data_AF-A0A5C6B581-F1
#
_entry.id   AF-A0A5C6B581-F1
#
_cell.length_a   1.000
_cell.length_b   1.000
_cell.length_c   1.000
_cell.angle_alpha   90.00
_cell.angle_beta   90.00
_cell.angle_gamma   90.00
#
_symmetry.space_group_name_H-M   'P 1'
#
loop_
_entity.id
_entity.type
_entity.pdbx_description
1 polymer ?
#
loop_
_entity_poly.entity_id
_entity_poly.type
_entity_poly.pdbx_seq_one_letter_code
_entity_poly.pdbx_strand_id
1 'polypeptide(L)'
;MDAPHDEPTDEQIEALFFDALELPEDKREAFLEQKCNGQPRLRQAVDALLAADAEAGGQDFLQSAFFDAQQDAVNHADDPQRLNADELTDHSGRFEILGRHQQGGLGEVLIAYDRQLKRDVAIKQIQPRWQNHEEAKQRFIREAEVTGRLEHPGVVPVYAMGTWDDGRHYYAMRFIEGQTLKEAIQRFHQSPTKEIVTDSNEHTPAARDDVDQTLAFRQLLRCFIDVCNTISYAHDRRILHRDLKPANIMVGPYGETLVVDWGLAKLLDAGPEDSMTEAFASGRQEDDAASSHIAGTVGTPQYMSPEQARGQLDEIGIRTDVYLLGATLYQILTGQPPHPSDSIVRMLKRIAAGEFPHPSSVAADVPPALAAICTKAMATDSINRYRQADALALDVERWLADEPVSVYRESPGRRIARWLRHHPAAAASLIVATLLLTVGSFIGAVLWNEIQIREFQSKQEQAAKELELAQQTRQRVAELKSAAARGKLLAGQELQAGRFSSALSILRGVSQSLSTNPALASEFDDLSSQANRVHKIVRFYELADHVQEQNVLSRDTKGIIAATEALEQLGVAQSNCWWDDLPVEDLTAAQADQLRWDVYQQWLILDAMLTKTIGIRLAGGGQLDGATTIIKAVGRFLRTDIGKREAAASIIVSDRIDGFRFSQATRFYRSIAKMRLGAGVRLKADRLDLPHNGADAHSLGVLCMIAALDPAFERFFRGYQGEDSLLAARDTLRRGATLRPNHYWTHLALAQIEYLLADKKSNATWRDYEDAIHSVGQCIALEPERCFALADRSSMYRAQARLIRHDASIDPALREQRVAELLQWCMQDAQSAQRQSELHPWVGWQYGLALMETGQVELAVDRFIETALHTLPLTEIDDAPLVQVDDLRGRAEASKIMAGLTKSNPQSARYHSTLAMIMLARENVDAALTAAERASSLNGTVPHAHAVRGLILLRQDKPKDAEQAFRKSLESDPDHAWAHFGLASCIESTDQLDLALNEFQTALDVALVAENRAAALLGKSRVLARMGRYQESKDAITSARQEEPACDLLTVARPLARHYQQLKKNPAGDQSVEDMRSLLQFIATFPRPTNLKFGSIEPKPGSVVAILNGDFELGSLKYWSSSGGATWLTEDGFRSSAGISSKVSHTGNASLHLTADQSETESGRGHTGQEIPIHAGRTYEVTVWGKAQAVTERAFSIQSDNEQVLLEFPSGTYDWREIQGRFQTPENFNGQTLVPTRVNIVAKGSGQLWIDDLQIRLVD
;
A
#
# COMPACT_ATOMS: atom_id res chain seq x y z
N MET A 1 -15.92 -3.24 67.09
CA MET A 1 -16.63 -3.39 65.80
C MET A 1 -16.25 -2.17 65.00
N ASP A 2 -15.27 -2.28 64.12
CA ASP A 2 -14.93 -1.26 63.13
C ASP A 2 -14.99 -1.94 61.75
N ALA A 3 -15.72 -1.33 60.83
CA ALA A 3 -16.05 -1.81 59.50
C ALA A 3 -14.83 -1.73 58.55
N PRO A 4 -14.75 -2.56 57.49
CA PRO A 4 -13.66 -2.50 56.53
C PRO A 4 -13.79 -1.23 55.70
N HIS A 5 -12.71 -0.44 55.60
CA HIS A 5 -12.61 0.65 54.65
C HIS A 5 -12.52 0.06 53.23
N ASP A 6 -13.59 0.21 52.44
CA ASP A 6 -13.61 -0.11 51.00
C ASP A 6 -12.47 0.62 50.29
N GLU A 7 -11.63 -0.11 49.55
CA GLU A 7 -10.69 0.49 48.60
C GLU A 7 -11.47 1.12 47.44
N PRO A 8 -11.09 2.33 46.98
CA PRO A 8 -11.73 2.94 45.83
C PRO A 8 -11.54 2.06 44.59
N THR A 9 -12.63 1.73 43.89
CA THR A 9 -12.57 0.94 42.66
C THR A 9 -11.93 1.75 41.53
N ASP A 10 -11.26 1.06 40.60
CA ASP A 10 -10.60 1.71 39.46
C ASP A 10 -11.59 2.55 38.63
N GLU A 11 -12.82 2.07 38.43
CA GLU A 11 -13.88 2.84 37.76
C GLU A 11 -14.23 4.15 38.49
N GLN A 12 -14.19 4.17 39.82
CA GLN A 12 -14.47 5.38 40.60
C GLN A 12 -13.33 6.39 40.50
N ILE A 13 -12.07 5.94 40.55
CA ILE A 13 -10.89 6.80 40.38
C ILE A 13 -10.87 7.38 38.97
N GLU A 14 -11.09 6.54 37.96
CA GLU A 14 -11.09 6.90 36.54
C GLU A 14 -12.19 7.92 36.22
N ALA A 15 -13.42 7.69 36.69
CA ALA A 15 -14.53 8.63 36.52
C ALA A 15 -14.21 9.99 37.15
N LEU A 16 -13.74 10.03 38.40
CA LEU A 16 -13.40 11.27 39.10
C LEU A 16 -12.21 12.01 38.47
N PHE A 17 -11.20 11.29 37.97
CA PHE A 17 -10.06 11.86 37.27
C PHE A 17 -10.48 12.53 35.96
N PHE A 18 -11.27 11.85 35.14
CA PHE A 18 -11.76 12.44 33.90
C PHE A 18 -12.72 13.59 34.17
N ASP A 19 -13.59 13.51 35.18
CA ASP A 19 -14.47 14.62 35.57
C ASP A 19 -13.67 15.84 36.07
N ALA A 20 -12.55 15.63 36.76
CA ALA A 20 -11.71 16.72 37.27
C ALA A 20 -10.84 17.37 36.17
N LEU A 21 -10.41 16.64 35.16
CA LEU A 21 -9.71 17.18 34.00
C LEU A 21 -10.55 18.21 33.22
N GLU A 22 -11.87 18.05 33.24
CA GLU A 22 -12.82 18.85 32.46
C GLU A 22 -13.20 20.19 33.08
N LEU A 23 -12.84 20.41 34.35
CA LEU A 23 -13.07 21.69 35.01
C LEU A 23 -11.89 22.63 34.77
N PRO A 24 -12.13 23.95 34.60
CA PRO A 24 -11.04 24.91 34.59
C PRO A 24 -10.32 24.87 35.96
N GLU A 25 -9.01 25.15 35.96
CA GLU A 25 -8.11 24.92 37.10
C GLU A 25 -8.63 25.49 38.42
N ASP A 26 -9.30 26.65 38.36
CA ASP A 26 -9.92 27.37 39.47
C ASP A 26 -11.13 26.64 40.10
N LYS A 27 -11.71 25.65 39.41
CA LYS A 27 -12.89 24.89 39.86
C LYS A 27 -12.59 23.44 40.23
N ARG A 28 -11.40 22.93 39.90
CA ARG A 28 -11.01 21.53 40.14
C ARG A 28 -10.92 21.20 41.63
N GLU A 29 -10.36 22.09 42.43
CA GLU A 29 -10.11 21.86 43.85
C GLU A 29 -11.42 21.71 44.63
N ALA A 30 -12.38 22.62 44.42
CA ALA A 30 -13.70 22.57 45.05
C ALA A 30 -14.53 21.35 44.58
N PHE A 31 -14.39 20.96 43.32
CA PHE A 31 -15.04 19.76 42.78
C PHE A 31 -14.51 18.48 43.42
N LEU A 32 -13.18 18.34 43.51
CA LEU A 32 -12.55 17.18 44.12
C LEU A 32 -12.81 17.12 45.63
N GLU A 33 -12.92 18.26 46.32
CA GLU A 33 -13.33 18.29 47.73
C GLU A 33 -14.76 17.77 47.90
N GLN A 34 -15.67 18.21 47.02
CA GLN A 34 -17.07 17.79 47.05
C GLN A 34 -17.24 16.30 46.68
N LYS A 35 -16.50 15.81 45.68
CA LYS A 35 -16.73 14.50 45.06
C LYS A 35 -15.93 13.37 45.69
N CYS A 36 -14.73 13.64 46.20
CA CYS A 36 -13.98 12.66 46.97
C CYS A 36 -14.54 12.46 48.39
N ASN A 37 -15.47 13.32 48.85
CA ASN A 37 -16.26 13.19 50.08
C ASN A 37 -15.46 12.69 51.30
N GLY A 38 -14.29 13.28 51.54
CA GLY A 38 -13.42 12.94 52.67
C GLY A 38 -12.67 11.61 52.56
N GLN A 39 -12.64 10.96 51.38
CA GLN A 39 -11.85 9.76 51.12
C GLN A 39 -10.43 10.14 50.67
N PRO A 40 -9.40 10.05 51.54
CA PRO A 40 -8.08 10.60 51.25
C PRO A 40 -7.36 9.80 50.15
N ARG A 41 -7.59 8.48 50.09
CA ARG A 41 -6.97 7.59 49.10
C ARG A 41 -7.53 7.80 47.68
N LEU A 42 -8.84 8.01 47.55
CA LEU A 42 -9.49 8.33 46.29
C LEU A 42 -9.03 9.70 45.78
N ARG A 43 -9.00 10.71 46.66
CA ARG A 43 -8.49 12.04 46.34
C ARG A 43 -7.02 11.99 45.90
N GLN A 44 -6.18 11.29 46.65
CA GLN A 44 -4.76 11.13 46.33
C GLN A 44 -4.53 10.42 45.00
N ALA A 45 -5.34 9.41 44.66
CA ALA A 45 -5.26 8.71 43.37
C ALA A 45 -5.66 9.61 42.20
N VAL A 46 -6.71 10.42 42.36
CA VAL A 46 -7.17 11.37 41.34
C VAL A 46 -6.20 12.54 41.17
N ASP A 47 -5.71 13.14 42.26
CA ASP A 47 -4.71 14.20 42.23
C ASP A 47 -3.39 13.73 41.57
N ALA A 48 -2.99 12.46 41.80
CA ALA A 48 -1.81 11.88 41.17
C ALA A 48 -1.96 11.69 39.65
N LEU A 49 -3.17 11.42 39.17
CA LEU A 49 -3.48 11.35 37.75
C LEU A 49 -3.53 12.75 37.11
N LEU A 50 -4.11 13.75 37.80
CA LEU A 50 -4.12 15.15 37.34
C LEU A 50 -2.73 15.76 37.28
N ALA A 51 -1.88 15.48 38.27
CA ALA A 51 -0.49 15.93 38.26
C ALA A 51 0.32 15.29 37.11
N ALA A 52 0.03 14.02 36.77
CA ALA A 52 0.66 13.35 35.65
C ALA A 52 0.22 13.90 34.28
N ASP A 53 -1.04 14.34 34.16
CA ASP A 53 -1.55 15.04 32.97
C ASP A 53 -0.98 16.46 32.83
N ALA A 54 -0.94 17.24 33.92
CA ALA A 54 -0.35 18.58 33.92
C ALA A 54 1.15 18.59 33.61
N GLU A 55 1.91 17.61 34.11
CA GLU A 55 3.33 17.41 33.73
C GLU A 55 3.49 16.98 32.26
N ALA A 56 2.49 16.35 31.65
CA ALA A 56 2.49 15.99 30.24
C ALA A 56 2.02 17.13 29.31
N GLY A 57 1.48 18.22 29.87
CA GLY A 57 0.90 19.37 29.15
C GLY A 57 1.62 20.68 29.45
N GLY A 58 2.81 20.89 28.86
CA GLY A 58 3.53 22.16 28.92
C GLY A 58 3.59 22.87 27.56
N GLN A 59 2.73 23.88 27.37
CA GLN A 59 2.92 24.92 26.37
C GLN A 59 4.14 25.77 26.77
N ASP A 60 5.27 25.62 26.06
CA ASP A 60 6.32 26.66 25.88
C ASP A 60 7.62 26.15 25.23
N PHE A 61 7.66 24.93 24.67
CA PHE A 61 8.88 24.44 24.01
C PHE A 61 8.92 24.63 22.48
N LEU A 62 7.85 25.17 21.87
CA LEU A 62 7.72 25.28 20.41
C LEU A 62 7.72 26.72 19.88
N GLN A 63 8.64 27.56 20.37
CA GLN A 63 9.11 28.71 19.58
C GLN A 63 10.64 28.86 19.64
N SER A 64 11.21 28.81 18.43
CA SER A 64 12.59 29.16 18.05
C SER A 64 13.74 28.30 18.58
N ALA A 65 14.34 27.58 17.62
CA ALA A 65 15.78 27.31 17.43
C ALA A 65 16.11 25.82 17.34
N PHE A 66 15.83 25.19 16.19
CA PHE A 66 16.48 23.93 15.83
C PHE A 66 16.93 23.83 14.35
N PHE A 67 16.98 24.97 13.64
CA PHE A 67 17.69 25.07 12.36
C PHE A 67 18.45 26.39 12.30
N ASP A 68 19.67 26.38 12.86
CA ASP A 68 20.84 27.02 12.24
C ASP A 68 22.10 26.70 13.06
N ALA A 69 22.80 25.63 12.67
CA ALA A 69 24.25 25.56 12.52
C ALA A 69 24.74 24.11 12.31
N GLN A 70 25.37 23.92 11.14
CA GLN A 70 26.48 23.00 10.84
C GLN A 70 26.22 21.51 10.55
N GLN A 71 26.14 21.25 9.24
CA GLN A 71 27.03 20.33 8.51
C GLN A 71 28.41 20.11 9.19
N ASP A 72 28.79 18.87 9.50
CA ASP A 72 29.59 18.00 8.62
C ASP A 72 29.94 16.64 9.28
N ALA A 73 30.12 15.62 8.43
CA ALA A 73 30.74 14.30 8.64
C ALA A 73 29.84 13.04 8.88
N VAL A 74 29.16 12.59 7.82
CA VAL A 74 29.47 11.36 7.02
C VAL A 74 29.96 10.10 7.77
N ASN A 75 29.14 9.02 7.84
CA ASN A 75 29.34 7.73 7.12
C ASN A 75 28.49 6.52 7.59
N HIS A 76 28.00 5.78 6.58
CA HIS A 76 27.77 4.32 6.45
C HIS A 76 26.59 3.57 7.13
N ALA A 77 25.61 3.25 6.26
CA ALA A 77 25.31 1.91 5.70
C ALA A 77 24.37 0.92 6.43
N ASP A 78 23.53 0.31 5.58
CA ASP A 78 22.84 -0.99 5.62
C ASP A 78 21.47 -1.13 6.32
N ASP A 79 20.44 -0.91 5.49
CA ASP A 79 19.15 -1.62 5.44
C ASP A 79 19.40 -3.12 5.11
N PRO A 80 18.55 -4.12 5.47
CA PRO A 80 17.40 -4.42 4.60
C PRO A 80 16.19 -5.18 5.23
N GLN A 81 15.07 -5.14 4.49
CA GLN A 81 14.03 -6.21 4.32
C GLN A 81 12.75 -6.15 5.16
N ARG A 82 11.52 -6.38 4.63
CA ARG A 82 11.00 -6.61 3.27
C ARG A 82 9.49 -6.92 3.31
N LEU A 83 8.83 -6.74 2.14
CA LEU A 83 7.68 -7.51 1.60
C LEU A 83 6.34 -7.29 2.31
N ASN A 84 5.15 -7.34 1.71
CA ASN A 84 4.56 -7.86 0.45
C ASN A 84 3.09 -7.37 0.49
N ALA A 85 2.14 -7.63 -0.39
CA ALA A 85 1.96 -8.11 -1.76
C ALA A 85 0.47 -7.79 -2.04
N ASP A 86 0.08 -7.74 -3.31
CA ASP A 86 -1.19 -8.28 -3.85
C ASP A 86 -1.42 -7.66 -5.24
N GLU A 87 -1.95 -8.34 -6.26
CA GLU A 87 -2.12 -9.77 -6.53
C GLU A 87 -2.45 -9.90 -8.04
N LEU A 88 -2.12 -11.06 -8.61
CA LEU A 88 -2.79 -11.78 -9.71
C LEU A 88 -3.38 -11.02 -10.92
N THR A 89 -2.86 -11.33 -12.12
CA THR A 89 -3.73 -11.63 -13.27
C THR A 89 -3.01 -12.49 -14.34
N ASP A 90 -3.68 -13.61 -14.62
CA ASP A 90 -3.94 -14.25 -15.90
C ASP A 90 -2.80 -14.82 -16.78
N HIS A 91 -3.11 -16.00 -17.31
CA HIS A 91 -2.27 -16.99 -17.97
C HIS A 91 -2.06 -16.69 -19.47
N SER A 92 -1.04 -17.35 -20.05
CA SER A 92 -0.76 -17.57 -21.49
C SER A 92 -0.31 -16.42 -22.42
N GLY A 93 -0.26 -15.14 -21.99
CA GLY A 93 0.07 -14.02 -22.90
C GLY A 93 1.47 -13.38 -22.82
N ARG A 94 2.32 -13.74 -21.83
CA ARG A 94 3.51 -12.94 -21.45
C ARG A 94 4.66 -12.93 -22.46
N PHE A 95 4.97 -14.06 -23.08
CA PHE A 95 6.17 -14.21 -23.90
C PHE A 95 5.82 -14.43 -25.37
N GLU A 96 6.34 -13.57 -26.24
CA GLU A 96 6.26 -13.74 -27.69
C GLU A 96 7.50 -14.45 -28.21
N ILE A 97 7.37 -15.71 -28.63
CA ILE A 97 8.50 -16.50 -29.11
C ILE A 97 8.99 -15.96 -30.46
N LEU A 98 10.19 -15.39 -30.47
CA LEU A 98 10.84 -14.80 -31.65
C LEU A 98 11.56 -15.86 -32.50
N GLY A 99 12.04 -16.94 -31.87
CA GLY A 99 12.71 -18.02 -32.58
C GLY A 99 13.32 -19.08 -31.66
N ARG A 100 13.77 -20.20 -32.23
CA ARG A 100 14.52 -21.24 -31.51
C ARG A 100 16.01 -20.89 -31.51
N HIS A 101 16.63 -20.83 -30.33
CA HIS A 101 18.05 -20.50 -30.20
C HIS A 101 18.93 -21.75 -30.16
N GLN A 102 18.60 -22.74 -29.32
CA GLN A 102 19.44 -23.92 -29.12
C GLN A 102 18.65 -25.11 -28.55
N GLN A 103 19.04 -26.34 -28.91
CA GLN A 103 18.40 -27.57 -28.40
C GLN A 103 19.38 -28.34 -27.49
N GLY A 104 19.03 -28.50 -26.21
CA GLY A 104 19.83 -29.20 -25.21
C GLY A 104 19.43 -30.67 -25.01
N GLY A 105 19.86 -31.29 -23.92
CA GLY A 105 19.49 -32.68 -23.55
C GLY A 105 18.12 -32.79 -22.87
N LEU A 106 17.89 -32.02 -21.81
CA LEU A 106 16.67 -32.00 -20.99
C LEU A 106 15.65 -30.95 -21.46
N GLY A 107 16.13 -29.81 -21.97
CA GLY A 107 15.31 -28.68 -22.42
C GLY A 107 15.70 -28.12 -23.78
N GLU A 108 14.89 -27.23 -24.33
CA GLU A 108 15.18 -26.38 -25.50
C GLU A 108 15.14 -24.91 -25.08
N VAL A 109 16.00 -24.07 -25.67
CA VAL A 109 16.09 -22.63 -25.40
C VAL A 109 15.51 -21.85 -26.58
N LEU A 110 14.51 -21.03 -26.29
CA LEU A 110 13.81 -20.14 -27.20
C LEU A 110 14.21 -18.70 -26.91
N ILE A 111 14.29 -17.85 -27.94
CA ILE A 111 14.32 -16.41 -27.77
C ILE A 111 12.87 -15.95 -27.75
N ALA A 112 12.51 -15.14 -26.76
CA ALA A 112 11.20 -14.54 -26.68
C ALA A 112 11.28 -13.07 -26.29
N TYR A 113 10.30 -12.29 -26.72
CA TYR A 113 10.09 -10.94 -26.23
C TYR A 113 9.13 -11.01 -25.04
N ASP A 114 9.58 -10.60 -23.86
CA ASP A 114 8.72 -10.42 -22.68
C ASP A 114 7.85 -9.16 -22.92
N ARG A 115 6.57 -9.35 -23.20
CA ARG A 115 5.64 -8.25 -23.53
C ARG A 115 5.35 -7.34 -22.34
N GLN A 116 5.49 -7.86 -21.11
CA GLN A 116 5.28 -7.08 -19.89
C GLN A 116 6.49 -6.20 -19.60
N LEU A 117 7.69 -6.77 -19.71
CA LEU A 117 8.94 -6.06 -19.39
C LEU A 117 9.63 -5.42 -20.61
N LYS A 118 9.05 -5.61 -21.81
CA LYS A 118 9.50 -5.06 -23.09
C LYS A 118 10.98 -5.33 -23.38
N ARG A 119 11.44 -6.56 -23.14
CA ARG A 119 12.84 -6.99 -23.32
C ARG A 119 12.94 -8.37 -23.94
N ASP A 120 14.04 -8.63 -24.63
CA ASP A 120 14.38 -9.98 -25.09
C ASP A 120 14.83 -10.84 -23.91
N VAL A 121 14.28 -12.05 -23.84
CA VAL A 121 14.59 -13.06 -22.84
C VAL A 121 14.89 -14.39 -23.51
N ALA A 122 15.72 -15.21 -22.87
CA ALA A 122 15.90 -16.61 -23.23
C ALA A 122 14.94 -17.44 -22.39
N ILE A 123 14.08 -18.24 -23.01
CA ILE A 123 13.20 -19.18 -22.33
C ILE A 123 13.76 -20.58 -22.50
N LYS A 124 14.19 -21.21 -21.41
CA LYS A 124 14.48 -22.64 -21.40
C LYS A 124 13.19 -23.37 -21.03
N GLN A 125 12.79 -24.36 -21.83
CA GLN A 125 11.61 -25.19 -21.57
C GLN A 125 11.94 -26.67 -21.66
N ILE A 126 11.23 -27.51 -20.90
CA ILE A 126 11.44 -28.97 -20.95
C ILE A 126 11.01 -29.52 -22.32
N GLN A 127 11.79 -30.46 -22.86
CA GLN A 127 11.43 -31.07 -24.14
C GLN A 127 10.18 -31.94 -24.01
N PRO A 128 9.30 -31.99 -25.04
CA PRO A 128 8.07 -32.78 -24.99
C PRO A 128 8.28 -34.25 -24.59
N ARG A 129 9.39 -34.87 -24.99
CA ARG A 129 9.72 -36.28 -24.63
C ARG A 129 9.97 -36.50 -23.14
N TRP A 130 10.34 -35.46 -22.39
CA TRP A 130 10.64 -35.53 -20.95
C TRP A 130 9.51 -34.97 -20.09
N GLN A 131 8.47 -34.42 -20.69
CA GLN A 131 7.35 -33.77 -20.01
C GLN A 131 6.63 -34.70 -19.01
N ASN A 132 6.65 -36.02 -19.19
CA ASN A 132 6.01 -36.98 -18.29
C ASN A 132 7.00 -37.73 -17.38
N HIS A 133 8.30 -37.43 -17.46
CA HIS A 133 9.30 -38.02 -16.57
C HIS A 133 9.47 -37.16 -15.33
N GLU A 134 8.96 -37.66 -14.20
CA GLU A 134 8.93 -36.89 -12.95
C GLU A 134 10.33 -36.47 -12.48
N GLU A 135 11.31 -37.36 -12.58
CA GLU A 135 12.69 -37.03 -12.25
C GLU A 135 13.30 -35.97 -13.17
N ALA A 136 12.94 -35.98 -14.46
CA ALA A 136 13.40 -34.98 -15.42
C ALA A 136 12.81 -33.59 -15.11
N LYS A 137 11.55 -33.52 -14.67
CA LYS A 137 10.91 -32.28 -14.21
C LYS A 137 11.57 -31.75 -12.95
N GLN A 138 11.79 -32.61 -11.95
CA GLN A 138 12.41 -32.21 -10.68
C GLN A 138 13.83 -31.67 -10.90
N ARG A 139 14.60 -32.29 -11.79
CA ARG A 139 15.93 -31.77 -12.20
C ARG A 139 15.83 -30.41 -12.91
N PHE A 140 14.83 -30.23 -13.77
CA PHE A 140 14.60 -28.97 -14.49
C PHE A 140 14.19 -27.82 -13.55
N ILE A 141 13.31 -28.08 -12.59
CA ILE A 141 12.86 -27.10 -11.59
C ILE A 141 14.02 -26.73 -10.66
N ARG A 142 14.74 -27.73 -10.14
CA ARG A 142 15.87 -27.51 -9.23
C ARG A 142 16.99 -26.70 -9.89
N GLU A 143 17.20 -26.85 -11.20
CA GLU A 143 18.13 -26.01 -11.96
C GLU A 143 17.74 -24.53 -11.92
N ALA A 144 16.46 -24.22 -12.17
CA ALA A 144 15.95 -22.86 -12.13
C ALA A 144 16.00 -22.27 -10.72
N GLU A 145 15.65 -23.05 -9.69
CA GLU A 145 15.72 -22.64 -8.29
C GLU A 145 17.15 -22.33 -7.84
N VAL A 146 18.11 -23.19 -8.16
CA VAL A 146 19.52 -22.97 -7.78
C VAL A 146 20.07 -21.75 -8.50
N THR A 147 19.79 -21.61 -9.81
CA THR A 147 20.23 -20.44 -10.58
C THR A 147 19.61 -19.15 -10.03
N GLY A 148 18.32 -19.17 -9.68
CA GLY A 148 17.61 -18.03 -9.09
C GLY A 148 18.10 -17.62 -7.70
N ARG A 149 18.72 -18.53 -6.93
CA ARG A 149 19.33 -18.21 -5.61
C ARG A 149 20.69 -17.51 -5.72
N LEU A 150 21.29 -17.45 -6.91
CA LEU A 150 22.63 -16.95 -7.13
C LEU A 150 22.61 -15.57 -7.80
N GLU A 151 22.46 -14.52 -6.98
CA GLU A 151 22.47 -13.11 -7.45
C GLU A 151 23.92 -12.57 -7.61
N HIS A 152 24.62 -12.96 -8.68
CA HIS A 152 25.99 -12.51 -8.96
C HIS A 152 26.13 -12.02 -10.41
N PRO A 153 26.95 -10.99 -10.71
CA PRO A 153 27.16 -10.49 -12.07
C PRO A 153 27.65 -11.55 -13.06
N GLY A 154 28.30 -12.60 -12.57
CA GLY A 154 28.76 -13.75 -13.36
C GLY A 154 27.80 -14.94 -13.40
N VAL A 155 26.58 -14.84 -12.88
CA VAL A 155 25.52 -15.87 -13.01
C VAL A 155 24.37 -15.32 -13.84
N VAL A 156 23.83 -16.14 -14.75
CA VAL A 156 22.69 -15.72 -15.56
C VAL A 156 21.44 -15.51 -14.68
N PRO A 157 20.82 -14.31 -14.68
CA PRO A 157 19.62 -14.06 -13.89
C PRO A 157 18.42 -14.82 -14.45
N VAL A 158 17.69 -15.51 -13.56
CA VAL A 158 16.37 -16.08 -13.86
C VAL A 158 15.31 -15.04 -13.55
N TYR A 159 14.45 -14.74 -14.52
CA TYR A 159 13.42 -13.70 -14.45
C TYR A 159 12.03 -14.23 -14.14
N ALA A 160 11.74 -15.47 -14.53
CA ALA A 160 10.46 -16.11 -14.26
C ALA A 160 10.61 -17.63 -14.40
N MET A 161 9.75 -18.38 -13.72
CA MET A 161 9.53 -19.81 -13.96
C MET A 161 8.01 -20.02 -14.05
N GLY A 162 7.58 -20.97 -14.88
CA GLY A 162 6.17 -21.24 -15.07
C GLY A 162 5.94 -22.54 -15.84
N THR A 163 4.69 -22.75 -16.22
CA THR A 163 4.26 -23.87 -17.04
C THR A 163 3.43 -23.32 -18.19
N TRP A 164 3.71 -23.75 -19.41
CA TRP A 164 2.89 -23.45 -20.57
C TRP A 164 1.51 -24.12 -20.45
N ASP A 165 0.51 -23.63 -21.19
CA ASP A 165 -0.85 -24.21 -21.19
C ASP A 165 -0.89 -25.69 -21.58
N ASP A 166 0.13 -26.16 -22.32
CA ASP A 166 0.29 -27.57 -22.70
C ASP A 166 0.95 -28.44 -21.62
N GLY A 167 1.24 -27.88 -20.44
CA GLY A 167 1.82 -28.58 -19.29
C GLY A 167 3.35 -28.66 -19.28
N ARG A 168 4.05 -28.02 -20.22
CA ARG A 168 5.53 -28.00 -20.22
C ARG A 168 6.06 -26.91 -19.28
N HIS A 169 6.96 -27.29 -18.37
CA HIS A 169 7.66 -26.32 -17.53
C HIS A 169 8.66 -25.50 -18.34
N TYR A 170 8.76 -24.21 -18.03
CA TYR A 170 9.73 -23.29 -18.58
C TYR A 170 10.27 -22.36 -17.49
N TYR A 171 11.45 -21.80 -17.74
CA TYR A 171 11.93 -20.62 -17.02
C TYR A 171 12.54 -19.62 -18.01
N ALA A 172 12.26 -18.34 -17.78
CA ALA A 172 12.80 -17.22 -18.54
C ALA A 172 14.01 -16.66 -17.82
N MET A 173 15.08 -16.38 -18.55
CA MET A 173 16.35 -15.84 -18.06
C MET A 173 16.86 -14.75 -19.00
N ARG A 174 17.91 -14.04 -18.59
CA ARG A 174 18.56 -13.04 -19.46
C ARG A 174 18.94 -13.67 -20.80
N PHE A 175 18.51 -13.04 -21.90
CA PHE A 175 19.06 -13.37 -23.21
C PHE A 175 20.50 -12.83 -23.28
N ILE A 176 21.46 -13.72 -23.54
CA ILE A 176 22.87 -13.38 -23.61
C ILE A 176 23.26 -13.37 -25.08
N GLU A 177 23.45 -12.18 -25.64
CA GLU A 177 24.11 -12.01 -26.92
C GLU A 177 25.61 -12.30 -26.69
N GLY A 178 26.21 -13.22 -27.44
CA GLY A 178 27.61 -13.59 -27.21
C GLY A 178 27.97 -14.97 -27.76
N GLN A 179 29.20 -15.39 -27.49
CA GLN A 179 29.72 -16.71 -27.83
C GLN A 179 30.10 -17.46 -26.54
N THR A 180 30.15 -18.78 -26.59
CA THR A 180 30.66 -19.58 -25.47
C THR A 180 32.17 -19.37 -25.31
N LEU A 181 32.70 -19.54 -24.09
CA LEU A 181 34.15 -19.50 -23.85
C LEU A 181 34.86 -20.59 -24.68
N LYS A 182 34.18 -21.72 -24.95
CA LYS A 182 34.69 -22.76 -25.86
C LYS A 182 34.96 -22.22 -27.27
N GLU A 183 34.03 -21.47 -27.84
CA GLU A 183 34.19 -20.85 -29.17
C GLU A 183 35.29 -19.78 -29.15
N ALA A 184 35.36 -18.99 -28.07
CA ALA A 184 36.43 -18.00 -27.89
C ALA A 184 37.82 -18.66 -27.85
N ILE A 185 37.98 -19.76 -27.11
CA ILE A 185 39.23 -20.54 -27.06
C ILE A 185 39.55 -21.14 -28.42
N GLN A 186 38.57 -21.74 -29.11
CA GLN A 186 38.78 -22.31 -30.44
C GLN A 186 39.23 -21.25 -31.43
N ARG A 187 38.60 -20.08 -31.44
CA ARG A 187 38.97 -18.95 -32.31
C ARG A 187 40.39 -18.46 -32.04
N PHE A 188 40.80 -18.38 -30.77
CA PHE A 188 42.16 -18.02 -30.39
C PHE A 188 43.19 -19.03 -30.92
N HIS A 189 42.92 -20.33 -30.80
CA HIS A 189 43.84 -21.40 -31.25
C HIS A 189 43.74 -21.73 -32.76
N GLN A 190 42.67 -21.32 -33.45
CA GLN A 190 42.48 -21.50 -34.91
C GLN A 190 43.00 -20.32 -35.74
N SER A 191 43.36 -19.20 -35.11
CA SER A 191 43.92 -18.04 -35.82
C SER A 191 45.28 -18.44 -36.44
N PRO A 192 45.42 -18.40 -37.78
CA PRO A 192 46.54 -19.03 -38.47
C PRO A 192 47.85 -18.29 -38.20
N THR A 193 48.62 -18.78 -37.24
CA THR A 193 50.04 -18.42 -37.13
C THR A 193 50.84 -19.59 -37.68
N LYS A 194 51.49 -19.36 -38.83
CA LYS A 194 52.37 -20.28 -39.61
C LYS A 194 51.69 -21.04 -40.75
N GLU A 195 51.50 -20.34 -41.87
CA GLU A 195 51.93 -20.91 -43.15
C GLU A 195 53.16 -20.12 -43.65
N ILE A 196 54.24 -20.85 -43.84
CA ILE A 196 55.46 -20.36 -44.49
C ILE A 196 55.09 -20.16 -45.96
N VAL A 197 54.83 -18.91 -46.37
CA VAL A 197 54.88 -18.52 -47.77
C VAL A 197 56.25 -17.90 -48.02
N THR A 198 57.14 -18.72 -48.57
CA THR A 198 58.27 -18.26 -49.36
C THR A 198 57.70 -17.59 -50.61
N ASP A 199 57.58 -16.26 -50.61
CA ASP A 199 57.94 -15.46 -51.78
C ASP A 199 58.06 -13.96 -51.45
N SER A 200 59.00 -13.36 -52.16
CA SER A 200 59.64 -12.07 -51.95
C SER A 200 58.75 -10.84 -52.19
N ASN A 201 59.07 -9.77 -51.43
CA ASN A 201 58.69 -8.35 -51.60
C ASN A 201 57.26 -7.94 -51.24
N GLU A 202 57.01 -7.65 -49.95
CA GLU A 202 56.42 -6.38 -49.47
C GLU A 202 56.40 -6.33 -47.92
N HIS A 203 56.39 -5.13 -47.38
CA HIS A 203 56.76 -4.79 -46.00
C HIS A 203 55.70 -5.16 -44.94
N THR A 204 56.08 -6.04 -44.00
CA THR A 204 55.74 -6.09 -42.56
C THR A 204 54.25 -6.08 -42.10
N PRO A 205 53.63 -7.27 -41.87
CA PRO A 205 52.49 -7.43 -40.96
C PRO A 205 52.78 -8.20 -39.65
N ALA A 206 54.01 -8.65 -39.38
CA ALA A 206 54.28 -9.60 -38.29
C ALA A 206 54.20 -9.05 -36.84
N ALA A 207 54.24 -7.72 -36.62
CA ALA A 207 54.28 -7.15 -35.27
C ALA A 207 52.90 -6.81 -34.68
N ARG A 208 51.85 -6.67 -35.51
CA ARG A 208 50.46 -6.44 -35.05
C ARG A 208 49.81 -7.74 -34.58
N ASP A 209 50.05 -8.84 -35.30
CA ASP A 209 49.47 -10.15 -34.99
C ASP A 209 49.91 -10.68 -33.61
N ASP A 210 51.16 -10.47 -33.18
CA ASP A 210 51.69 -10.93 -31.88
C ASP A 210 51.12 -10.15 -30.69
N VAL A 211 50.87 -8.85 -30.86
CA VAL A 211 50.24 -8.00 -29.83
C VAL A 211 48.76 -8.33 -29.69
N ASP A 212 48.06 -8.50 -30.81
CA ASP A 212 46.63 -8.86 -30.83
C ASP A 212 46.41 -10.26 -30.25
N GLN A 213 47.30 -11.22 -30.52
CA GLN A 213 47.27 -12.56 -29.93
C GLN A 213 47.58 -12.53 -28.42
N THR A 214 48.57 -11.75 -27.99
CA THR A 214 48.87 -11.57 -26.55
C THR A 214 47.69 -10.93 -25.80
N LEU A 215 47.01 -9.95 -26.42
CA LEU A 215 45.84 -9.29 -25.85
C LEU A 215 44.66 -10.27 -25.75
N ALA A 216 44.39 -11.05 -26.80
CA ALA A 216 43.34 -12.07 -26.81
C ALA A 216 43.58 -13.16 -25.74
N PHE A 217 44.82 -13.61 -25.56
CA PHE A 217 45.17 -14.57 -24.51
C PHE A 217 44.92 -14.01 -23.11
N ARG A 218 45.31 -12.75 -22.86
CA ARG A 218 45.04 -12.06 -21.59
C ARG A 218 43.55 -11.87 -21.34
N GLN A 219 42.75 -11.63 -22.38
CA GLN A 219 41.28 -11.56 -22.25
C GLN A 219 40.68 -12.90 -21.84
N LEU A 220 41.14 -14.02 -22.40
CA LEU A 220 40.70 -15.36 -21.97
C LEU A 220 41.02 -15.64 -20.49
N LEU A 221 42.20 -15.22 -20.03
CA LEU A 221 42.59 -15.36 -18.61
C LEU A 221 41.78 -14.45 -17.68
N ARG A 222 41.36 -13.27 -18.13
CA ARG A 222 40.44 -12.40 -17.38
C ARG A 222 39.05 -13.02 -17.25
N CYS A 223 38.50 -13.55 -18.35
CA CYS A 223 37.24 -14.31 -18.30
C CYS A 223 37.36 -15.50 -17.33
N PHE A 224 38.50 -16.20 -17.33
CA PHE A 224 38.75 -17.28 -16.38
C PHE A 224 38.75 -16.83 -14.91
N ILE A 225 39.32 -15.66 -14.61
CA ILE A 225 39.29 -15.05 -13.28
C ILE A 225 37.85 -14.73 -12.86
N ASP A 226 37.04 -14.14 -13.75
CA ASP A 226 35.62 -13.84 -13.48
C ASP A 226 34.83 -15.11 -13.13
N VAL A 227 35.10 -16.21 -13.82
CA VAL A 227 34.49 -17.52 -13.53
C VAL A 227 34.96 -18.05 -12.18
N CYS A 228 36.25 -17.95 -11.84
CA CYS A 228 36.74 -18.37 -10.53
C CYS A 228 36.06 -17.58 -9.39
N ASN A 229 35.90 -16.27 -9.56
CA ASN A 229 35.22 -15.40 -8.59
C ASN A 229 33.74 -15.77 -8.45
N THR A 230 33.07 -16.04 -9.58
CA THR A 230 31.68 -16.50 -9.60
C THR A 230 31.48 -17.83 -8.87
N ILE A 231 32.39 -18.79 -9.08
CA ILE A 231 32.34 -20.09 -8.40
C ILE A 231 32.66 -19.95 -6.91
N SER A 232 33.60 -19.07 -6.53
CA SER A 232 33.87 -18.76 -5.12
C SER A 232 32.62 -18.22 -4.43
N TYR A 233 31.90 -17.29 -5.08
CA TYR A 233 30.63 -16.77 -4.59
C TYR A 233 29.57 -17.87 -4.40
N ALA A 234 29.47 -18.82 -5.33
CA ALA A 234 28.54 -19.94 -5.21
C ALA A 234 28.92 -20.88 -4.04
N HIS A 235 30.23 -21.12 -3.83
CA HIS A 235 30.75 -21.91 -2.73
C HIS A 235 30.46 -21.28 -1.36
N ASP A 236 30.52 -19.95 -1.25
CA ASP A 236 30.14 -19.23 -0.02
C ASP A 236 28.64 -19.38 0.30
N ARG A 237 27.80 -19.55 -0.74
CA ARG A 237 26.38 -19.92 -0.62
C ARG A 237 26.14 -21.42 -0.51
N ARG A 238 27.21 -22.19 -0.31
CA ARG A 238 27.19 -23.64 -0.12
C ARG A 238 26.56 -24.40 -1.31
N ILE A 239 26.72 -23.85 -2.52
CA ILE A 239 26.27 -24.45 -3.79
C ILE A 239 27.50 -24.90 -4.60
N LEU A 240 27.54 -26.18 -4.98
CA LEU A 240 28.53 -26.73 -5.92
C LEU A 240 27.97 -26.74 -7.35
N HIS A 241 28.78 -26.43 -8.36
CA HIS A 241 28.35 -26.44 -9.77
C HIS A 241 28.40 -27.85 -10.39
N ARG A 242 29.48 -28.62 -10.17
CA ARG A 242 29.69 -30.03 -10.58
C ARG A 242 29.81 -30.34 -12.09
N ASP A 243 29.43 -29.44 -12.99
CA ASP A 243 29.62 -29.61 -14.46
C ASP A 243 30.25 -28.37 -15.15
N LEU A 244 31.23 -27.74 -14.49
CA LEU A 244 31.88 -26.55 -15.06
C LEU A 244 32.80 -26.92 -16.24
N LYS A 245 32.59 -26.24 -17.38
CA LYS A 245 33.37 -26.40 -18.62
C LYS A 245 33.20 -25.18 -19.52
N PRO A 246 34.08 -24.95 -20.52
CA PRO A 246 33.99 -23.78 -21.40
C PRO A 246 32.67 -23.62 -22.19
N ALA A 247 31.89 -24.68 -22.38
CA ALA A 247 30.58 -24.60 -23.03
C ALA A 247 29.48 -24.06 -22.11
N ASN A 248 29.70 -24.09 -20.79
CA ASN A 248 28.77 -23.59 -19.77
C ASN A 248 29.18 -22.19 -19.28
N ILE A 249 30.01 -21.49 -20.05
CA ILE A 249 30.46 -20.13 -19.78
C ILE A 249 30.21 -19.30 -21.05
N MET A 250 29.42 -18.24 -20.92
CA MET A 250 29.10 -17.30 -21.99
C MET A 250 29.94 -16.04 -21.85
N VAL A 251 30.46 -15.55 -22.97
CA VAL A 251 31.21 -14.29 -23.07
C VAL A 251 30.41 -13.32 -23.93
N GLY A 252 29.93 -12.24 -23.31
CA GLY A 252 29.12 -11.22 -23.99
C GLY A 252 29.96 -10.17 -24.73
N PRO A 253 29.33 -9.38 -25.63
CA PRO A 253 30.01 -8.40 -26.49
C PRO A 253 30.63 -7.24 -25.70
N TYR A 254 30.22 -7.00 -24.46
CA TYR A 254 30.70 -5.92 -23.62
C TYR A 254 31.70 -6.38 -22.55
N GLY A 255 32.18 -7.63 -22.65
CA GLY A 255 33.18 -8.20 -21.75
C GLY A 255 32.60 -8.85 -20.50
N GLU A 256 31.27 -9.07 -20.42
CA GLU A 256 30.68 -9.87 -19.35
C GLU A 256 31.00 -11.37 -19.51
N THR A 257 31.24 -12.04 -18.37
CA THR A 257 31.48 -13.48 -18.31
C THR A 257 30.43 -14.14 -17.41
N LEU A 258 29.56 -14.98 -17.99
CA LEU A 258 28.39 -15.56 -17.30
C LEU A 258 28.47 -17.10 -17.27
N VAL A 259 28.37 -17.69 -16.08
CA VAL A 259 28.25 -19.13 -15.87
C VAL A 259 26.78 -19.54 -15.99
N VAL A 260 26.52 -20.57 -16.81
CA VAL A 260 25.19 -21.08 -17.14
C VAL A 260 25.09 -22.59 -16.89
N ASP A 261 23.86 -23.13 -16.89
CA ASP A 261 23.56 -24.57 -16.83
C ASP A 261 23.92 -25.25 -15.49
N TRP A 262 23.23 -24.84 -14.41
CA TRP A 262 23.37 -25.36 -13.03
C TRP A 262 22.67 -26.71 -12.79
N GLY A 263 22.35 -27.47 -13.85
CA GLY A 263 21.47 -28.65 -13.79
C GLY A 263 22.03 -29.86 -13.02
N LEU A 264 23.29 -29.79 -12.56
CA LEU A 264 23.93 -30.81 -11.71
C LEU A 264 24.35 -30.27 -10.33
N ALA A 265 23.93 -29.06 -9.99
CA ALA A 265 24.34 -28.38 -8.77
C ALA A 265 23.84 -29.07 -7.49
N LYS A 266 24.61 -28.96 -6.40
CA LYS A 266 24.32 -29.59 -5.09
C LYS A 266 24.45 -28.58 -3.95
N LEU A 267 23.47 -28.54 -3.05
CA LEU A 267 23.51 -27.79 -1.78
C LEU A 267 24.28 -28.61 -0.73
N LEU A 268 25.23 -28.00 -0.02
CA LEU A 268 26.09 -28.70 0.95
C LEU A 268 25.42 -28.95 2.32
N ASP A 269 24.28 -28.31 2.64
CA ASP A 269 23.61 -28.37 3.96
C ASP A 269 22.35 -29.24 4.03
N ALA A 270 21.92 -29.85 2.92
CA ALA A 270 20.74 -30.72 2.94
C ALA A 270 21.06 -32.01 3.71
N GLY A 271 20.22 -32.36 4.69
CA GLY A 271 20.32 -33.64 5.40
C GLY A 271 20.25 -34.83 4.44
N PRO A 272 20.75 -36.02 4.81
CA PRO A 272 20.82 -37.18 3.93
C PRO A 272 19.47 -37.58 3.30
N GLU A 273 18.35 -37.16 3.88
CA GLU A 273 16.99 -37.47 3.40
C GLU A 273 16.49 -36.58 2.23
N ASP A 274 17.11 -35.44 1.92
CA ASP A 274 16.73 -34.55 0.78
C ASP A 274 17.50 -34.84 -0.52
N SER A 275 18.36 -35.86 -0.50
CA SER A 275 19.14 -36.30 -1.66
C SER A 275 18.38 -37.34 -2.48
N MET A 276 17.48 -36.89 -3.37
CA MET A 276 16.93 -37.69 -4.47
C MET A 276 17.99 -38.24 -5.47
N THR A 277 19.28 -38.12 -5.16
CA THR A 277 20.38 -38.70 -5.95
C THR A 277 20.71 -40.16 -5.59
N GLU A 278 20.08 -40.75 -4.55
CA GLU A 278 20.31 -42.16 -4.17
C GLU A 278 19.56 -43.18 -5.05
N ALA A 279 18.59 -42.75 -5.87
CA ALA A 279 17.83 -43.62 -6.76
C ALA A 279 18.56 -44.03 -8.05
N PHE A 280 19.63 -43.31 -8.45
CA PHE A 280 20.43 -43.66 -9.63
C PHE A 280 21.62 -44.60 -9.34
N ALA A 281 21.92 -44.87 -8.05
CA ALA A 281 23.04 -45.72 -7.65
C ALA A 281 22.61 -47.07 -7.04
N SER A 282 21.34 -47.24 -6.66
CA SER A 282 20.81 -48.46 -6.02
C SER A 282 20.18 -49.48 -6.98
N GLY A 283 20.19 -49.24 -8.30
CA GLY A 283 19.77 -50.21 -9.33
C GLY A 283 20.82 -51.26 -9.70
N ARG A 284 21.67 -51.72 -8.77
CA ARG A 284 22.51 -52.91 -8.97
C ARG A 284 21.81 -54.12 -8.37
N GLN A 285 20.94 -54.74 -9.17
CA GLN A 285 20.55 -56.13 -8.98
C GLN A 285 20.74 -56.87 -10.30
N GLU A 286 21.35 -58.03 -10.18
CA GLU A 286 21.89 -58.92 -11.21
C GLU A 286 20.84 -59.28 -12.28
N ASP A 287 21.22 -59.19 -13.57
CA ASP A 287 21.00 -60.24 -14.58
C ASP A 287 21.63 -59.88 -15.94
N ASP A 288 21.99 -60.94 -16.67
CA ASP A 288 22.95 -61.01 -17.76
C ASP A 288 22.63 -60.27 -19.08
N ALA A 289 23.70 -59.74 -19.67
CA ALA A 289 24.04 -59.65 -21.10
C ALA A 289 22.91 -59.37 -22.14
N ALA A 290 22.83 -58.10 -22.56
CA ALA A 290 23.06 -57.64 -23.95
C ALA A 290 22.35 -56.30 -24.20
N SER A 291 23.15 -55.25 -24.45
CA SER A 291 22.80 -54.08 -25.26
C SER A 291 21.48 -53.36 -24.93
N SER A 292 21.45 -52.56 -23.86
CA SER A 292 20.40 -51.55 -23.67
C SER A 292 20.95 -50.29 -22.97
N HIS A 293 21.04 -49.21 -23.76
CA HIS A 293 21.03 -47.80 -23.36
C HIS A 293 21.72 -47.40 -22.03
N ILE A 294 23.05 -47.35 -22.05
CA ILE A 294 23.83 -46.37 -21.27
C ILE A 294 23.52 -44.99 -21.88
N ALA A 295 22.34 -44.43 -21.60
CA ALA A 295 21.89 -43.17 -22.18
C ALA A 295 20.93 -42.45 -21.22
N GLY A 296 21.47 -41.55 -20.40
CA GLY A 296 20.68 -40.72 -19.49
C GLY A 296 21.51 -39.81 -18.58
N THR A 297 22.31 -38.93 -19.18
CA THR A 297 22.78 -37.67 -18.54
C THR A 297 23.79 -37.83 -17.38
N VAL A 298 24.98 -38.36 -17.71
CA VAL A 298 26.23 -38.12 -16.96
C VAL A 298 27.07 -37.16 -17.82
N GLY A 299 27.58 -36.07 -17.21
CA GLY A 299 28.20 -34.92 -17.87
C GLY A 299 29.35 -35.24 -18.85
N THR A 300 29.84 -34.21 -19.56
CA THR A 300 30.87 -34.35 -20.59
C THR A 300 32.16 -34.93 -19.97
N PRO A 301 32.54 -36.20 -20.22
CA PRO A 301 33.59 -36.87 -19.45
C PRO A 301 34.97 -36.21 -19.55
N GLN A 302 35.19 -35.38 -20.57
CA GLN A 302 36.47 -34.77 -20.90
C GLN A 302 37.01 -33.78 -19.84
N TYR A 303 36.17 -33.30 -18.92
CA TYR A 303 36.56 -32.36 -17.85
C TYR A 303 36.41 -32.95 -16.44
N MET A 304 35.87 -34.17 -16.33
CA MET A 304 35.47 -34.78 -15.08
C MET A 304 36.66 -34.93 -14.10
N SER A 305 36.42 -34.71 -12.81
CA SER A 305 37.42 -34.94 -11.76
C SER A 305 37.63 -36.44 -11.45
N PRO A 306 38.77 -36.85 -10.87
CA PRO A 306 39.03 -38.22 -10.47
C PRO A 306 37.96 -38.81 -9.54
N GLU A 307 37.50 -38.04 -8.55
CA GLU A 307 36.45 -38.45 -7.61
C GLU A 307 35.09 -38.64 -8.29
N GLN A 308 34.75 -37.80 -9.27
CA GLN A 308 33.54 -37.97 -10.09
C GLN A 308 33.63 -39.22 -10.98
N ALA A 309 34.78 -39.51 -11.57
CA ALA A 309 34.98 -40.69 -12.41
C ALA A 309 34.99 -42.01 -11.61
N ARG A 310 35.41 -41.97 -10.34
CA ARG A 310 35.34 -43.11 -9.42
C ARG A 310 33.97 -43.31 -8.79
N GLY A 311 33.08 -42.32 -8.89
CA GLY A 311 31.76 -42.34 -8.25
C GLY A 311 31.82 -42.19 -6.72
N GLN A 312 32.88 -41.58 -6.18
CA GLN A 312 33.06 -41.36 -4.74
C GLN A 312 32.25 -40.12 -4.31
N LEU A 313 30.96 -40.31 -4.06
CA LEU A 313 30.03 -39.20 -3.76
C LEU A 313 30.42 -38.40 -2.50
N ASP A 314 31.07 -39.04 -1.54
CA ASP A 314 31.51 -38.43 -0.27
C ASP A 314 32.73 -37.50 -0.45
N GLU A 315 33.50 -37.67 -1.52
CA GLU A 315 34.67 -36.84 -1.83
C GLU A 315 34.30 -35.63 -2.71
N ILE A 316 33.06 -35.55 -3.21
CA ILE A 316 32.59 -34.43 -4.04
C ILE A 316 32.35 -33.21 -3.16
N GLY A 317 33.14 -32.15 -3.39
CA GLY A 317 33.10 -30.91 -2.61
C GLY A 317 33.57 -29.69 -3.39
N ILE A 318 33.85 -28.58 -2.69
CA ILE A 318 34.40 -27.34 -3.27
C ILE A 318 35.62 -27.60 -4.17
N ARG A 319 36.49 -28.52 -3.75
CA ARG A 319 37.71 -28.91 -4.46
C ARG A 319 37.46 -29.66 -5.77
N THR A 320 36.24 -30.19 -5.96
CA THR A 320 35.80 -30.77 -7.23
C THR A 320 35.60 -29.67 -8.27
N ASP A 321 34.92 -28.57 -7.95
CA ASP A 321 34.78 -27.43 -8.87
C ASP A 321 36.12 -26.77 -9.16
N VAL A 322 37.05 -26.73 -8.20
CA VAL A 322 38.44 -26.26 -8.42
C VAL A 322 39.16 -27.11 -9.48
N TYR A 323 38.91 -28.42 -9.53
CA TYR A 323 39.46 -29.28 -10.58
C TYR A 323 38.85 -28.93 -11.94
N LEU A 324 37.54 -28.74 -12.01
CA LEU A 324 36.83 -28.38 -13.25
C LEU A 324 37.29 -27.00 -13.80
N LEU A 325 37.55 -26.04 -12.90
CA LEU A 325 38.23 -24.78 -13.22
C LEU A 325 39.64 -25.03 -13.77
N GLY A 326 40.43 -25.89 -13.13
CA GLY A 326 41.73 -26.31 -13.64
C GLY A 326 41.66 -26.92 -15.04
N ALA A 327 40.68 -27.78 -15.31
CA ALA A 327 40.43 -28.38 -16.62
C ALA A 327 39.99 -27.35 -17.68
N THR A 328 39.26 -26.32 -17.26
CA THR A 328 38.92 -25.16 -18.10
C THR A 328 40.17 -24.34 -18.45
N LEU A 329 41.03 -24.05 -17.46
CA LEU A 329 42.31 -23.39 -17.68
C LEU A 329 43.22 -24.22 -18.59
N TYR A 330 43.26 -25.55 -18.41
CA TYR A 330 44.00 -26.45 -19.28
C TYR A 330 43.65 -26.26 -20.75
N GLN A 331 42.35 -26.16 -21.06
CA GLN A 331 41.91 -25.95 -22.43
C GLN A 331 42.21 -24.55 -22.95
N ILE A 332 42.14 -23.51 -22.10
CA ILE A 332 42.60 -22.16 -22.49
C ILE A 332 44.07 -22.21 -22.92
N LEU A 333 44.91 -22.92 -22.15
CA LEU A 333 46.34 -23.02 -22.38
C LEU A 333 46.72 -23.88 -23.59
N THR A 334 45.99 -24.97 -23.85
CA THR A 334 46.40 -25.99 -24.85
C THR A 334 45.50 -26.07 -26.08
N GLY A 335 44.36 -25.37 -26.06
CA GLY A 335 43.32 -25.45 -27.09
C GLY A 335 42.48 -26.73 -27.07
N GLN A 336 42.87 -27.72 -26.27
CA GLN A 336 42.24 -29.03 -26.19
C GLN A 336 41.82 -29.38 -24.75
N PRO A 337 40.74 -30.15 -24.53
CA PRO A 337 40.38 -30.61 -23.19
C PRO A 337 41.43 -31.59 -22.64
N PRO A 338 41.58 -31.72 -21.31
CA PRO A 338 42.64 -32.53 -20.70
C PRO A 338 42.52 -34.04 -20.96
N HIS A 339 41.30 -34.53 -21.24
CA HIS A 339 41.04 -35.96 -21.45
C HIS A 339 40.41 -36.23 -22.84
N PRO A 340 41.20 -36.23 -23.92
CA PRO A 340 40.71 -36.57 -25.26
C PRO A 340 40.68 -38.11 -25.49
N SER A 341 39.55 -38.69 -25.92
CA SER A 341 39.51 -40.09 -26.41
C SER A 341 38.19 -40.47 -27.11
N ASP A 342 38.28 -41.43 -28.04
CA ASP A 342 37.15 -42.05 -28.76
C ASP A 342 36.38 -43.09 -27.93
N SER A 343 36.88 -43.47 -26.73
CA SER A 343 36.25 -44.48 -25.86
C SER A 343 36.02 -43.97 -24.44
N ILE A 344 34.75 -43.79 -24.08
CA ILE A 344 34.29 -43.29 -22.75
C ILE A 344 34.83 -44.13 -21.60
N VAL A 345 34.81 -45.47 -21.72
CA VAL A 345 35.24 -46.38 -20.65
C VAL A 345 36.75 -46.27 -20.38
N ARG A 346 37.59 -46.11 -21.41
CA ARG A 346 39.03 -45.90 -21.23
C ARG A 346 39.34 -44.52 -20.66
N MET A 347 38.59 -43.50 -21.06
CA MET A 347 38.71 -42.14 -20.55
C MET A 347 38.42 -42.08 -19.05
N LEU A 348 37.29 -42.64 -18.60
CA LEU A 348 36.92 -42.68 -17.18
C LEU A 348 37.97 -43.40 -16.32
N LYS A 349 38.59 -44.49 -16.81
CA LYS A 349 39.68 -45.18 -16.11
C LYS A 349 40.92 -44.29 -15.93
N ARG A 350 41.31 -43.52 -16.95
CA ARG A 350 42.45 -42.59 -16.88
C ARG A 350 42.17 -41.41 -15.96
N ILE A 351 40.96 -40.86 -16.03
CA ILE A 351 40.50 -39.80 -15.13
C ILE A 351 40.51 -40.29 -13.69
N ALA A 352 39.98 -41.49 -13.43
CA ALA A 352 40.03 -42.13 -12.13
C ALA A 352 41.45 -42.41 -11.63
N ALA A 353 42.44 -42.59 -12.51
CA ALA A 353 43.85 -42.69 -12.15
C ALA A 353 44.52 -41.31 -11.93
N GLY A 354 43.83 -40.21 -12.25
CA GLY A 354 44.38 -38.85 -12.19
C GLY A 354 45.40 -38.55 -13.28
N GLU A 355 45.36 -39.30 -14.38
CA GLU A 355 46.33 -39.18 -15.47
C GLU A 355 45.84 -38.17 -16.52
N PHE A 356 46.57 -37.07 -16.71
CA PHE A 356 46.39 -36.14 -17.83
C PHE A 356 47.76 -35.67 -18.36
N PRO A 357 47.90 -35.35 -19.66
CA PRO A 357 49.17 -34.85 -20.20
C PRO A 357 49.51 -33.49 -19.57
N HIS A 358 50.76 -33.24 -19.22
CA HIS A 358 51.17 -31.94 -18.69
C HIS A 358 50.92 -30.84 -19.75
N PRO A 359 50.41 -29.63 -19.41
CA PRO A 359 50.07 -28.60 -20.40
C PRO A 359 51.20 -28.29 -21.40
N SER A 360 52.43 -28.13 -20.90
CA SER A 360 53.62 -27.86 -21.72
C SER A 360 54.05 -29.02 -22.65
N SER A 361 53.50 -30.22 -22.46
CA SER A 361 53.73 -31.36 -23.36
C SER A 361 52.77 -31.38 -24.55
N VAL A 362 51.64 -30.67 -24.44
CA VAL A 362 50.62 -30.51 -25.50
C VAL A 362 50.86 -29.22 -26.29
N ALA A 363 51.16 -28.13 -25.58
CA ALA A 363 51.47 -26.82 -26.16
C ALA A 363 52.78 -26.29 -25.56
N ALA A 364 53.86 -26.27 -26.36
CA ALA A 364 55.22 -25.99 -25.90
C ALA A 364 55.44 -24.53 -25.45
N ASP A 365 54.57 -23.63 -25.89
CA ASP A 365 54.53 -22.19 -25.61
C ASP A 365 53.84 -21.84 -24.28
N VAL A 366 53.24 -22.81 -23.58
CA VAL A 366 52.57 -22.58 -22.30
C VAL A 366 53.58 -22.09 -21.23
N PRO A 367 53.37 -20.91 -20.62
CA PRO A 367 54.24 -20.38 -19.58
C PRO A 367 54.34 -21.34 -18.38
N PRO A 368 55.56 -21.64 -17.88
CA PRO A 368 55.75 -22.60 -16.78
C PRO A 368 54.97 -22.27 -15.49
N ALA A 369 54.76 -20.99 -15.19
CA ALA A 369 53.97 -20.56 -14.04
C ALA A 369 52.48 -20.89 -14.20
N LEU A 370 51.88 -20.63 -15.37
CA LEU A 370 50.50 -21.01 -15.66
C LEU A 370 50.32 -22.54 -15.72
N ALA A 371 51.31 -23.27 -16.24
CA ALA A 371 51.31 -24.73 -16.21
C ALA A 371 51.32 -25.28 -14.77
N ALA A 372 52.08 -24.66 -13.87
CA ALA A 372 52.11 -25.02 -12.45
C ALA A 372 50.77 -24.73 -11.74
N ILE A 373 50.14 -23.58 -12.03
CA ILE A 373 48.80 -23.24 -11.52
C ILE A 373 47.78 -24.28 -11.96
N CYS A 374 47.74 -24.57 -13.27
CA CYS A 374 46.84 -25.56 -13.86
C CYS A 374 47.03 -26.95 -13.25
N THR A 375 48.27 -27.42 -13.16
CA THR A 375 48.59 -28.75 -12.61
C THR A 375 48.23 -28.87 -11.13
N LYS A 376 48.40 -27.79 -10.33
CA LYS A 376 47.96 -27.80 -8.92
C LYS A 376 46.44 -27.85 -8.81
N ALA A 377 45.70 -27.06 -9.60
CA ALA A 377 44.25 -27.10 -9.60
C ALA A 377 43.70 -28.49 -9.98
N MET A 378 44.40 -29.19 -10.87
CA MET A 378 44.06 -30.53 -11.35
C MET A 378 44.75 -31.69 -10.62
N ALA A 379 45.28 -31.48 -9.40
CA ALA A 379 45.93 -32.55 -8.65
C ALA A 379 44.98 -33.75 -8.41
N THR A 380 45.49 -34.98 -8.52
CA THR A 380 44.69 -36.21 -8.39
C THR A 380 43.95 -36.28 -7.05
N ASP A 381 44.65 -35.98 -5.97
CA ASP A 381 44.09 -35.89 -4.62
C ASP A 381 43.57 -34.46 -4.38
N SER A 382 42.31 -34.36 -3.93
CA SER A 382 41.60 -33.09 -3.76
C SER A 382 42.26 -32.17 -2.74
N ILE A 383 42.91 -32.71 -1.70
CA ILE A 383 43.56 -31.91 -0.65
C ILE A 383 44.76 -31.10 -1.17
N ASN A 384 45.41 -31.60 -2.23
CA ASN A 384 46.57 -30.96 -2.86
C ASN A 384 46.18 -29.83 -3.84
N ARG A 385 44.88 -29.68 -4.12
CA ARG A 385 44.34 -28.58 -4.95
C ARG A 385 44.26 -27.28 -4.14
N TYR A 386 43.98 -26.17 -4.83
CA TYR A 386 43.61 -24.94 -4.13
C TYR A 386 42.40 -25.17 -3.22
N ARG A 387 42.41 -24.52 -2.06
CA ARG A 387 41.36 -24.69 -1.04
C ARG A 387 40.00 -24.15 -1.51
N GLN A 388 40.03 -23.03 -2.24
CA GLN A 388 38.89 -22.30 -2.77
C GLN A 388 39.25 -21.74 -4.17
N ALA A 389 38.24 -21.32 -4.94
CA ALA A 389 38.41 -20.84 -6.30
C ALA A 389 39.08 -19.46 -6.40
N ASP A 390 38.88 -18.59 -5.39
CA ASP A 390 39.56 -17.29 -5.26
C ASP A 390 41.09 -17.40 -5.20
N ALA A 391 41.63 -18.40 -4.50
CA ALA A 391 43.06 -18.64 -4.40
C ALA A 391 43.67 -19.08 -5.74
N LEU A 392 42.88 -19.74 -6.60
CA LEU A 392 43.25 -20.06 -7.97
C LEU A 392 43.22 -18.79 -8.84
N ALA A 393 42.18 -17.95 -8.72
CA ALA A 393 42.09 -16.67 -9.40
C ALA A 393 43.29 -15.77 -9.10
N LEU A 394 43.64 -15.62 -7.82
CA LEU A 394 44.72 -14.76 -7.34
C LEU A 394 46.09 -15.13 -7.95
N ASP A 395 46.38 -16.42 -8.13
CA ASP A 395 47.65 -16.83 -8.73
C ASP A 395 47.68 -16.56 -10.26
N VAL A 396 46.54 -16.58 -10.94
CA VAL A 396 46.43 -16.15 -12.35
C VAL A 396 46.51 -14.62 -12.47
N GLU A 397 45.89 -13.88 -11.56
CA GLU A 397 46.01 -12.42 -11.47
C GLU A 397 47.45 -11.98 -11.23
N ARG A 398 48.16 -12.62 -10.28
CA ARG A 398 49.59 -12.40 -10.06
C ARG A 398 50.38 -12.61 -11.33
N TRP A 399 50.10 -13.66 -12.10
CA TRP A 399 50.77 -13.88 -13.36
C TRP A 399 50.47 -12.77 -14.38
N LEU A 400 49.22 -12.32 -14.49
CA LEU A 400 48.83 -11.21 -15.38
C LEU A 400 49.48 -9.87 -14.98
N ALA A 401 49.73 -9.66 -13.69
CA ALA A 401 50.41 -8.49 -13.13
C ALA A 401 51.95 -8.56 -13.19
N ASP A 402 52.53 -9.65 -13.73
CA ASP A 402 53.97 -9.98 -13.64
C ASP A 402 54.45 -9.99 -12.16
N GLU A 403 53.68 -10.61 -11.28
CA GLU A 403 54.00 -10.85 -9.86
C GLU A 403 54.38 -12.33 -9.60
N PRO A 404 55.13 -12.63 -8.52
CA PRO A 404 55.48 -14.00 -8.20
C PRO A 404 54.24 -14.83 -7.83
N VAL A 405 54.01 -15.90 -8.59
CA VAL A 405 52.93 -16.87 -8.37
C VAL A 405 53.26 -17.79 -7.19
N SER A 406 52.28 -18.11 -6.32
CA SER A 406 52.53 -18.84 -5.07
C SER A 406 53.03 -20.28 -5.26
N VAL A 407 52.73 -20.87 -6.42
CA VAL A 407 52.99 -22.29 -6.72
C VAL A 407 54.18 -22.53 -7.63
N TYR A 408 54.79 -21.47 -8.16
CA TYR A 408 55.93 -21.56 -9.05
C TYR A 408 57.15 -20.89 -8.44
N ARG A 409 58.16 -21.68 -8.11
CA ARG A 409 59.46 -21.14 -7.66
C ARG A 409 60.24 -20.63 -8.86
N GLU A 410 60.30 -19.32 -8.99
CA GLU A 410 61.09 -18.67 -10.03
C GLU A 410 62.59 -18.83 -9.80
N SER A 411 63.35 -18.94 -10.90
CA SER A 411 64.81 -18.91 -10.82
C SER A 411 65.31 -17.51 -10.41
N PRO A 412 66.42 -17.42 -9.65
CA PRO A 412 66.99 -16.13 -9.24
C PRO A 412 67.21 -15.15 -10.41
N GLY A 413 67.58 -15.65 -11.58
CA GLY A 413 67.77 -14.84 -12.79
C GLY A 413 66.48 -14.22 -13.36
N ARG A 414 65.33 -14.92 -13.30
CA ARG A 414 64.03 -14.36 -13.72
C ARG A 414 63.50 -13.34 -12.72
N ARG A 415 63.73 -13.57 -11.43
CA ARG A 415 63.39 -12.62 -10.36
C ARG A 415 64.16 -11.30 -10.50
N ILE A 416 65.45 -11.39 -10.85
CA ILE A 416 66.30 -10.22 -11.16
C ILE A 416 65.83 -9.55 -12.46
N ALA A 417 65.57 -10.28 -13.54
CA ALA A 417 65.10 -9.70 -14.82
C ALA A 417 63.73 -8.99 -14.71
N ARG A 418 62.86 -9.46 -13.81
CA ARG A 418 61.57 -8.81 -13.52
C ARG A 418 61.72 -7.57 -12.64
N TRP A 419 62.59 -7.65 -11.63
CA TRP A 419 62.99 -6.49 -10.83
C TRP A 419 63.62 -5.39 -11.71
N LEU A 420 64.46 -5.76 -12.68
CA LEU A 420 65.05 -4.82 -13.66
C LEU A 420 64.01 -4.22 -14.64
N ARG A 421 62.92 -4.95 -14.96
CA ARG A 421 61.80 -4.47 -15.82
C ARG A 421 60.83 -3.54 -15.08
N HIS A 422 60.56 -3.80 -13.79
CA HIS A 422 59.70 -2.96 -12.94
C HIS A 422 60.45 -1.80 -12.26
N HIS A 423 61.78 -1.86 -12.17
CA HIS A 423 62.65 -0.77 -11.70
C HIS A 423 63.68 -0.36 -12.77
N PRO A 424 63.26 0.08 -13.97
CA PRO A 424 64.17 0.45 -15.07
C PRO A 424 65.13 1.59 -14.67
N ALA A 425 64.76 2.38 -13.66
CA ALA A 425 65.55 3.48 -13.12
C ALA A 425 66.77 3.05 -12.27
N ALA A 426 66.77 1.86 -11.66
CA ALA A 426 67.85 1.39 -10.77
C ALA A 426 68.97 0.62 -11.51
N ALA A 427 68.63 0.01 -12.65
CA ALA A 427 69.56 -0.72 -13.51
C ALA A 427 70.36 0.20 -14.44
N ALA A 428 69.69 1.25 -14.93
CA ALA A 428 70.32 2.28 -15.76
C ALA A 428 71.30 3.12 -14.94
N SER A 429 70.95 3.50 -13.71
CA SER A 429 71.70 4.47 -12.89
C SER A 429 73.13 4.06 -12.51
N LEU A 430 73.50 2.77 -12.54
CA LEU A 430 74.86 2.33 -12.24
C LEU A 430 75.85 2.49 -13.42
N ILE A 431 75.37 2.46 -14.66
CA ILE A 431 76.19 2.62 -15.88
C ILE A 431 76.05 4.05 -16.43
N VAL A 432 74.90 4.67 -16.16
CA VAL A 432 74.52 6.03 -16.58
C VAL A 432 75.10 7.11 -15.64
N ALA A 433 75.34 6.84 -14.35
CA ALA A 433 76.00 7.80 -13.44
C ALA A 433 77.39 8.23 -13.93
N THR A 434 78.11 7.34 -14.61
CA THR A 434 79.48 7.56 -15.08
C THR A 434 79.54 8.22 -16.46
N LEU A 435 78.45 8.17 -17.24
CA LEU A 435 78.37 8.74 -18.59
C LEU A 435 77.50 10.03 -18.66
N LEU A 436 76.55 10.24 -17.72
CA LEU A 436 75.66 11.41 -17.70
C LEU A 436 76.29 12.71 -17.17
N LEU A 437 77.41 12.65 -16.45
CA LEU A 437 78.09 13.89 -16.04
C LEU A 437 78.64 14.66 -17.25
N THR A 438 78.92 13.98 -18.36
CA THR A 438 79.53 14.58 -19.56
C THR A 438 78.53 14.80 -20.70
N VAL A 439 77.47 14.00 -20.79
CA VAL A 439 76.42 14.13 -21.81
C VAL A 439 75.21 14.97 -21.33
N GLY A 440 74.98 15.04 -20.01
CA GLY A 440 73.81 15.71 -19.41
C GLY A 440 73.72 17.22 -19.67
N SER A 441 74.85 17.91 -19.89
CA SER A 441 74.86 19.35 -20.18
C SER A 441 74.37 19.69 -21.60
N PHE A 442 74.47 18.73 -22.55
CA PHE A 442 74.06 18.92 -23.94
C PHE A 442 72.61 18.44 -24.20
N ILE A 443 72.19 17.37 -23.53
CA ILE A 443 70.84 16.79 -23.66
C ILE A 443 69.78 17.58 -22.85
N GLY A 444 70.16 18.28 -21.77
CA GLY A 444 69.23 19.08 -20.97
C GLY A 444 68.48 20.16 -21.76
N ALA A 445 69.10 20.73 -22.81
CA ALA A 445 68.47 21.70 -23.69
C ALA A 445 67.44 21.10 -24.66
N VAL A 446 67.55 19.79 -24.99
CA VAL A 446 66.65 19.08 -25.93
C VAL A 446 65.52 18.37 -25.18
N LEU A 447 65.77 17.81 -23.99
CA LEU A 447 64.76 17.17 -23.16
C LEU A 447 63.78 18.17 -22.52
N TRP A 448 64.17 19.42 -22.28
CA TRP A 448 63.22 20.47 -21.87
C TRP A 448 62.12 20.68 -22.95
N ASN A 449 62.45 20.46 -24.22
CA ASN A 449 61.52 20.57 -25.33
C ASN A 449 60.60 19.33 -25.46
N GLU A 450 61.11 18.12 -25.20
CA GLU A 450 60.35 16.86 -25.31
C GLU A 450 59.45 16.57 -24.09
N ILE A 451 59.89 16.93 -22.88
CA ILE A 451 59.10 16.81 -21.65
C ILE A 451 57.90 17.77 -21.68
N GLN A 452 58.07 18.98 -22.23
CA GLN A 452 56.95 19.89 -22.47
C GLN A 452 55.93 19.31 -23.46
N ILE A 453 56.37 18.57 -24.49
CA ILE A 453 55.46 17.93 -25.47
C ILE A 453 54.71 16.74 -24.86
N ARG A 454 55.38 15.89 -24.05
CA ARG A 454 54.71 14.73 -23.41
C ARG A 454 53.80 15.13 -22.25
N GLU A 455 54.18 16.14 -21.46
CA GLU A 455 53.25 16.74 -20.50
C GLU A 455 52.05 17.37 -21.21
N PHE A 456 52.26 18.01 -22.36
CA PHE A 456 51.17 18.56 -23.17
C PHE A 456 50.26 17.46 -23.73
N GLN A 457 50.81 16.33 -24.21
CA GLN A 457 50.03 15.19 -24.70
C GLN A 457 49.27 14.45 -23.59
N SER A 458 49.90 14.20 -22.43
CA SER A 458 49.24 13.58 -21.27
C SER A 458 48.13 14.48 -20.72
N LYS A 459 48.39 15.80 -20.63
CA LYS A 459 47.35 16.79 -20.29
C LYS A 459 46.23 16.84 -21.32
N GLN A 460 46.52 16.63 -22.62
CA GLN A 460 45.49 16.53 -23.66
C GLN A 460 44.67 15.24 -23.59
N GLU A 461 45.29 14.09 -23.31
CA GLU A 461 44.58 12.81 -23.14
C GLU A 461 43.73 12.79 -21.86
N GLN A 462 44.24 13.36 -20.76
CA GLN A 462 43.46 13.55 -19.54
C GLN A 462 42.30 14.52 -19.78
N ALA A 463 42.55 15.66 -20.42
CA ALA A 463 41.50 16.61 -20.79
C ALA A 463 40.47 15.99 -21.76
N ALA A 464 40.89 15.11 -22.67
CA ALA A 464 39.99 14.40 -23.59
C ALA A 464 39.12 13.36 -22.87
N LYS A 465 39.70 12.57 -21.95
CA LYS A 465 38.95 11.61 -21.13
C LYS A 465 38.02 12.29 -20.12
N GLU A 466 38.46 13.40 -19.52
CA GLU A 466 37.61 14.23 -18.66
C GLU A 466 36.47 14.85 -19.48
N LEU A 467 36.74 15.31 -20.70
CA LEU A 467 35.71 15.80 -21.61
C LEU A 467 34.74 14.69 -22.03
N GLU A 468 35.23 13.48 -22.32
CA GLU A 468 34.41 12.32 -22.68
C GLU A 468 33.54 11.86 -21.50
N LEU A 469 34.10 11.73 -20.30
CA LEU A 469 33.35 11.40 -19.08
C LEU A 469 32.32 12.50 -18.77
N ALA A 470 32.70 13.77 -18.92
CA ALA A 470 31.77 14.89 -18.77
C ALA A 470 30.67 14.87 -19.84
N GLN A 471 30.97 14.46 -21.09
CA GLN A 471 29.98 14.29 -22.15
C GLN A 471 29.04 13.12 -21.87
N GLN A 472 29.55 11.96 -21.44
CA GLN A 472 28.74 10.80 -21.05
C GLN A 472 27.85 11.11 -19.85
N THR A 473 28.39 11.80 -18.83
CA THR A 473 27.61 12.26 -17.67
C THR A 473 26.53 13.25 -18.09
N ARG A 474 26.86 14.24 -18.95
CA ARG A 474 25.88 15.18 -19.51
C ARG A 474 24.80 14.47 -20.33
N GLN A 475 25.17 13.47 -21.13
CA GLN A 475 24.23 12.69 -21.92
C GLN A 475 23.32 11.86 -21.03
N ARG A 476 23.86 11.20 -20.00
CA ARG A 476 23.07 10.43 -19.03
C ARG A 476 22.09 11.31 -18.25
N VAL A 477 22.54 12.49 -17.81
CA VAL A 477 21.70 13.50 -17.17
C VAL A 477 20.61 13.98 -18.13
N ALA A 478 20.93 14.23 -19.40
CA ALA A 478 19.94 14.61 -20.42
C ALA A 478 18.90 13.51 -20.69
N GLU A 479 19.33 12.23 -20.73
CA GLU A 479 18.44 11.08 -20.87
C GLU A 479 17.49 10.96 -19.68
N LEU A 480 18.01 11.02 -18.44
CA LEU A 480 17.21 10.97 -17.22
C LEU A 480 16.25 12.16 -17.15
N LYS A 481 16.69 13.36 -17.50
CA LYS A 481 15.81 14.55 -17.59
C LYS A 481 14.71 14.37 -18.63
N SER A 482 15.01 13.75 -19.78
CA SER A 482 14.00 13.43 -20.80
C SER A 482 13.00 12.37 -20.32
N ALA A 483 13.47 11.35 -19.59
CA ALA A 483 12.62 10.31 -19.01
C ALA A 483 11.72 10.89 -17.92
N ALA A 484 12.26 11.77 -17.07
CA ALA A 484 11.52 12.49 -16.06
C ALA A 484 10.43 13.39 -16.67
N ALA A 485 10.75 14.13 -17.74
CA ALA A 485 9.78 14.93 -18.46
C ALA A 485 8.64 14.08 -19.07
N ARG A 486 8.96 12.92 -19.67
CA ARG A 486 7.94 11.98 -20.17
C ARG A 486 7.09 11.39 -19.04
N GLY A 487 7.72 11.00 -17.94
CA GLY A 487 7.03 10.48 -16.76
C GLY A 487 6.08 11.50 -16.14
N LYS A 488 6.51 12.76 -16.02
CA LYS A 488 5.67 13.87 -15.57
C LYS A 488 4.49 14.12 -16.51
N LEU A 489 4.71 14.04 -17.83
CA LEU A 489 3.62 14.17 -18.81
C LEU A 489 2.58 13.05 -18.66
N LEU A 490 3.03 11.79 -18.53
CA LEU A 490 2.13 10.65 -18.30
C LEU A 490 1.37 10.78 -16.98
N ALA A 491 2.06 11.15 -15.89
CA ALA A 491 1.40 11.43 -14.62
C ALA A 491 0.36 12.56 -14.75
N GLY A 492 0.65 13.62 -15.50
CA GLY A 492 -0.30 14.70 -15.78
C GLY A 492 -1.54 14.22 -16.56
N GLN A 493 -1.39 13.28 -17.49
CA GLN A 493 -2.52 12.66 -18.20
C GLN A 493 -3.39 11.81 -17.28
N GLU A 494 -2.76 11.03 -16.39
CA GLU A 494 -3.46 10.24 -15.37
C GLU A 494 -4.20 11.13 -14.37
N LEU A 495 -3.58 12.24 -13.93
CA LEU A 495 -4.22 13.25 -13.08
C LEU A 495 -5.42 13.88 -13.79
N GLN A 496 -5.30 14.30 -15.04
CA GLN A 496 -6.42 14.85 -15.81
C GLN A 496 -7.59 13.87 -15.96
N ALA A 497 -7.29 12.57 -15.99
CA ALA A 497 -8.30 11.52 -16.03
C ALA A 497 -8.87 11.13 -14.65
N GLY A 498 -8.44 11.77 -13.56
CA GLY A 498 -8.87 11.46 -12.19
C GLY A 498 -8.27 10.18 -11.60
N ARG A 499 -7.26 9.59 -12.24
CA ARG A 499 -6.62 8.33 -11.80
C ARG A 499 -5.42 8.61 -10.89
N PHE A 500 -5.70 9.16 -9.70
CA PHE A 500 -4.68 9.65 -8.76
C PHE A 500 -3.66 8.56 -8.34
N SER A 501 -4.10 7.34 -8.09
CA SER A 501 -3.20 6.24 -7.69
C SER A 501 -2.22 5.85 -8.79
N SER A 502 -2.66 5.86 -10.05
CA SER A 502 -1.79 5.60 -11.22
C SER A 502 -0.79 6.74 -11.43
N ALA A 503 -1.25 8.00 -11.33
CA ALA A 503 -0.37 9.15 -11.37
C ALA A 503 0.70 9.08 -10.27
N LEU A 504 0.32 8.72 -9.04
CA LEU A 504 1.25 8.56 -7.92
C LEU A 504 2.30 7.48 -8.18
N SER A 505 1.91 6.32 -8.72
CA SER A 505 2.85 5.25 -9.03
C SER A 505 3.88 5.68 -10.09
N ILE A 506 3.44 6.42 -11.10
CA ILE A 506 4.34 6.97 -12.14
C ILE A 506 5.29 7.99 -11.51
N LEU A 507 4.79 8.95 -10.73
CA LEU A 507 5.61 9.98 -10.09
C LEU A 507 6.66 9.37 -9.16
N ARG A 508 6.29 8.40 -8.32
CA ARG A 508 7.22 7.69 -7.43
C ARG A 508 8.28 6.91 -8.20
N GLY A 509 7.87 6.16 -9.23
CA GLY A 509 8.80 5.40 -10.06
C GLY A 509 9.84 6.30 -10.76
N VAL A 510 9.40 7.45 -11.27
CA VAL A 510 10.30 8.43 -11.89
C VAL A 510 11.19 9.09 -10.83
N SER A 511 10.63 9.56 -9.71
CA SER A 511 11.38 10.17 -8.61
C SER A 511 12.48 9.24 -8.08
N GLN A 512 12.18 7.95 -7.91
CA GLN A 512 13.15 6.95 -7.46
C GLN A 512 14.30 6.76 -8.46
N SER A 513 14.05 6.89 -9.76
CA SER A 513 15.12 6.83 -10.77
C SER A 513 16.08 8.03 -10.73
N LEU A 514 15.63 9.15 -10.16
CA LEU A 514 16.42 10.40 -10.06
C LEU A 514 17.20 10.51 -8.73
N SER A 515 16.78 9.83 -7.66
CA SER A 515 17.31 10.00 -6.30
C SER A 515 18.82 9.75 -6.16
N THR A 516 19.43 9.05 -7.11
CA THR A 516 20.85 8.68 -7.11
C THR A 516 21.78 9.70 -7.78
N ASN A 517 21.24 10.72 -8.47
CA ASN A 517 22.03 11.68 -9.24
C ASN A 517 21.96 13.11 -8.66
N PRO A 518 23.04 13.63 -8.03
CA PRO A 518 23.04 14.97 -7.41
C PRO A 518 22.75 16.11 -8.39
N ALA A 519 23.11 15.95 -9.67
CA ALA A 519 22.86 16.94 -10.72
C ALA A 519 21.37 17.16 -11.04
N LEU A 520 20.48 16.26 -10.58
CA LEU A 520 19.04 16.28 -10.79
C LEU A 520 18.26 16.44 -9.48
N ALA A 521 18.92 16.96 -8.42
CA ALA A 521 18.29 17.16 -7.12
C ALA A 521 17.04 18.05 -7.20
N SER A 522 17.09 19.13 -7.99
CA SER A 522 15.93 20.02 -8.19
C SER A 522 14.76 19.30 -8.86
N GLU A 523 15.01 18.51 -9.92
CA GLU A 523 13.97 17.73 -10.58
C GLU A 523 13.41 16.62 -9.67
N PHE A 524 14.26 16.02 -8.85
CA PHE A 524 13.85 15.05 -7.83
C PHE A 524 12.95 15.71 -6.78
N ASP A 525 13.35 16.86 -6.23
CA ASP A 525 12.58 17.59 -5.21
C ASP A 525 11.22 18.03 -5.76
N ASP A 526 11.18 18.54 -7.01
CA ASP A 526 9.93 18.93 -7.68
C ASP A 526 8.97 17.73 -7.84
N LEU A 527 9.48 16.59 -8.33
CA LEU A 527 8.68 15.37 -8.54
C LEU A 527 8.26 14.72 -7.22
N SER A 528 9.14 14.71 -6.22
CA SER A 528 8.85 14.21 -4.89
C SER A 528 7.79 15.06 -4.19
N SER A 529 7.89 16.40 -4.31
CA SER A 529 6.87 17.33 -3.82
C SER A 529 5.51 17.11 -4.49
N GLN A 530 5.51 16.96 -5.82
CA GLN A 530 4.30 16.61 -6.57
C GLN A 530 3.73 15.25 -6.15
N ALA A 531 4.57 14.22 -6.02
CA ALA A 531 4.16 12.90 -5.55
C ALA A 531 3.57 12.95 -4.15
N ASN A 532 4.12 13.76 -3.24
CA ASN A 532 3.62 13.93 -1.89
C ASN A 532 2.24 14.60 -1.86
N ARG A 533 2.02 15.64 -2.68
CA ARG A 533 0.68 16.26 -2.82
C ARG A 533 -0.35 15.28 -3.35
N VAL A 534 -0.02 14.54 -4.42
CA VAL A 534 -0.91 13.51 -4.97
C VAL A 534 -1.15 12.37 -3.97
N HIS A 535 -0.13 11.98 -3.19
CA HIS A 535 -0.27 10.95 -2.16
C HIS A 535 -1.28 11.33 -1.08
N LYS A 536 -1.29 12.58 -0.62
CA LYS A 536 -2.28 13.07 0.35
C LYS A 536 -3.71 12.92 -0.19
N ILE A 537 -3.92 13.21 -1.47
CA ILE A 537 -5.23 13.06 -2.13
C ILE A 537 -5.64 11.58 -2.23
N VAL A 538 -4.73 10.70 -2.67
CA VAL A 538 -4.98 9.25 -2.71
C VAL A 538 -5.36 8.74 -1.33
N ARG A 539 -4.60 9.11 -0.30
CA ARG A 539 -4.84 8.66 1.06
C ARG A 539 -6.16 9.21 1.63
N PHE A 540 -6.51 10.45 1.31
CA PHE A 540 -7.80 11.03 1.65
C PHE A 540 -8.96 10.21 1.08
N TYR A 541 -8.94 9.85 -0.21
CA TYR A 541 -10.02 9.09 -0.81
C TYR A 541 -10.11 7.65 -0.29
N GLU A 542 -8.97 6.99 -0.02
CA GLU A 542 -8.95 5.67 0.64
C GLU A 542 -9.64 5.71 2.01
N LEU A 543 -9.29 6.70 2.84
CA LEU A 543 -9.86 6.85 4.18
C LEU A 543 -11.32 7.31 4.14
N ALA A 544 -11.66 8.23 3.24
CA ALA A 544 -13.02 8.70 3.01
C ALA A 544 -13.96 7.55 2.62
N ASP A 545 -13.44 6.56 1.91
CA ASP A 545 -14.19 5.35 1.58
C ASP A 545 -14.42 4.48 2.81
N HIS A 546 -13.35 4.23 3.58
CA HIS A 546 -13.44 3.51 4.86
C HIS A 546 -14.44 4.17 5.81
N VAL A 547 -14.47 5.51 5.89
CA VAL A 547 -15.45 6.26 6.70
C VAL A 547 -16.88 5.93 6.30
N GLN A 548 -17.17 5.88 5.00
CA GLN A 548 -18.51 5.57 4.50
C GLN A 548 -18.88 4.13 4.81
N GLU A 549 -17.94 3.20 4.65
CA GLU A 549 -18.13 1.81 5.05
C GLU A 549 -18.44 1.70 6.54
N GLN A 550 -17.65 2.34 7.41
CA GLN A 550 -17.89 2.34 8.86
C GLN A 550 -19.22 3.01 9.24
N ASN A 551 -19.61 4.09 8.55
CA ASN A 551 -20.90 4.75 8.71
C ASN A 551 -22.05 3.78 8.43
N VAL A 552 -21.97 3.08 7.29
CA VAL A 552 -22.95 2.05 6.91
C VAL A 552 -22.92 0.89 7.91
N LEU A 553 -21.73 0.53 8.42
CA LEU A 553 -21.55 -0.44 9.50
C LEU A 553 -22.04 0.01 10.88
N SER A 554 -22.47 1.27 11.01
CA SER A 554 -22.83 1.87 12.30
C SER A 554 -21.74 1.72 13.36
N ARG A 555 -20.48 1.73 12.91
CA ARG A 555 -19.28 1.70 13.75
C ARG A 555 -18.75 3.12 13.89
N ASP A 556 -19.55 3.95 14.58
CA ASP A 556 -19.36 5.40 14.57
C ASP A 556 -18.03 5.82 15.19
N THR A 557 -17.56 5.14 16.24
CA THR A 557 -16.22 5.39 16.82
C THR A 557 -15.13 5.24 15.77
N LYS A 558 -15.20 4.15 14.99
CA LYS A 558 -14.22 3.90 13.91
C LYS A 558 -14.33 4.94 12.80
N GLY A 559 -15.56 5.24 12.38
CA GLY A 559 -15.84 6.27 11.38
C GLY A 559 -15.32 7.64 11.77
N ILE A 560 -15.47 8.06 13.04
CA ILE A 560 -14.96 9.33 13.56
C ILE A 560 -13.44 9.39 13.46
N ILE A 561 -12.73 8.33 13.87
CA ILE A 561 -11.27 8.28 13.81
C ILE A 561 -10.79 8.33 12.36
N ALA A 562 -11.39 7.53 11.47
CA ALA A 562 -11.05 7.50 10.06
C ALA A 562 -11.33 8.84 9.35
N ALA A 563 -12.43 9.51 9.69
CA ALA A 563 -12.79 10.81 9.10
C ALA A 563 -11.83 11.90 9.58
N THR A 564 -11.46 11.88 10.85
CA THR A 564 -10.47 12.80 11.41
C THR A 564 -9.11 12.62 10.73
N GLU A 565 -8.65 11.37 10.60
CA GLU A 565 -7.41 11.05 9.90
C GLU A 565 -7.47 11.50 8.42
N ALA A 566 -8.57 11.25 7.71
CA ALA A 566 -8.74 11.70 6.32
C ALA A 566 -8.54 13.22 6.18
N LEU A 567 -9.12 13.99 7.10
CA LEU A 567 -8.99 15.45 7.15
C LEU A 567 -7.57 15.90 7.55
N GLU A 568 -6.90 15.18 8.45
CA GLU A 568 -5.51 15.45 8.83
C GLU A 568 -4.53 15.19 7.68
N GLN A 569 -4.78 14.18 6.83
CA GLN A 569 -3.93 13.88 5.66
C GLN A 569 -3.84 15.06 4.68
N LEU A 570 -4.92 15.83 4.53
CA LEU A 570 -4.93 17.04 3.72
C LEU A 570 -4.44 18.29 4.49
N GLY A 571 -4.17 18.18 5.79
CA GLY A 571 -3.78 19.31 6.65
C GLY A 571 -4.94 20.24 7.02
N VAL A 572 -6.19 19.84 6.73
CA VAL A 572 -7.35 20.74 6.85
C VAL A 572 -7.94 20.79 8.26
N ALA A 573 -7.67 19.80 9.11
CA ALA A 573 -8.19 19.75 10.47
C ALA A 573 -7.73 20.96 11.33
N GLN A 574 -6.52 21.48 11.08
CA GLN A 574 -5.95 22.62 11.81
C GLN A 574 -6.10 23.97 11.07
N SER A 575 -6.54 23.95 9.81
CA SER A 575 -6.70 25.17 9.01
C SER A 575 -7.94 25.95 9.40
N ASN A 576 -7.90 27.29 9.34
CA ASN A 576 -9.09 28.14 9.53
C ASN A 576 -9.90 28.27 8.22
N CYS A 577 -9.24 28.16 7.05
CA CYS A 577 -9.83 28.28 5.72
C CYS A 577 -9.48 27.05 4.88
N TRP A 578 -9.96 25.91 5.34
CA TRP A 578 -9.50 24.61 4.85
C TRP A 578 -9.65 24.39 3.34
N TRP A 579 -10.60 25.06 2.69
CA TRP A 579 -10.85 24.95 1.25
C TRP A 579 -9.77 25.61 0.38
N ASP A 580 -8.99 26.52 0.96
CA ASP A 580 -7.90 27.25 0.31
C ASP A 580 -6.55 26.53 0.51
N ASP A 581 -6.37 25.87 1.65
CA ASP A 581 -5.14 25.14 2.02
C ASP A 581 -5.05 23.71 1.42
N LEU A 582 -5.96 23.35 0.50
CA LEU A 582 -5.95 22.04 -0.15
C LEU A 582 -4.80 21.93 -1.18
N PRO A 583 -4.20 20.73 -1.35
CA PRO A 583 -3.14 20.50 -2.33
C PRO A 583 -3.68 20.43 -3.77
N VAL A 584 -4.17 21.55 -4.30
CA VAL A 584 -4.87 21.64 -5.59
C VAL A 584 -3.99 22.05 -6.77
N GLU A 585 -2.70 22.29 -6.54
CA GLU A 585 -1.77 22.83 -7.54
C GLU A 585 -1.62 21.95 -8.78
N ASP A 586 -1.80 20.64 -8.61
CA ASP A 586 -1.71 19.64 -9.67
C ASP A 586 -3.08 19.24 -10.24
N LEU A 587 -4.16 19.87 -9.77
CA LEU A 587 -5.53 19.56 -10.14
C LEU A 587 -6.08 20.56 -11.15
N THR A 588 -6.99 20.10 -12.01
CA THR A 588 -7.85 21.02 -12.78
C THR A 588 -8.81 21.76 -11.85
N ALA A 589 -9.31 22.93 -12.25
CA ALA A 589 -10.27 23.70 -11.46
C ALA A 589 -11.51 22.87 -11.06
N ALA A 590 -12.01 22.01 -11.95
CA ALA A 590 -13.14 21.12 -11.65
C ALA A 590 -12.80 20.05 -10.61
N GLN A 591 -11.58 19.51 -10.64
CA GLN A 591 -11.11 18.53 -9.65
C GLN A 591 -10.85 19.18 -8.30
N ALA A 592 -10.31 20.40 -8.27
CA ALA A 592 -10.13 21.17 -7.05
C ALA A 592 -11.49 21.45 -6.38
N ASP A 593 -12.49 21.88 -7.15
CA ASP A 593 -13.85 22.09 -6.63
C ASP A 593 -14.50 20.78 -6.16
N GLN A 594 -14.31 19.68 -6.89
CA GLN A 594 -14.78 18.37 -6.48
C GLN A 594 -14.14 17.93 -5.15
N LEU A 595 -12.81 18.09 -5.00
CA LEU A 595 -12.11 17.78 -3.76
C LEU A 595 -12.65 18.61 -2.58
N ARG A 596 -12.92 19.92 -2.78
CA ARG A 596 -13.56 20.77 -1.75
C ARG A 596 -14.92 20.21 -1.32
N TRP A 597 -15.76 19.79 -2.26
CA TRP A 597 -17.05 19.18 -1.96
C TRP A 597 -16.94 17.83 -1.26
N ASP A 598 -15.93 17.04 -1.58
CA ASP A 598 -15.72 15.74 -0.95
C ASP A 598 -15.18 15.90 0.47
N VAL A 599 -14.30 16.87 0.71
CA VAL A 599 -13.89 17.27 2.07
C VAL A 599 -15.07 17.82 2.88
N TYR A 600 -15.93 18.65 2.26
CA TYR A 600 -17.17 19.12 2.88
C TYR A 600 -18.10 17.96 3.28
N GLN A 601 -18.24 16.95 2.40
CA GLN A 601 -19.01 15.74 2.70
C GLN A 601 -18.42 14.97 3.90
N GLN A 602 -17.08 14.88 4.00
CA GLN A 602 -16.42 14.23 5.14
C GLN A 602 -16.66 14.97 6.46
N TRP A 603 -16.62 16.31 6.45
CA TRP A 603 -16.99 17.10 7.62
C TRP A 603 -18.45 16.85 8.05
N LEU A 604 -19.39 16.79 7.08
CA LEU A 604 -20.79 16.50 7.37
C LEU A 604 -21.00 15.11 8.00
N ILE A 605 -20.29 14.09 7.51
CA ILE A 605 -20.35 12.73 8.05
C ILE A 605 -19.77 12.70 9.47
N LEU A 606 -18.65 13.38 9.70
CA LEU A 606 -18.05 13.51 11.02
C LEU A 606 -19.01 14.20 12.02
N ASP A 607 -19.68 15.29 11.61
CA ASP A 607 -20.67 15.98 12.44
C ASP A 607 -21.86 15.06 12.79
N ALA A 608 -22.32 14.29 11.80
CA ALA A 608 -23.39 13.32 11.96
C ALA A 608 -23.00 12.23 12.96
N MET A 609 -21.82 11.63 12.83
CA MET A 609 -21.34 10.58 13.73
C MET A 609 -21.13 11.09 15.15
N LEU A 610 -20.51 12.26 15.33
CA LEU A 610 -20.36 12.89 16.65
C LEU A 610 -21.72 13.18 17.30
N THR A 611 -22.71 13.58 16.50
CA THR A 611 -24.06 13.81 17.02
C THR A 611 -24.77 12.50 17.36
N LYS A 612 -24.55 11.45 16.56
CA LYS A 612 -25.12 10.12 16.76
C LYS A 612 -24.58 9.47 18.04
N THR A 613 -23.28 9.60 18.33
CA THR A 613 -22.70 9.12 19.60
C THR A 613 -23.29 9.84 20.81
N ILE A 614 -23.56 11.15 20.72
CA ILE A 614 -24.30 11.91 21.75
C ILE A 614 -25.72 11.34 21.93
N GLY A 615 -26.42 11.05 20.83
CA GLY A 615 -27.78 10.49 20.80
C GLY A 615 -27.89 9.07 21.37
N ILE A 616 -26.93 8.20 21.06
CA ILE A 616 -26.86 6.83 21.58
C ILE A 616 -26.65 6.84 23.09
N ARG A 617 -25.75 7.69 23.60
CA ARG A 617 -25.49 7.83 25.03
C ARG A 617 -26.65 8.48 25.79
N LEU A 618 -27.47 9.27 25.08
CA LEU A 618 -28.75 9.82 25.55
C LEU A 618 -29.83 8.73 25.72
N ALA A 619 -29.93 7.80 24.77
CA ALA A 619 -30.96 6.76 24.75
C ALA A 619 -30.61 5.56 25.65
N GLY A 620 -29.32 5.22 25.80
CA GLY A 620 -28.87 3.98 26.44
C GLY A 620 -29.07 2.79 25.50
N GLY A 621 -28.01 2.02 25.24
CA GLY A 621 -27.94 0.99 24.19
C GLY A 621 -28.76 -0.28 24.44
N GLY A 622 -30.02 -0.19 24.85
CA GLY A 622 -30.93 -1.32 24.96
C GLY A 622 -32.36 -0.94 24.59
N GLN A 623 -33.19 -1.92 24.26
CA GLN A 623 -34.64 -1.72 24.14
C GLN A 623 -35.16 -1.03 25.41
N LEU A 624 -35.56 0.24 25.27
CA LEU A 624 -36.06 1.07 26.34
C LEU A 624 -37.48 0.65 26.74
N ASP A 625 -37.58 -0.46 27.47
CA ASP A 625 -38.81 -0.85 28.15
C ASP A 625 -38.87 -0.18 29.53
N GLY A 626 -39.80 0.76 29.69
CA GLY A 626 -40.23 1.30 30.98
C GLY A 626 -39.71 2.69 31.37
N ALA A 627 -40.57 3.48 32.02
CA ALA A 627 -40.29 4.84 32.49
C ALA A 627 -39.17 4.93 33.55
N THR A 628 -38.92 3.85 34.30
CA THR A 628 -37.88 3.73 35.32
C THR A 628 -36.47 3.56 34.74
N THR A 629 -36.34 2.93 33.56
CA THR A 629 -35.08 2.72 32.84
C THR A 629 -34.56 4.04 32.26
N ILE A 630 -35.49 4.90 31.82
CA ILE A 630 -35.23 6.26 31.33
C ILE A 630 -34.66 7.15 32.44
N ILE A 631 -35.18 7.08 33.67
CA ILE A 631 -34.66 7.90 34.80
C ILE A 631 -33.22 7.50 35.16
N LYS A 632 -32.87 6.21 35.07
CA LYS A 632 -31.49 5.73 35.30
C LYS A 632 -30.54 6.08 34.15
N ALA A 633 -31.02 6.09 32.90
CA ALA A 633 -30.27 6.58 31.74
C ALA A 633 -30.02 8.10 31.83
N VAL A 634 -31.05 8.88 32.22
CA VAL A 634 -30.95 10.32 32.48
C VAL A 634 -29.99 10.64 33.65
N GLY A 635 -29.93 9.77 34.66
CA GLY A 635 -28.97 9.89 35.77
C GLY A 635 -27.50 9.62 35.38
N ARG A 636 -27.24 8.73 34.41
CA ARG A 636 -25.92 8.52 33.80
C ARG A 636 -25.55 9.65 32.83
N PHE A 637 -26.53 10.12 32.06
CA PHE A 637 -26.42 11.24 31.12
C PHE A 637 -25.94 12.55 31.78
N LEU A 638 -26.38 12.85 33.00
CA LEU A 638 -25.94 14.04 33.75
C LEU A 638 -24.55 13.89 34.39
N ARG A 639 -23.95 12.69 34.38
CA ARG A 639 -22.68 12.37 35.06
C ARG A 639 -21.50 12.14 34.11
N THR A 640 -21.72 11.76 32.86
CA THR A 640 -20.61 11.45 31.94
C THR A 640 -20.20 12.65 31.09
N ASP A 641 -18.94 12.99 31.22
CA ASP A 641 -18.35 14.25 30.80
C ASP A 641 -17.80 14.14 29.34
N ILE A 642 -17.52 12.90 28.90
CA ILE A 642 -17.23 12.46 27.52
C ILE A 642 -18.23 13.00 26.48
N GLY A 643 -19.53 12.90 26.76
CA GLY A 643 -20.57 13.36 25.81
C GLY A 643 -20.63 14.89 25.65
N LYS A 644 -20.01 15.66 26.54
CA LYS A 644 -19.87 17.12 26.37
C LYS A 644 -18.68 17.46 25.47
N ARG A 645 -17.58 16.69 25.53
CA ARG A 645 -16.43 16.89 24.63
C ARG A 645 -16.80 16.61 23.18
N GLU A 646 -17.54 15.53 22.90
CA GLU A 646 -18.07 15.25 21.57
C GLU A 646 -19.02 16.35 21.08
N ALA A 647 -19.84 16.92 21.98
CA ALA A 647 -20.69 18.06 21.66
C ALA A 647 -19.88 19.33 21.35
N ALA A 648 -18.80 19.59 22.09
CA ALA A 648 -17.90 20.71 21.81
C ALA A 648 -17.19 20.52 20.46
N ALA A 649 -16.70 19.32 20.17
CA ALA A 649 -16.09 18.97 18.89
C ALA A 649 -17.10 19.10 17.74
N SER A 650 -18.33 18.60 17.88
CA SER A 650 -19.40 18.74 16.89
C SER A 650 -19.72 20.21 16.61
N ILE A 651 -19.75 21.10 17.61
CA ILE A 651 -19.94 22.54 17.35
C ILE A 651 -18.81 23.11 16.49
N ILE A 652 -17.56 22.75 16.76
CA ILE A 652 -16.41 23.22 15.98
C ILE A 652 -16.50 22.68 14.54
N VAL A 653 -16.86 21.41 14.37
CA VAL A 653 -17.10 20.80 13.05
C VAL A 653 -18.24 21.53 12.32
N SER A 654 -19.37 21.75 12.98
CA SER A 654 -20.51 22.49 12.43
C SER A 654 -20.12 23.90 11.96
N ASP A 655 -19.27 24.60 12.72
CA ASP A 655 -18.77 25.92 12.34
C ASP A 655 -17.85 25.87 11.11
N ARG A 656 -17.03 24.83 10.95
CA ARG A 656 -16.20 24.63 9.76
C ARG A 656 -17.00 24.33 8.51
N ILE A 657 -18.10 23.58 8.66
CA ILE A 657 -19.06 23.31 7.59
C ILE A 657 -19.70 24.62 7.16
N ASP A 658 -20.30 25.35 8.10
CA ASP A 658 -21.00 26.61 7.82
C ASP A 658 -20.05 27.71 7.29
N GLY A 659 -18.76 27.67 7.64
CA GLY A 659 -17.72 28.53 7.07
C GLY A 659 -17.45 28.28 5.58
N PHE A 660 -17.72 27.08 5.07
CA PHE A 660 -17.68 26.76 3.64
C PHE A 660 -19.05 26.96 2.98
N ARG A 661 -20.08 26.23 3.42
CA ARG A 661 -21.47 26.31 2.93
C ARG A 661 -22.42 25.97 4.06
N PHE A 662 -23.53 26.69 4.16
CA PHE A 662 -24.56 26.38 5.15
C PHE A 662 -25.20 25.01 4.90
N SER A 663 -25.47 24.29 5.99
CA SER A 663 -26.16 22.99 5.96
C SER A 663 -27.33 22.94 6.92
N GLN A 664 -28.47 22.46 6.44
CA GLN A 664 -29.64 22.20 7.27
C GLN A 664 -29.41 21.00 8.21
N ALA A 665 -28.69 19.96 7.76
CA ALA A 665 -28.25 18.87 8.63
C ALA A 665 -27.39 19.38 9.79
N THR A 666 -26.40 20.21 9.50
CA THR A 666 -25.51 20.82 10.51
C THR A 666 -26.26 21.74 11.47
N ARG A 667 -27.25 22.53 11.01
CA ARG A 667 -28.14 23.29 11.91
C ARG A 667 -28.82 22.38 12.93
N PHE A 668 -29.27 21.20 12.51
CA PHE A 668 -29.87 20.21 13.41
C PHE A 668 -28.83 19.62 14.37
N TYR A 669 -27.69 19.15 13.87
CA TYR A 669 -26.58 18.57 14.67
C TYR A 669 -26.10 19.53 15.76
N ARG A 670 -25.77 20.76 15.36
CA ARG A 670 -25.39 21.85 16.25
C ARG A 670 -26.42 22.11 17.35
N SER A 671 -27.72 21.98 17.06
CA SER A 671 -28.76 22.18 18.07
C SER A 671 -28.77 21.07 19.14
N ILE A 672 -28.46 19.83 18.76
CA ILE A 672 -28.30 18.70 19.69
C ILE A 672 -27.06 18.92 20.55
N ALA A 673 -25.93 19.29 19.93
CA ALA A 673 -24.70 19.58 20.64
C ALA A 673 -24.87 20.75 21.64
N LYS A 674 -25.49 21.86 21.23
CA LYS A 674 -25.79 23.01 22.12
C LYS A 674 -26.72 22.62 23.28
N MET A 675 -27.73 21.80 23.02
CA MET A 675 -28.59 21.26 24.07
C MET A 675 -27.79 20.39 25.05
N ARG A 676 -26.89 19.54 24.56
CA ARG A 676 -26.01 18.71 25.39
C ARG A 676 -25.10 19.55 26.28
N LEU A 677 -24.63 20.71 25.81
CA LEU A 677 -23.84 21.67 26.58
C LEU A 677 -24.68 22.60 27.49
N GLY A 678 -26.02 22.50 27.47
CA GLY A 678 -26.89 23.39 28.23
C GLY A 678 -26.96 24.83 27.69
N ALA A 679 -26.45 25.08 26.49
CA ALA A 679 -26.35 26.39 25.85
C ALA A 679 -27.49 26.67 24.85
N GLY A 680 -28.46 25.76 24.70
CA GLY A 680 -29.55 25.91 23.75
C GLY A 680 -30.62 24.81 23.86
N VAL A 681 -31.62 24.89 22.98
CA VAL A 681 -32.70 23.89 22.86
C VAL A 681 -32.56 23.18 21.51
N ARG A 682 -32.88 21.88 21.48
CA ARG A 682 -32.95 21.10 20.25
C ARG A 682 -33.87 21.78 19.22
N LEU A 683 -33.41 21.86 17.99
CA LEU A 683 -34.26 22.23 16.87
C LEU A 683 -35.20 21.04 16.55
N LYS A 684 -36.44 21.34 16.20
CA LYS A 684 -37.35 20.33 15.66
C LYS A 684 -37.13 20.21 14.15
N ALA A 685 -37.25 18.99 13.62
CA ALA A 685 -36.94 18.73 12.22
C ALA A 685 -37.93 19.42 11.25
N ASP A 686 -39.17 19.66 11.67
CA ASP A 686 -40.18 20.45 10.94
C ASP A 686 -39.81 21.94 10.73
N ARG A 687 -38.78 22.43 11.42
CA ARG A 687 -38.22 23.79 11.26
C ARG A 687 -37.00 23.85 10.34
N LEU A 688 -36.56 22.71 9.81
CA LEU A 688 -35.48 22.68 8.83
C LEU A 688 -36.02 22.97 7.45
N ASP A 689 -35.27 23.76 6.69
CA ASP A 689 -35.61 24.05 5.32
C ASP A 689 -35.15 22.90 4.40
N LEU A 690 -35.53 23.01 3.13
CA LEU A 690 -35.04 22.13 2.08
C LEU A 690 -33.51 22.27 1.91
N PRO A 691 -32.72 21.19 1.73
CA PRO A 691 -31.26 21.27 1.58
C PRO A 691 -30.88 22.12 0.37
N HIS A 692 -29.76 22.81 0.37
CA HIS A 692 -29.40 23.71 -0.74
C HIS A 692 -28.38 23.09 -1.71
N ASN A 693 -27.67 22.05 -1.27
CA ASN A 693 -26.69 21.32 -2.07
C ASN A 693 -26.84 19.80 -1.88
N GLY A 694 -26.23 19.01 -2.76
CA GLY A 694 -26.42 17.56 -2.74
C GLY A 694 -25.78 16.84 -1.56
N ALA A 695 -24.72 17.39 -0.97
CA ALA A 695 -24.09 16.86 0.23
C ALA A 695 -25.00 17.00 1.47
N ASP A 696 -25.59 18.18 1.65
CA ASP A 696 -26.60 18.42 2.70
C ASP A 696 -27.86 17.57 2.48
N ALA A 697 -28.29 17.41 1.22
CA ALA A 697 -29.41 16.54 0.86
C ALA A 697 -29.13 15.06 1.18
N HIS A 698 -27.91 14.58 0.91
CA HIS A 698 -27.48 13.24 1.30
C HIS A 698 -27.58 13.07 2.83
N SER A 699 -26.98 13.98 3.59
CA SER A 699 -26.96 13.92 5.07
C SER A 699 -28.37 13.96 5.68
N LEU A 700 -29.25 14.85 5.22
CA LEU A 700 -30.65 14.89 5.66
C LEU A 700 -31.43 13.63 5.24
N GLY A 701 -31.15 13.10 4.05
CA GLY A 701 -31.73 11.85 3.57
C GLY A 701 -31.37 10.67 4.47
N VAL A 702 -30.10 10.57 4.86
CA VAL A 702 -29.63 9.55 5.83
C VAL A 702 -30.27 9.75 7.21
N LEU A 703 -30.45 10.98 7.68
CA LEU A 703 -31.16 11.25 8.93
C LEU A 703 -32.62 10.76 8.90
N CYS A 704 -33.32 11.01 7.79
CA CYS A 704 -34.67 10.52 7.58
C CYS A 704 -34.70 8.99 7.54
N MET A 705 -33.70 8.36 6.88
CA MET A 705 -33.55 6.90 6.84
C MET A 705 -33.39 6.32 8.25
N ILE A 706 -32.50 6.89 9.06
CA ILE A 706 -32.29 6.44 10.44
C ILE A 706 -33.58 6.63 11.26
N ALA A 707 -34.26 7.77 11.13
CA ALA A 707 -35.54 8.01 11.80
C ALA A 707 -36.65 7.03 11.38
N ALA A 708 -36.60 6.50 10.16
CA ALA A 708 -37.54 5.49 9.70
C ALA A 708 -37.22 4.08 10.23
N LEU A 709 -35.93 3.80 10.48
CA LEU A 709 -35.44 2.49 10.95
C LEU A 709 -35.36 2.39 12.47
N ASP A 710 -35.22 3.50 13.19
CA ASP A 710 -35.08 3.48 14.65
C ASP A 710 -36.16 4.32 15.34
N PRO A 711 -37.16 3.66 15.99
CA PRO A 711 -38.20 4.35 16.75
C PRO A 711 -37.67 5.23 17.90
N ALA A 712 -36.50 4.93 18.44
CA ALA A 712 -35.86 5.78 19.44
C ALA A 712 -35.38 7.08 18.79
N PHE A 713 -34.72 7.00 17.64
CA PHE A 713 -34.24 8.17 16.88
C PHE A 713 -35.39 8.98 16.28
N GLU A 714 -36.49 8.35 15.86
CA GLU A 714 -37.68 9.03 15.34
C GLU A 714 -38.21 10.09 16.32
N ARG A 715 -38.15 9.84 17.63
CA ARG A 715 -38.55 10.83 18.67
C ARG A 715 -37.67 12.09 18.66
N PHE A 716 -36.44 11.97 18.15
CA PHE A 716 -35.49 13.07 18.03
C PHE A 716 -35.62 13.81 16.70
N PHE A 717 -35.87 13.09 15.60
CA PHE A 717 -35.94 13.62 14.25
C PHE A 717 -37.24 13.18 13.55
N ARG A 718 -38.33 13.91 13.80
CA ARG A 718 -39.66 13.69 13.20
C ARG A 718 -40.23 14.95 12.59
N GLY A 719 -41.04 14.80 11.54
CA GLY A 719 -41.80 15.89 10.93
C GLY A 719 -41.07 16.61 9.81
N TYR A 720 -39.85 16.20 9.46
CA TYR A 720 -39.11 16.78 8.36
C TYR A 720 -39.75 16.39 7.02
N GLN A 721 -40.21 17.38 6.25
CA GLN A 721 -40.90 17.21 4.96
C GLN A 721 -42.14 16.28 5.02
N GLY A 722 -42.70 16.04 6.21
CA GLY A 722 -43.88 15.20 6.41
C GLY A 722 -43.81 14.31 7.65
N GLU A 723 -44.87 13.55 7.88
CA GLU A 723 -44.96 12.59 9.00
C GLU A 723 -44.28 11.24 8.70
N ASP A 724 -44.10 10.87 7.43
CA ASP A 724 -43.45 9.62 7.04
C ASP A 724 -41.97 9.84 6.72
N SER A 725 -41.12 9.51 7.69
CA SER A 725 -39.66 9.62 7.57
C SER A 725 -39.08 8.83 6.39
N LEU A 726 -39.71 7.72 6.00
CA LEU A 726 -39.21 6.88 4.90
C LEU A 726 -39.44 7.54 3.54
N LEU A 727 -40.59 8.19 3.35
CA LEU A 727 -40.88 8.99 2.16
C LEU A 727 -40.01 10.25 2.09
N ALA A 728 -39.84 10.93 3.23
CA ALA A 728 -38.94 12.08 3.33
C ALA A 728 -37.49 11.71 2.97
N ALA A 729 -37.01 10.54 3.40
CA ALA A 729 -35.70 10.02 3.04
C ALA A 729 -35.55 9.85 1.53
N ARG A 730 -36.52 9.18 0.89
CA ARG A 730 -36.52 8.95 -0.57
C ARG A 730 -36.47 10.26 -1.35
N ASP A 731 -37.36 11.19 -1.02
CA ASP A 731 -37.50 12.44 -1.78
C ASP A 731 -36.26 13.33 -1.60
N THR A 732 -35.68 13.34 -0.40
CA THR A 732 -34.44 14.08 -0.12
C THR A 732 -33.23 13.45 -0.81
N LEU A 733 -33.11 12.11 -0.83
CA LEU A 733 -32.02 11.40 -1.53
C LEU A 733 -32.14 11.52 -3.04
N ARG A 734 -33.36 11.45 -3.62
CA ARG A 734 -33.60 11.74 -5.05
C ARG A 734 -33.14 13.15 -5.42
N ARG A 735 -33.40 14.11 -4.54
CA ARG A 735 -32.86 15.46 -4.71
C ARG A 735 -31.34 15.46 -4.66
N GLY A 736 -30.74 14.81 -3.67
CA GLY A 736 -29.28 14.63 -3.59
C GLY A 736 -28.68 14.03 -4.86
N ALA A 737 -29.29 12.98 -5.42
CA ALA A 737 -28.90 12.33 -6.67
C ALA A 737 -29.07 13.25 -7.88
N THR A 738 -30.10 14.11 -7.90
CA THR A 738 -30.27 15.12 -8.96
C THR A 738 -29.17 16.19 -8.89
N LEU A 739 -28.79 16.59 -7.67
CA LEU A 739 -27.79 17.62 -7.42
C LEU A 739 -26.36 17.12 -7.63
N ARG A 740 -26.07 15.85 -7.29
CA ARG A 740 -24.78 15.15 -7.50
C ARG A 740 -25.02 13.78 -8.18
N PRO A 741 -25.25 13.73 -9.50
CA PRO A 741 -25.63 12.50 -10.20
C PRO A 741 -24.56 11.41 -10.22
N ASN A 742 -23.30 11.78 -10.01
CA ASN A 742 -22.18 10.83 -10.00
C ASN A 742 -21.76 10.41 -8.57
N HIS A 743 -22.54 10.71 -7.54
CA HIS A 743 -22.19 10.35 -6.16
C HIS A 743 -22.74 8.97 -5.78
N TYR A 744 -21.86 7.97 -5.73
CA TYR A 744 -22.18 6.56 -5.47
C TYR A 744 -23.04 6.34 -4.22
N TRP A 745 -22.62 6.89 -3.07
CA TRP A 745 -23.26 6.65 -1.78
C TRP A 745 -24.68 7.23 -1.67
N THR A 746 -25.00 8.29 -2.43
CA THR A 746 -26.39 8.81 -2.47
C THR A 746 -27.32 7.85 -3.19
N HIS A 747 -26.86 7.27 -4.30
CA HIS A 747 -27.65 6.28 -5.05
C HIS A 747 -27.81 4.98 -4.26
N LEU A 748 -26.78 4.56 -3.52
CA LEU A 748 -26.86 3.37 -2.68
C LEU A 748 -27.87 3.57 -1.55
N ALA A 749 -27.81 4.70 -0.84
CA ALA A 749 -28.78 5.03 0.20
C ALA A 749 -30.21 5.16 -0.37
N LEU A 750 -30.36 5.74 -1.57
CA LEU A 750 -31.66 5.85 -2.24
C LEU A 750 -32.23 4.45 -2.54
N ALA A 751 -31.40 3.56 -3.09
CA ALA A 751 -31.80 2.19 -3.38
C ALA A 751 -32.24 1.41 -2.13
N GLN A 752 -31.54 1.58 -1.01
CA GLN A 752 -31.90 0.97 0.27
C GLN A 752 -33.24 1.46 0.78
N ILE A 753 -33.52 2.76 0.65
CA ILE A 753 -34.81 3.34 1.00
C ILE A 753 -35.93 2.82 0.10
N GLU A 754 -35.69 2.74 -1.21
CA GLU A 754 -36.67 2.22 -2.16
C GLU A 754 -36.97 0.73 -1.89
N TYR A 755 -35.95 -0.04 -1.51
CA TYR A 755 -36.12 -1.42 -1.04
C TYR A 755 -36.97 -1.49 0.24
N LEU A 756 -36.67 -0.68 1.25
CA LEU A 756 -37.43 -0.64 2.51
C LEU A 756 -38.89 -0.20 2.27
N LEU A 757 -39.13 0.73 1.35
CA LEU A 757 -40.48 1.15 0.95
C LEU A 757 -41.25 0.02 0.28
N ALA A 758 -40.58 -0.81 -0.52
CA ALA A 758 -41.17 -2.00 -1.10
C ALA A 758 -41.51 -3.04 -0.03
N ASP A 759 -40.55 -3.33 0.86
CA ASP A 759 -40.66 -4.37 1.90
C ASP A 759 -41.74 -4.04 2.96
N LYS A 760 -41.94 -2.76 3.28
CA LYS A 760 -42.94 -2.29 4.25
C LYS A 760 -44.39 -2.40 3.73
N LYS A 761 -44.62 -2.61 2.44
CA LYS A 761 -45.97 -2.74 1.86
C LYS A 761 -46.60 -4.06 2.29
N SER A 762 -47.78 -4.00 2.91
CA SER A 762 -48.51 -5.20 3.36
C SER A 762 -48.88 -6.16 2.23
N ASN A 763 -49.05 -5.64 1.01
CA ASN A 763 -49.31 -6.40 -0.21
C ASN A 763 -48.24 -6.09 -1.28
N ALA A 764 -46.97 -6.14 -0.89
CA ALA A 764 -45.85 -5.93 -1.82
C ALA A 764 -45.94 -6.90 -3.01
N THR A 765 -45.72 -6.35 -4.21
CA THR A 765 -45.56 -7.08 -5.46
C THR A 765 -44.10 -7.05 -5.88
N TRP A 766 -43.67 -7.97 -6.74
CA TRP A 766 -42.29 -7.99 -7.22
C TRP A 766 -41.91 -6.71 -7.99
N ARG A 767 -42.87 -5.99 -8.58
CA ARG A 767 -42.64 -4.70 -9.27
C ARG A 767 -42.28 -3.56 -8.33
N ASP A 768 -42.65 -3.66 -7.06
CA ASP A 768 -42.36 -2.61 -6.08
C ASP A 768 -40.84 -2.45 -5.84
N TYR A 769 -40.03 -3.43 -6.24
CA TYR A 769 -38.56 -3.41 -6.13
C TYR A 769 -37.85 -2.85 -7.37
N GLU A 770 -38.56 -2.50 -8.46
CA GLU A 770 -37.94 -2.04 -9.72
C GLU A 770 -37.17 -0.73 -9.55
N ASP A 771 -37.71 0.24 -8.81
CA ASP A 771 -37.04 1.51 -8.51
C ASP A 771 -35.71 1.27 -7.79
N ALA A 772 -35.73 0.41 -6.76
CA ALA A 772 -34.54 0.05 -5.99
C ALA A 772 -33.48 -0.60 -6.89
N ILE A 773 -33.86 -1.57 -7.71
CA ILE A 773 -32.95 -2.25 -8.66
C ILE A 773 -32.37 -1.25 -9.67
N HIS A 774 -33.16 -0.28 -10.13
CA HIS A 774 -32.68 0.77 -11.03
C HIS A 774 -31.63 1.65 -10.35
N SER A 775 -31.89 2.12 -9.13
CA SER A 775 -30.96 2.92 -8.33
C SER A 775 -29.66 2.16 -8.06
N VAL A 776 -29.72 0.87 -7.70
CA VAL A 776 -28.52 0.01 -7.57
C VAL A 776 -27.80 -0.17 -8.91
N GLY A 777 -28.54 -0.29 -10.01
CA GLY A 777 -27.98 -0.33 -11.36
C GLY A 777 -27.16 0.92 -11.69
N GLN A 778 -27.60 2.10 -11.23
CA GLN A 778 -26.82 3.33 -11.36
C GLN A 778 -25.53 3.27 -10.52
N CYS A 779 -25.56 2.75 -9.30
CA CYS A 779 -24.35 2.53 -8.50
C CYS A 779 -23.32 1.65 -9.23
N ILE A 780 -23.76 0.54 -9.81
CA ILE A 780 -22.89 -0.39 -10.56
C ILE A 780 -22.35 0.27 -11.83
N ALA A 781 -23.12 1.13 -12.49
CA ALA A 781 -22.67 1.88 -13.66
C ALA A 781 -21.63 2.96 -13.31
N LEU A 782 -21.76 3.60 -12.15
CA LEU A 782 -20.83 4.62 -11.66
C LEU A 782 -19.51 3.99 -11.22
N GLU A 783 -19.57 2.97 -10.38
CA GLU A 783 -18.39 2.33 -9.79
C GLU A 783 -18.56 0.80 -9.81
N PRO A 784 -18.27 0.15 -10.96
CA PRO A 784 -18.52 -1.28 -11.15
C PRO A 784 -17.66 -2.17 -10.25
N GLU A 785 -16.54 -1.65 -9.75
CA GLU A 785 -15.61 -2.38 -8.87
C GLU A 785 -16.07 -2.42 -7.40
N ARG A 786 -17.13 -1.68 -7.03
CA ARG A 786 -17.67 -1.69 -5.67
C ARG A 786 -18.67 -2.82 -5.45
N CYS A 787 -18.36 -3.67 -4.49
CA CYS A 787 -19.13 -4.88 -4.19
C CYS A 787 -20.53 -4.63 -3.57
N PHE A 788 -20.75 -3.51 -2.87
CA PHE A 788 -21.98 -3.27 -2.11
C PHE A 788 -23.24 -3.28 -2.97
N ALA A 789 -23.20 -2.57 -4.09
CA ALA A 789 -24.33 -2.48 -5.01
C ALA A 789 -24.69 -3.86 -5.60
N LEU A 790 -23.70 -4.68 -5.95
CA LEU A 790 -23.95 -6.05 -6.41
C LEU A 790 -24.58 -6.91 -5.30
N ALA A 791 -24.07 -6.81 -4.06
CA ALA A 791 -24.64 -7.51 -2.92
C ALA A 791 -26.10 -7.11 -2.64
N ASP A 792 -26.41 -5.81 -2.72
CA ASP A 792 -27.77 -5.28 -2.54
C ASP A 792 -28.70 -5.74 -3.66
N ARG A 793 -28.28 -5.66 -4.93
CA ARG A 793 -29.11 -6.13 -6.06
C ARG A 793 -29.39 -7.63 -5.98
N SER A 794 -28.41 -8.42 -5.54
CA SER A 794 -28.59 -9.85 -5.28
C SER A 794 -29.73 -10.09 -4.26
N SER A 795 -29.74 -9.33 -3.16
CA SER A 795 -30.81 -9.41 -2.16
C SER A 795 -32.18 -9.03 -2.74
N MET A 796 -32.25 -8.03 -3.63
CA MET A 796 -33.48 -7.59 -4.29
C MET A 796 -34.04 -8.65 -5.25
N TYR A 797 -33.18 -9.27 -6.08
CA TYR A 797 -33.61 -10.37 -6.94
C TYR A 797 -34.13 -11.57 -6.15
N ARG A 798 -33.53 -11.84 -4.99
CA ARG A 798 -33.98 -12.88 -4.06
C ARG A 798 -35.38 -12.57 -3.49
N ALA A 799 -35.63 -11.31 -3.12
CA ALA A 799 -36.95 -10.85 -2.68
C ALA A 799 -37.99 -10.96 -3.80
N GLN A 800 -37.68 -10.51 -5.03
CA GLN A 800 -38.57 -10.65 -6.19
C GLN A 800 -38.89 -12.12 -6.50
N ALA A 801 -37.90 -13.01 -6.44
CA ALA A 801 -38.08 -14.44 -6.69
C ALA A 801 -39.06 -15.08 -5.69
N ARG A 802 -38.97 -14.72 -4.40
CA ARG A 802 -39.92 -15.19 -3.37
C ARG A 802 -41.34 -14.72 -3.63
N LEU A 803 -41.52 -13.45 -3.99
CA LEU A 803 -42.85 -12.90 -4.28
C LEU A 803 -43.46 -13.54 -5.52
N ILE A 804 -42.70 -13.68 -6.61
CA ILE A 804 -43.15 -14.33 -7.84
C ILE A 804 -43.53 -15.79 -7.59
N ARG A 805 -42.75 -16.53 -6.78
CA ARG A 805 -43.04 -17.94 -6.43
C ARG A 805 -44.45 -18.14 -5.86
N HIS A 806 -44.96 -17.15 -5.12
CA HIS A 806 -46.27 -17.18 -4.49
C HIS A 806 -47.35 -16.39 -5.24
N ASP A 807 -47.03 -15.74 -6.37
CA ASP A 807 -47.98 -14.95 -7.14
C ASP A 807 -48.87 -15.83 -8.04
N ALA A 808 -50.08 -16.09 -7.56
CA ALA A 808 -51.09 -16.89 -8.26
C ALA A 808 -51.56 -16.29 -9.60
N SER A 809 -51.31 -15.00 -9.85
CA SER A 809 -51.72 -14.34 -11.10
C SER A 809 -50.81 -14.66 -12.29
N ILE A 810 -49.60 -15.16 -12.04
CA ILE A 810 -48.62 -15.54 -13.06
C ILE A 810 -48.80 -17.01 -13.40
N ASP A 811 -48.82 -17.33 -14.70
CA ASP A 811 -48.85 -18.71 -15.22
C ASP A 811 -47.76 -19.57 -14.54
N PRO A 812 -48.07 -20.81 -14.08
CA PRO A 812 -47.11 -21.63 -13.34
C PRO A 812 -45.77 -21.88 -14.05
N ALA A 813 -45.79 -22.11 -15.37
CA ALA A 813 -44.56 -22.37 -16.12
C ALA A 813 -43.72 -21.08 -16.27
N LEU A 814 -44.38 -19.95 -16.55
CA LEU A 814 -43.71 -18.64 -16.58
C LEU A 814 -43.16 -18.25 -15.19
N ARG A 815 -43.89 -18.60 -14.13
CA ARG A 815 -43.48 -18.35 -12.75
C ARG A 815 -42.20 -19.09 -12.39
N GLU A 816 -42.13 -20.38 -12.69
CA GLU A 816 -40.91 -21.18 -12.48
C GLU A 816 -39.73 -20.63 -13.29
N GLN A 817 -39.95 -20.27 -14.56
CA GLN A 817 -38.93 -19.65 -15.40
C GLN A 817 -38.41 -18.34 -14.80
N ARG A 818 -39.30 -17.42 -14.39
CA ARG A 818 -38.90 -16.13 -13.81
C ARG A 818 -38.18 -16.26 -12.49
N VAL A 819 -38.61 -17.18 -11.63
CA VAL A 819 -37.91 -17.49 -10.38
C VAL A 819 -36.50 -18.02 -10.67
N ALA A 820 -36.35 -18.91 -11.65
CA ALA A 820 -35.04 -19.43 -12.03
C ALA A 820 -34.11 -18.33 -12.59
N GLU A 821 -34.61 -17.46 -13.47
CA GLU A 821 -33.86 -16.32 -14.01
C GLU A 821 -33.37 -15.37 -12.90
N LEU A 822 -34.26 -14.98 -11.98
CA LEU A 822 -33.92 -14.09 -10.87
C LEU A 822 -32.92 -14.71 -9.90
N LEU A 823 -33.06 -16.00 -9.59
CA LEU A 823 -32.09 -16.69 -8.73
C LEU A 823 -30.73 -16.85 -9.42
N GLN A 824 -30.70 -17.00 -10.74
CA GLN A 824 -29.46 -16.99 -11.50
C GLN A 824 -28.77 -15.62 -11.43
N TRP A 825 -29.49 -14.52 -11.63
CA TRP A 825 -28.92 -13.17 -11.50
C TRP A 825 -28.50 -12.85 -10.07
N CYS A 826 -29.29 -13.25 -9.08
CA CYS A 826 -28.97 -13.18 -7.65
C CYS A 826 -27.61 -13.84 -7.37
N MET A 827 -27.40 -15.06 -7.88
CA MET A 827 -26.15 -15.79 -7.71
C MET A 827 -24.98 -15.10 -8.43
N GLN A 828 -25.19 -14.63 -9.66
CA GLN A 828 -24.15 -13.94 -10.45
C GLN A 828 -23.68 -12.66 -9.77
N ASP A 829 -24.60 -11.85 -9.26
CA ASP A 829 -24.27 -10.62 -8.54
C ASP A 829 -23.57 -10.93 -7.21
N ALA A 830 -24.06 -11.89 -6.43
CA ALA A 830 -23.41 -12.27 -5.17
C ALA A 830 -21.98 -12.81 -5.38
N GLN A 831 -21.77 -13.65 -6.41
CA GLN A 831 -20.44 -14.13 -6.77
C GLN A 831 -19.53 -13.01 -7.27
N SER A 832 -20.08 -12.03 -8.00
CA SER A 832 -19.29 -10.89 -8.49
C SER A 832 -18.88 -9.98 -7.33
N ALA A 833 -19.80 -9.70 -6.40
CA ALA A 833 -19.49 -8.99 -5.17
C ALA A 833 -18.40 -9.72 -4.37
N GLN A 834 -18.52 -11.05 -4.23
CA GLN A 834 -17.55 -11.88 -3.50
C GLN A 834 -16.17 -11.89 -4.17
N ARG A 835 -16.10 -11.85 -5.50
CA ARG A 835 -14.82 -11.73 -6.22
C ARG A 835 -14.15 -10.36 -6.03
N GLN A 836 -14.94 -9.31 -5.88
CA GLN A 836 -14.44 -7.95 -5.65
C GLN A 836 -13.98 -7.76 -4.20
N SER A 837 -14.63 -8.41 -3.24
CA SER A 837 -14.21 -8.37 -1.84
C SER A 837 -14.51 -9.70 -1.14
N GLU A 838 -13.49 -10.54 -1.02
CA GLU A 838 -13.64 -11.89 -0.46
C GLU A 838 -13.94 -11.86 1.04
N LEU A 839 -13.31 -10.93 1.77
CA LEU A 839 -13.35 -10.88 3.22
C LEU A 839 -14.44 -9.94 3.77
N HIS A 840 -15.14 -9.18 2.92
CA HIS A 840 -16.10 -8.19 3.41
C HIS A 840 -17.34 -8.87 4.03
N PRO A 841 -17.62 -8.64 5.33
CA PRO A 841 -18.67 -9.36 6.05
C PRO A 841 -20.05 -9.32 5.38
N TRP A 842 -20.48 -8.15 4.92
CA TRP A 842 -21.79 -8.02 4.29
C TRP A 842 -21.92 -8.83 3.00
N VAL A 843 -20.86 -8.85 2.18
CA VAL A 843 -20.84 -9.58 0.92
C VAL A 843 -20.94 -11.08 1.19
N GLY A 844 -20.16 -11.57 2.16
CA GLY A 844 -20.21 -12.96 2.60
C GLY A 844 -21.60 -13.38 3.10
N TRP A 845 -22.28 -12.53 3.88
CA TRP A 845 -23.65 -12.81 4.33
C TRP A 845 -24.64 -12.91 3.17
N GLN A 846 -24.61 -11.97 2.22
CA GLN A 846 -25.51 -12.01 1.06
C GLN A 846 -25.20 -13.21 0.14
N TYR A 847 -23.92 -13.56 -0.02
CA TYR A 847 -23.54 -14.73 -0.80
C TYR A 847 -24.00 -16.04 -0.18
N GLY A 848 -23.81 -16.22 1.14
CA GLY A 848 -24.35 -17.38 1.86
C GLY A 848 -25.88 -17.48 1.75
N LEU A 849 -26.57 -16.35 1.79
CA LEU A 849 -28.02 -16.28 1.62
C LEU A 849 -28.49 -16.61 0.18
N ALA A 850 -27.74 -16.19 -0.84
CA ALA A 850 -27.99 -16.59 -2.23
C ALA A 850 -27.76 -18.10 -2.43
N LEU A 851 -26.73 -18.67 -1.81
CA LEU A 851 -26.48 -20.13 -1.80
C LEU A 851 -27.63 -20.90 -1.14
N MET A 852 -28.17 -20.42 -0.02
CA MET A 852 -29.35 -21.02 0.62
C MET A 852 -30.56 -21.05 -0.32
N GLU A 853 -30.86 -19.95 -1.01
CA GLU A 853 -32.03 -19.87 -1.90
C GLU A 853 -31.91 -20.69 -3.18
N THR A 854 -30.69 -20.97 -3.61
CA THR A 854 -30.42 -21.89 -4.74
C THR A 854 -30.32 -23.36 -4.31
N GLY A 855 -30.52 -23.66 -3.01
CA GLY A 855 -30.53 -25.02 -2.48
C GLY A 855 -29.13 -25.57 -2.12
N GLN A 856 -28.09 -24.75 -2.17
CA GLN A 856 -26.70 -25.13 -1.86
C GLN A 856 -26.41 -24.99 -0.34
N VAL A 857 -27.14 -25.76 0.47
CA VAL A 857 -27.19 -25.58 1.94
C VAL A 857 -25.82 -25.69 2.61
N GLU A 858 -25.03 -26.72 2.30
CA GLU A 858 -23.73 -26.91 2.97
C GLU A 858 -22.71 -25.81 2.61
N LEU A 859 -22.66 -25.40 1.34
CA LEU A 859 -21.81 -24.28 0.90
C LEU A 859 -22.22 -22.96 1.56
N ALA A 860 -23.53 -22.75 1.75
CA ALA A 860 -24.01 -21.58 2.49
C ALA A 860 -23.59 -21.62 3.96
N VAL A 861 -23.64 -22.79 4.61
CA VAL A 861 -23.17 -22.96 6.00
C VAL A 861 -21.67 -22.67 6.10
N ASP A 862 -20.86 -23.16 5.16
CA ASP A 862 -19.43 -22.82 5.08
C ASP A 862 -19.23 -21.31 4.97
N ARG A 863 -19.94 -20.67 4.06
CA ARG A 863 -19.85 -19.22 3.88
C ARG A 863 -20.28 -18.46 5.13
N PHE A 864 -21.31 -18.91 5.85
CA PHE A 864 -21.72 -18.29 7.11
C PHE A 864 -20.69 -18.45 8.23
N ILE A 865 -19.98 -19.59 8.29
CA ILE A 865 -18.89 -19.80 9.25
C ILE A 865 -17.75 -18.82 8.96
N GLU A 866 -17.25 -18.80 7.72
CA GLU A 866 -16.19 -17.89 7.29
C GLU A 866 -16.56 -16.42 7.55
N THR A 867 -17.77 -16.02 7.14
CA THR A 867 -18.23 -14.64 7.31
C THR A 867 -18.36 -14.28 8.79
N ALA A 868 -18.81 -15.20 9.65
CA ALA A 868 -18.88 -14.97 11.09
C ALA A 868 -17.49 -14.71 11.69
N LEU A 869 -16.46 -15.46 11.27
CA LEU A 869 -15.06 -15.26 11.69
C LEU A 869 -14.55 -13.85 11.38
N HIS A 870 -14.98 -13.30 10.24
CA HIS A 870 -14.59 -11.98 9.76
C HIS A 870 -15.41 -10.84 10.38
N THR A 871 -16.59 -11.11 10.94
CA THR A 871 -17.52 -10.08 11.42
C THR A 871 -17.27 -9.64 12.86
N LEU A 872 -16.83 -10.55 13.73
CA LEU A 872 -16.75 -10.31 15.17
C LEU A 872 -15.47 -9.53 15.53
N PRO A 873 -15.56 -8.32 16.11
CA PRO A 873 -14.39 -7.65 16.65
C PRO A 873 -13.86 -8.41 17.88
N LEU A 874 -12.56 -8.69 17.89
CA LEU A 874 -11.89 -9.41 18.99
C LEU A 874 -11.62 -8.53 20.22
N THR A 875 -11.51 -7.22 20.03
CA THR A 875 -11.45 -6.22 21.10
C THR A 875 -12.83 -5.62 21.38
N GLU A 876 -13.11 -5.26 22.62
CA GLU A 876 -14.27 -4.44 22.94
C GLU A 876 -14.17 -3.09 22.22
N ILE A 877 -15.21 -2.74 21.47
CA ILE A 877 -15.41 -1.41 20.92
C ILE A 877 -16.63 -0.87 21.64
N ASP A 878 -16.50 0.28 22.31
CA ASP A 878 -17.59 0.98 23.02
C ASP A 878 -18.58 1.63 22.01
N ASP A 879 -18.99 0.90 20.97
CA ASP A 879 -20.05 1.30 20.03
C ASP A 879 -21.37 0.65 20.47
N ALA A 880 -22.43 1.44 20.66
CA ALA A 880 -23.76 0.86 20.85
C ALA A 880 -24.43 0.65 19.48
N PRO A 881 -24.87 -0.57 19.14
CA PRO A 881 -25.51 -0.81 17.86
C PRO A 881 -26.86 -0.08 17.79
N LEU A 882 -27.15 0.60 16.67
CA LEU A 882 -28.53 0.93 16.35
C LEU A 882 -29.28 -0.37 16.04
N VAL A 883 -30.22 -0.68 16.91
CA VAL A 883 -30.88 -1.99 17.10
C VAL A 883 -31.65 -2.52 15.87
N GLN A 884 -31.74 -1.78 14.75
CA GLN A 884 -32.47 -2.21 13.54
C GLN A 884 -31.67 -2.24 12.22
N VAL A 885 -30.44 -1.72 12.15
CA VAL A 885 -29.62 -1.77 10.90
C VAL A 885 -29.17 -3.19 10.57
N ASP A 886 -29.25 -4.10 11.55
CA ASP A 886 -28.90 -5.51 11.42
C ASP A 886 -29.73 -6.31 10.40
N ASP A 887 -30.98 -5.92 10.13
CA ASP A 887 -31.84 -6.64 9.20
C ASP A 887 -31.41 -6.44 7.73
N LEU A 888 -30.76 -5.32 7.39
CA LEU A 888 -30.26 -5.05 6.03
C LEU A 888 -29.04 -5.91 5.63
N ARG A 889 -28.38 -6.51 6.62
CA ARG A 889 -27.06 -7.16 6.44
C ARG A 889 -27.14 -8.67 6.40
N GLY A 890 -28.36 -9.23 6.35
CA GLY A 890 -28.58 -10.66 6.20
C GLY A 890 -28.30 -11.50 7.46
N ARG A 891 -27.60 -10.98 8.48
CA ARG A 891 -27.29 -11.70 9.74
C ARG A 891 -28.54 -12.23 10.45
N ALA A 892 -29.56 -11.38 10.58
CA ALA A 892 -30.81 -11.76 11.22
C ALA A 892 -31.53 -12.87 10.42
N GLU A 893 -31.54 -12.74 9.09
CA GLU A 893 -32.10 -13.74 8.18
C GLU A 893 -31.33 -15.07 8.25
N ALA A 894 -30.00 -15.02 8.17
CA ALA A 894 -29.12 -16.19 8.32
C ALA A 894 -29.33 -16.88 9.67
N SER A 895 -29.49 -16.11 10.76
CA SER A 895 -29.78 -16.67 12.09
C SER A 895 -31.14 -17.39 12.15
N LYS A 896 -32.16 -16.86 11.47
CA LYS A 896 -33.50 -17.50 11.36
C LYS A 896 -33.41 -18.80 10.54
N ILE A 897 -32.69 -18.78 9.43
CA ILE A 897 -32.46 -19.97 8.58
C ILE A 897 -31.70 -21.05 9.36
N MET A 898 -30.59 -20.67 10.02
CA MET A 898 -29.81 -21.60 10.83
C MET A 898 -30.60 -22.17 12.00
N ALA A 899 -31.42 -21.35 12.69
CA ALA A 899 -32.33 -21.84 13.72
C ALA A 899 -33.40 -22.80 13.18
N GLY A 900 -33.81 -22.65 11.92
CA GLY A 900 -34.67 -23.62 11.23
C GLY A 900 -33.95 -24.94 10.97
N LEU A 901 -32.70 -24.87 10.49
CA LEU A 901 -31.86 -26.04 10.22
C LEU A 901 -31.49 -26.82 11.48
N THR A 902 -31.25 -26.16 12.61
CA THR A 902 -31.02 -26.84 13.89
C THR A 902 -32.27 -27.52 14.43
N LYS A 903 -33.47 -27.02 14.10
CA LYS A 903 -34.74 -27.69 14.45
C LYS A 903 -35.00 -28.91 13.58
N SER A 904 -34.74 -28.84 12.27
CA SER A 904 -34.91 -29.99 11.37
C SER A 904 -33.83 -31.05 11.57
N ASN A 905 -32.61 -30.66 11.94
CA ASN A 905 -31.46 -31.54 12.17
C ASN A 905 -30.83 -31.32 13.56
N PRO A 906 -31.50 -31.74 14.65
CA PRO A 906 -31.09 -31.41 16.02
C PRO A 906 -29.79 -32.09 16.49
N GLN A 907 -29.30 -33.08 15.75
CA GLN A 907 -28.06 -33.81 16.02
C GLN A 907 -26.83 -33.24 15.29
N SER A 908 -27.00 -32.20 14.45
CA SER A 908 -25.89 -31.58 13.73
C SER A 908 -25.12 -30.61 14.64
N ALA A 909 -23.98 -31.06 15.18
CA ALA A 909 -23.09 -30.24 15.98
C ALA A 909 -22.60 -28.99 15.21
N ARG A 910 -22.33 -29.16 13.91
CA ARG A 910 -21.92 -28.09 12.98
C ARG A 910 -22.97 -26.97 12.91
N TYR A 911 -24.24 -27.30 12.71
CA TYR A 911 -25.29 -26.25 12.59
C TYR A 911 -25.50 -25.47 13.89
N HIS A 912 -25.43 -26.14 15.05
CA HIS A 912 -25.47 -25.46 16.34
C HIS A 912 -24.24 -24.58 16.55
N SER A 913 -23.06 -25.05 16.14
CA SER A 913 -21.82 -24.26 16.19
C SER A 913 -21.92 -23.00 15.31
N THR A 914 -22.36 -23.12 14.05
CA THR A 914 -22.58 -21.98 13.16
C THR A 914 -23.62 -21.01 13.72
N LEU A 915 -24.73 -21.52 14.27
CA LEU A 915 -25.75 -20.70 14.93
C LEU A 915 -25.16 -19.92 16.12
N ALA A 916 -24.30 -20.55 16.92
CA ALA A 916 -23.62 -19.90 18.04
C ALA A 916 -22.76 -18.72 17.59
N MET A 917 -21.98 -18.89 16.51
CA MET A 917 -21.16 -17.82 15.94
C MET A 917 -22.01 -16.65 15.43
N ILE A 918 -23.09 -16.94 14.69
CA ILE A 918 -24.00 -15.90 14.18
C ILE A 918 -24.66 -15.15 15.34
N MET A 919 -25.10 -15.86 16.38
CA MET A 919 -25.74 -15.22 17.55
C MET A 919 -24.76 -14.34 18.33
N LEU A 920 -23.49 -14.76 18.45
CA LEU A 920 -22.45 -13.95 19.08
C LEU A 920 -22.18 -12.68 18.27
N ALA A 921 -22.11 -12.78 16.94
CA ALA A 921 -21.96 -11.65 16.03
C ALA A 921 -23.17 -10.70 15.99
N ARG A 922 -24.31 -11.12 16.57
CA ARG A 922 -25.52 -10.31 16.80
C ARG A 922 -25.64 -9.83 18.26
N GLU A 923 -24.58 -9.98 19.04
CA GLU A 923 -24.52 -9.62 20.47
C GLU A 923 -25.56 -10.32 21.35
N ASN A 924 -26.17 -11.42 20.88
CA ASN A 924 -27.09 -12.24 21.66
C ASN A 924 -26.31 -13.34 22.40
N VAL A 925 -25.64 -12.92 23.48
CA VAL A 925 -24.73 -13.76 24.28
C VAL A 925 -25.42 -15.01 24.82
N ASP A 926 -26.66 -14.90 25.30
CA ASP A 926 -27.40 -16.02 25.88
C ASP A 926 -27.75 -17.08 24.83
N ALA A 927 -28.24 -16.66 23.65
CA ALA A 927 -28.53 -17.57 22.56
C ALA A 927 -27.25 -18.20 21.99
N ALA A 928 -26.16 -17.43 21.91
CA ALA A 928 -24.85 -17.92 21.48
C ALA A 928 -24.30 -18.99 22.41
N LEU A 929 -24.34 -18.75 23.74
CA LEU A 929 -23.89 -19.72 24.73
C LEU A 929 -24.73 -20.99 24.70
N THR A 930 -26.06 -20.85 24.63
CA THR A 930 -26.98 -22.00 24.55
C THR A 930 -26.67 -22.87 23.32
N ALA A 931 -26.46 -22.25 22.16
CA ALA A 931 -26.13 -22.97 20.93
C ALA A 931 -24.73 -23.61 20.99
N ALA A 932 -23.74 -22.93 21.57
CA ALA A 932 -22.38 -23.45 21.74
C ALA A 932 -22.34 -24.66 22.67
N GLU A 933 -23.01 -24.59 23.82
CA GLU A 933 -23.12 -25.72 24.76
C GLU A 933 -23.85 -26.90 24.13
N ARG A 934 -24.91 -26.63 23.35
CA ARG A 934 -25.60 -27.68 22.61
C ARG A 934 -24.67 -28.35 21.60
N ALA A 935 -23.90 -27.58 20.83
CA ALA A 935 -22.93 -28.11 19.88
C ALA A 935 -21.88 -29.00 20.57
N SER A 936 -21.32 -28.54 21.70
CA SER A 936 -20.32 -29.30 22.48
C SER A 936 -20.88 -30.57 23.15
N SER A 937 -22.20 -30.67 23.35
CA SER A 937 -22.85 -31.87 23.89
C SER A 937 -23.08 -32.99 22.85
N LEU A 938 -22.89 -32.68 21.56
CA LEU A 938 -23.10 -33.59 20.45
C LEU A 938 -21.77 -34.21 19.98
N ASN A 939 -21.83 -35.34 19.29
CA ASN A 939 -20.65 -36.00 18.74
C ASN A 939 -20.14 -35.23 17.51
N GLY A 940 -18.90 -34.76 17.55
CA GLY A 940 -18.22 -34.09 16.43
C GLY A 940 -17.16 -33.10 16.90
N THR A 941 -16.25 -32.71 16.00
CA THR A 941 -15.31 -31.61 16.23
C THR A 941 -16.04 -30.29 16.04
N VAL A 942 -16.03 -29.43 17.08
CA VAL A 942 -16.71 -28.13 17.08
C VAL A 942 -15.79 -27.03 17.61
N PRO A 943 -14.67 -26.74 16.90
CA PRO A 943 -13.71 -25.74 17.34
C PRO A 943 -14.37 -24.38 17.59
N HIS A 944 -15.21 -23.91 16.67
CA HIS A 944 -15.87 -22.62 16.79
C HIS A 944 -16.81 -22.52 18.01
N ALA A 945 -17.50 -23.59 18.40
CA ALA A 945 -18.33 -23.58 19.60
C ALA A 945 -17.50 -23.40 20.88
N HIS A 946 -16.31 -24.03 20.93
CA HIS A 946 -15.37 -23.86 22.02
C HIS A 946 -14.75 -22.45 22.04
N ALA A 947 -14.39 -21.89 20.89
CA ALA A 947 -13.92 -20.51 20.78
C ALA A 947 -15.00 -19.49 21.23
N VAL A 948 -16.25 -19.64 20.75
CA VAL A 948 -17.39 -18.80 21.17
C VAL A 948 -17.58 -18.86 22.69
N ARG A 949 -17.59 -20.07 23.27
CA ARG A 949 -17.70 -20.25 24.72
C ARG A 949 -16.54 -19.57 25.46
N GLY A 950 -15.31 -19.72 24.97
CA GLY A 950 -14.12 -19.08 25.54
C GLY A 950 -14.23 -17.55 25.56
N LEU A 951 -14.65 -16.94 24.45
CA LEU A 951 -14.84 -15.49 24.36
C LEU A 951 -15.92 -14.98 25.34
N ILE A 952 -17.04 -15.70 25.46
CA ILE A 952 -18.11 -15.36 26.41
C ILE A 952 -17.59 -15.47 27.85
N LEU A 953 -16.84 -16.51 28.19
CA LEU A 953 -16.26 -16.70 29.52
C LEU A 953 -15.23 -15.62 29.87
N LEU A 954 -14.43 -15.19 28.89
CA LEU A 954 -13.47 -14.09 29.06
C LEU A 954 -14.19 -12.78 29.38
N ARG A 955 -15.29 -12.46 28.69
CA ARG A 955 -16.16 -11.29 28.99
C ARG A 955 -16.85 -11.39 30.36
N GLN A 956 -17.00 -12.59 30.91
CA GLN A 956 -17.54 -12.83 32.26
C GLN A 956 -16.45 -12.84 33.35
N ASP A 957 -15.22 -12.43 33.03
CA ASP A 957 -14.07 -12.42 33.93
C ASP A 957 -13.73 -13.81 34.52
N LYS A 958 -13.82 -14.85 33.68
CA LYS A 958 -13.45 -16.25 34.02
C LYS A 958 -12.29 -16.76 33.16
N PRO A 959 -11.08 -16.19 33.30
CA PRO A 959 -9.96 -16.46 32.39
C PRO A 959 -9.49 -17.92 32.40
N LYS A 960 -9.59 -18.63 33.55
CA LYS A 960 -9.19 -20.05 33.64
C LYS A 960 -10.11 -20.99 32.85
N ASP A 961 -11.42 -20.77 32.94
CA ASP A 961 -12.40 -21.57 32.21
C ASP A 961 -12.35 -21.23 30.70
N ALA A 962 -12.09 -19.96 30.39
CA ALA A 962 -11.88 -19.49 29.03
C ALA A 962 -10.63 -20.13 28.40
N GLU A 963 -9.50 -20.18 29.12
CA GLU A 963 -8.27 -20.83 28.68
C GLU A 963 -8.52 -22.30 28.28
N GLN A 964 -9.24 -23.05 29.13
CA GLN A 964 -9.58 -24.44 28.82
C GLN A 964 -10.45 -24.56 27.56
N ALA A 965 -11.39 -23.63 27.35
CA ALA A 965 -12.22 -23.62 26.16
C ALA A 965 -11.39 -23.32 24.90
N PHE A 966 -10.48 -22.34 24.94
CA PHE A 966 -9.62 -22.02 23.80
C PHE A 966 -8.66 -23.16 23.45
N ARG A 967 -8.04 -23.80 24.44
CA ARG A 967 -7.17 -24.97 24.20
C ARG A 967 -7.92 -26.11 23.52
N LYS A 968 -9.17 -26.40 23.93
CA LYS A 968 -10.02 -27.39 23.24
C LYS A 968 -10.36 -27.00 21.80
N SER A 969 -10.51 -25.71 21.51
CA SER A 969 -10.68 -25.23 20.14
C SER A 969 -9.42 -25.55 19.31
N LEU A 970 -8.24 -25.21 19.84
CA LEU A 970 -6.95 -25.39 19.17
C LEU A 970 -6.52 -26.85 19.01
N GLU A 971 -6.98 -27.74 19.88
CA GLU A 971 -6.81 -29.20 19.70
C GLU A 971 -7.51 -29.71 18.43
N SER A 972 -8.61 -29.07 18.03
CA SER A 972 -9.38 -29.45 16.84
C SER A 972 -9.01 -28.65 15.59
N ASP A 973 -8.64 -27.39 15.77
CA ASP A 973 -8.30 -26.44 14.72
C ASP A 973 -7.12 -25.56 15.18
N PRO A 974 -5.86 -25.97 14.86
CA PRO A 974 -4.66 -25.26 15.30
C PRO A 974 -4.47 -23.87 14.71
N ASP A 975 -5.23 -23.49 13.68
CA ASP A 975 -5.11 -22.18 13.03
C ASP A 975 -6.26 -21.23 13.42
N HIS A 976 -7.04 -21.58 14.46
CA HIS A 976 -8.24 -20.83 14.82
C HIS A 976 -7.92 -19.46 15.45
N ALA A 977 -8.00 -18.39 14.66
CA ALA A 977 -7.65 -17.02 15.06
C ALA A 977 -8.27 -16.53 16.38
N TRP A 978 -9.60 -16.71 16.58
CA TRP A 978 -10.24 -16.28 17.83
C TRP A 978 -9.72 -17.03 19.06
N ALA A 979 -9.29 -18.27 18.89
CA ALA A 979 -8.84 -19.10 20.00
C ALA A 979 -7.41 -18.72 20.40
N HIS A 980 -6.51 -18.45 19.44
CA HIS A 980 -5.18 -17.89 19.72
C HIS A 980 -5.28 -16.54 20.42
N PHE A 981 -6.08 -15.61 19.90
CA PHE A 981 -6.25 -14.30 20.52
C PHE A 981 -6.81 -14.38 21.95
N GLY A 982 -7.85 -15.21 22.13
CA GLY A 982 -8.47 -15.43 23.43
C GLY A 982 -7.53 -16.11 24.43
N LEU A 983 -6.75 -17.10 23.97
CA LEU A 983 -5.73 -17.78 24.77
C LEU A 983 -4.61 -16.82 25.17
N ALA A 984 -4.09 -16.01 24.23
CA ALA A 984 -3.08 -14.98 24.51
C ALA A 984 -3.56 -14.01 25.59
N SER A 985 -4.83 -13.57 25.52
CA SER A 985 -5.46 -12.70 26.52
C SER A 985 -5.58 -13.37 27.89
N CYS A 986 -5.90 -14.68 27.93
CA CYS A 986 -5.91 -15.45 29.18
C CYS A 986 -4.50 -15.56 29.78
N ILE A 987 -3.49 -15.88 28.96
CA ILE A 987 -2.09 -16.00 29.39
C ILE A 987 -1.56 -14.65 29.90
N GLU A 988 -1.87 -13.54 29.21
CA GLU A 988 -1.53 -12.17 29.60
C GLU A 988 -2.08 -11.83 31.00
N SER A 989 -3.31 -12.28 31.32
CA SER A 989 -3.93 -12.09 32.64
C SER A 989 -3.23 -12.86 33.77
N THR A 990 -2.50 -13.94 33.43
CA THR A 990 -1.70 -14.75 34.36
C THR A 990 -0.23 -14.32 34.45
N ASP A 991 0.13 -13.19 33.82
CA ASP A 991 1.46 -12.57 33.83
C ASP A 991 2.59 -13.41 33.18
N GLN A 992 2.24 -14.36 32.31
CA GLN A 992 3.20 -15.15 31.53
C GLN A 992 3.53 -14.46 30.19
N LEU A 993 4.25 -13.33 30.27
CA LEU A 993 4.39 -12.39 29.15
C LEU A 993 5.04 -12.97 27.89
N ASP A 994 6.09 -13.80 28.00
CA ASP A 994 6.74 -14.41 26.82
C ASP A 994 5.80 -15.34 26.04
N LEU A 995 4.98 -16.12 26.76
CA LEU A 995 3.99 -17.02 26.15
C LEU A 995 2.84 -16.23 25.53
N ALA A 996 2.37 -15.17 26.21
CA ALA A 996 1.34 -14.29 25.66
C ALA A 996 1.83 -13.58 24.39
N LEU A 997 3.10 -13.15 24.36
CA LEU A 997 3.71 -12.51 23.20
C LEU A 997 3.73 -13.43 21.98
N ASN A 998 4.18 -14.67 22.18
CA ASN A 998 4.18 -15.68 21.12
C ASN A 998 2.76 -15.97 20.62
N GLU A 999 1.78 -16.08 21.52
CA GLU A 999 0.42 -16.36 21.09
C GLU A 999 -0.28 -15.17 20.41
N PHE A 1000 0.02 -13.93 20.79
CA PHE A 1000 -0.43 -12.78 20.01
C PHE A 1000 0.23 -12.73 18.62
N GLN A 1001 1.47 -13.19 18.48
CA GLN A 1001 2.12 -13.34 17.17
C GLN A 1001 1.42 -14.41 16.33
N THR A 1002 1.14 -15.59 16.90
CA THR A 1002 0.40 -16.63 16.19
C THR A 1002 -1.00 -16.16 15.82
N ALA A 1003 -1.71 -15.49 16.72
CA ALA A 1003 -3.00 -14.87 16.43
C ALA A 1003 -2.94 -13.87 15.27
N LEU A 1004 -1.85 -13.08 15.17
CA LEU A 1004 -1.61 -12.17 14.06
C LEU A 1004 -1.35 -12.91 12.75
N ASP A 1005 -0.57 -14.00 12.78
CA ASP A 1005 -0.22 -14.78 11.60
C ASP A 1005 -1.43 -15.50 10.98
N VAL A 1006 -2.39 -15.95 11.81
CA VAL A 1006 -3.61 -16.64 11.36
C VAL A 1006 -4.81 -15.71 11.12
N ALA A 1007 -4.75 -14.44 11.58
CA ALA A 1007 -5.84 -13.49 11.40
C ALA A 1007 -5.95 -13.01 9.95
N LEU A 1008 -7.11 -13.26 9.33
CA LEU A 1008 -7.38 -12.91 7.93
C LEU A 1008 -7.83 -11.46 7.74
N VAL A 1009 -8.53 -10.88 8.73
CA VAL A 1009 -9.08 -9.51 8.62
C VAL A 1009 -8.23 -8.49 9.37
N ALA A 1010 -8.07 -7.31 8.77
CA ALA A 1010 -7.33 -6.18 9.32
C ALA A 1010 -7.73 -5.84 10.77
N GLU A 1011 -9.02 -5.90 11.10
CA GLU A 1011 -9.53 -5.66 12.45
C GLU A 1011 -8.97 -6.64 13.49
N ASN A 1012 -8.87 -7.93 13.15
CA ASN A 1012 -8.35 -8.97 14.04
C ASN A 1012 -6.82 -8.91 14.11
N ARG A 1013 -6.14 -8.57 13.00
CA ARG A 1013 -4.69 -8.32 12.95
C ARG A 1013 -4.31 -7.13 13.83
N ALA A 1014 -5.05 -6.03 13.73
CA ALA A 1014 -4.87 -4.86 14.59
C ALA A 1014 -5.12 -5.19 16.06
N ALA A 1015 -6.17 -5.96 16.38
CA ALA A 1015 -6.41 -6.44 17.75
C ALA A 1015 -5.21 -7.24 18.31
N ALA A 1016 -4.65 -8.16 17.52
CA ALA A 1016 -3.49 -8.95 17.91
C ALA A 1016 -2.23 -8.07 18.10
N LEU A 1017 -1.99 -7.10 17.21
CA LEU A 1017 -0.90 -6.12 17.32
C LEU A 1017 -1.02 -5.23 18.56
N LEU A 1018 -2.23 -4.80 18.91
CA LEU A 1018 -2.51 -4.05 20.12
C LEU A 1018 -2.28 -4.90 21.39
N GLY A 1019 -2.67 -6.18 21.37
CA GLY A 1019 -2.33 -7.15 22.42
C GLY A 1019 -0.81 -7.32 22.58
N LYS A 1020 -0.11 -7.53 21.46
CA LYS A 1020 1.36 -7.60 21.39
C LYS A 1020 2.01 -6.34 21.97
N SER A 1021 1.51 -5.16 21.61
CA SER A 1021 1.99 -3.87 22.12
C SER A 1021 1.90 -3.77 23.65
N ARG A 1022 0.78 -4.21 24.25
CA ARG A 1022 0.62 -4.23 25.72
C ARG A 1022 1.65 -5.13 26.39
N VAL A 1023 1.82 -6.35 25.87
CA VAL A 1023 2.76 -7.32 26.43
C VAL A 1023 4.20 -6.82 26.31
N LEU A 1024 4.60 -6.29 25.15
CA LEU A 1024 5.92 -5.70 24.93
C LEU A 1024 6.22 -4.54 25.89
N ALA A 1025 5.25 -3.65 26.10
CA ALA A 1025 5.39 -2.55 27.05
C ALA A 1025 5.56 -3.04 28.50
N ARG A 1026 4.81 -4.08 28.93
CA ARG A 1026 4.98 -4.71 30.27
C ARG A 1026 6.33 -5.43 30.42
N MET A 1027 6.93 -5.87 29.30
CA MET A 1027 8.29 -6.44 29.27
C MET A 1027 9.40 -5.37 29.20
N GLY A 1028 9.06 -4.07 29.14
CA GLY A 1028 10.03 -2.98 29.00
C GLY A 1028 10.55 -2.75 27.58
N ARG A 1029 9.93 -3.35 26.55
CA ARG A 1029 10.30 -3.22 25.12
C ARG A 1029 9.50 -2.10 24.45
N TYR A 1030 9.70 -0.86 24.89
CA TYR A 1030 8.85 0.28 24.54
C TYR A 1030 8.88 0.67 23.06
N GLN A 1031 10.04 0.60 22.39
CA GLN A 1031 10.12 0.93 20.96
C GLN A 1031 9.32 -0.05 20.12
N GLU A 1032 9.48 -1.36 20.37
CA GLU A 1032 8.71 -2.39 19.69
C GLU A 1032 7.20 -2.29 19.99
N SER A 1033 6.83 -1.81 21.18
CA SER A 1033 5.45 -1.49 21.52
C SER A 1033 4.88 -0.34 20.68
N LYS A 1034 5.66 0.73 20.44
CA LYS A 1034 5.30 1.84 19.53
C LYS A 1034 5.20 1.36 18.08
N ASP A 1035 6.11 0.51 17.64
CA ASP A 1035 6.11 -0.07 16.30
C ASP A 1035 4.86 -0.94 16.10
N ALA A 1036 4.51 -1.78 17.07
CA ALA A 1036 3.28 -2.59 17.04
C ALA A 1036 1.99 -1.75 16.99
N ILE A 1037 1.92 -0.63 17.72
CA ILE A 1037 0.79 0.32 17.62
C ILE A 1037 0.74 0.95 16.22
N THR A 1038 1.89 1.33 15.68
CA THR A 1038 1.97 1.93 14.34
C THR A 1038 1.50 0.94 13.27
N SER A 1039 1.95 -0.32 13.34
CA SER A 1039 1.47 -1.39 12.47
C SER A 1039 -0.02 -1.65 12.66
N ALA A 1040 -0.55 -1.62 13.88
CA ALA A 1040 -1.99 -1.78 14.12
C ALA A 1040 -2.81 -0.70 13.42
N ARG A 1041 -2.32 0.54 13.40
CA ARG A 1041 -2.96 1.65 12.66
C ARG A 1041 -2.80 1.55 11.15
N GLN A 1042 -1.75 0.91 10.66
CA GLN A 1042 -1.59 0.65 9.22
C GLN A 1042 -2.59 -0.41 8.76
N GLU A 1043 -2.79 -1.46 9.55
CA GLU A 1043 -3.78 -2.52 9.32
C GLU A 1043 -5.21 -1.96 9.43
N GLU A 1044 -5.54 -1.33 10.56
CA GLU A 1044 -6.84 -0.72 10.83
C GLU A 1044 -6.64 0.72 11.33
N PRO A 1045 -6.77 1.74 10.46
CA PRO A 1045 -6.58 3.15 10.83
C PRO A 1045 -7.44 3.62 11.99
N ALA A 1046 -8.59 2.98 12.16
CA ALA A 1046 -9.60 3.28 13.17
C ALA A 1046 -9.56 2.34 14.39
N CYS A 1047 -8.45 1.65 14.64
CA CYS A 1047 -8.34 0.72 15.76
C CYS A 1047 -8.48 1.42 17.13
N ASP A 1048 -9.15 0.76 18.08
CA ASP A 1048 -9.38 1.35 19.40
C ASP A 1048 -8.14 1.22 20.30
N LEU A 1049 -7.38 2.31 20.38
CA LEU A 1049 -6.19 2.41 21.22
C LEU A 1049 -6.49 2.45 22.72
N LEU A 1050 -7.75 2.63 23.16
CA LEU A 1050 -8.10 2.61 24.59
C LEU A 1050 -7.88 1.22 25.20
N THR A 1051 -8.04 0.18 24.39
CA THR A 1051 -7.78 -1.22 24.77
C THR A 1051 -6.32 -1.47 25.17
N VAL A 1052 -5.40 -0.60 24.74
CA VAL A 1052 -3.97 -0.60 25.11
C VAL A 1052 -3.67 0.45 26.16
N ALA A 1053 -4.22 1.66 26.00
CA ALA A 1053 -3.95 2.78 26.90
C ALA A 1053 -4.38 2.50 28.34
N ARG A 1054 -5.58 1.93 28.56
CA ARG A 1054 -6.12 1.69 29.92
C ARG A 1054 -5.22 0.72 30.72
N PRO A 1055 -4.87 -0.49 30.22
CA PRO A 1055 -3.97 -1.39 30.96
C PRO A 1055 -2.57 -0.81 31.19
N LEU A 1056 -1.99 -0.12 30.20
CA LEU A 1056 -0.66 0.47 30.34
C LEU A 1056 -0.63 1.62 31.33
N ALA A 1057 -1.69 2.44 31.40
CA ALA A 1057 -1.81 3.48 32.41
C ALA A 1057 -1.85 2.89 33.83
N ARG A 1058 -2.56 1.77 34.04
CA ARG A 1058 -2.54 1.06 35.34
C ARG A 1058 -1.14 0.54 35.67
N HIS A 1059 -0.45 -0.04 34.69
CA HIS A 1059 0.92 -0.52 34.88
C HIS A 1059 1.91 0.61 35.18
N TYR A 1060 1.79 1.76 34.50
CA TYR A 1060 2.56 2.97 34.78
C TYR A 1060 2.40 3.42 36.25
N GLN A 1061 1.17 3.40 36.79
CA GLN A 1061 0.93 3.73 38.20
C GLN A 1061 1.57 2.74 39.17
N GLN A 1062 1.66 1.45 38.81
CA GLN A 1062 2.37 0.44 39.60
C GLN A 1062 3.88 0.68 39.58
N LEU A 1063 4.46 0.98 38.41
CA LEU A 1063 5.88 1.32 38.27
C LEU A 1063 6.25 2.56 39.09
N LYS A 1064 5.39 3.59 39.11
CA LYS A 1064 5.59 4.80 39.91
C LYS A 1064 5.62 4.54 41.43
N LYS A 1065 4.93 3.49 41.91
CA LYS A 1065 4.89 3.11 43.33
C LYS A 1065 6.10 2.29 43.79
N ASN A 1066 6.79 1.61 42.88
CA ASN A 1066 7.98 0.80 43.15
C ASN A 1066 9.11 1.21 42.19
N PRO A 1067 9.92 2.23 42.51
CA PRO A 1067 10.92 2.78 41.60
C PRO A 1067 12.12 1.84 41.46
N ALA A 1068 11.94 0.75 40.73
CA ALA A 1068 13.03 -0.04 40.17
C ALA A 1068 13.43 0.57 38.81
N GLY A 1069 13.96 1.80 38.84
CA GLY A 1069 14.52 2.49 37.67
C GLY A 1069 13.69 3.68 37.15
N ASP A 1070 14.23 4.89 37.30
CA ASP A 1070 13.64 6.14 36.77
C ASP A 1070 13.40 6.08 35.25
N GLN A 1071 14.26 5.35 34.52
CA GLN A 1071 14.16 5.25 33.05
C GLN A 1071 12.91 4.50 32.59
N SER A 1072 12.50 3.41 33.25
CA SER A 1072 11.31 2.65 32.84
C SER A 1072 10.01 3.43 33.08
N VAL A 1073 9.97 4.27 34.11
CA VAL A 1073 8.85 5.19 34.34
C VAL A 1073 8.80 6.25 33.23
N GLU A 1074 9.94 6.81 32.83
CA GLU A 1074 10.01 7.81 31.77
C GLU A 1074 9.69 7.22 30.39
N ASP A 1075 10.21 6.03 30.06
CA ASP A 1075 9.92 5.37 28.78
C ASP A 1075 8.43 4.98 28.67
N MET A 1076 7.82 4.51 29.77
CA MET A 1076 6.38 4.23 29.80
C MET A 1076 5.54 5.51 29.69
N ARG A 1077 5.98 6.62 30.30
CA ARG A 1077 5.38 7.95 30.11
C ARG A 1077 5.46 8.38 28.64
N SER A 1078 6.62 8.22 28.00
CA SER A 1078 6.82 8.51 26.57
C SER A 1078 5.91 7.65 25.68
N LEU A 1079 5.72 6.38 26.01
CA LEU A 1079 4.79 5.49 25.30
C LEU A 1079 3.34 5.95 25.45
N LEU A 1080 2.89 6.30 26.65
CA LEU A 1080 1.53 6.81 26.88
C LEU A 1080 1.31 8.15 26.16
N GLN A 1081 2.31 9.04 26.15
CA GLN A 1081 2.29 10.28 25.36
C GLN A 1081 2.17 10.01 23.86
N PHE A 1082 2.93 9.04 23.34
CA PHE A 1082 2.83 8.60 21.96
C PHE A 1082 1.42 8.07 21.63
N ILE A 1083 0.82 7.24 22.48
CA ILE A 1083 -0.56 6.78 22.27
C ILE A 1083 -1.56 7.95 22.32
N ALA A 1084 -1.28 9.00 23.10
CA ALA A 1084 -2.13 10.18 23.25
C ALA A 1084 -2.06 11.17 22.07
N THR A 1085 -1.06 11.07 21.19
CA THR A 1085 -1.00 11.92 19.98
C THR A 1085 -2.01 11.51 18.92
N PHE A 1086 -2.52 10.28 18.99
CA PHE A 1086 -3.44 9.74 17.99
C PHE A 1086 -4.89 10.23 18.22
N PRO A 1087 -5.64 10.47 17.12
CA PRO A 1087 -7.02 10.92 17.21
C PRO A 1087 -7.89 9.90 17.94
N ARG A 1088 -8.75 10.39 18.83
CA ARG A 1088 -9.79 9.62 19.53
C ARG A 1088 -11.07 10.44 19.54
N PRO A 1089 -12.27 9.82 19.59
CA PRO A 1089 -13.53 10.56 19.62
C PRO A 1089 -13.60 11.62 20.72
N THR A 1090 -12.89 11.37 21.84
CA THR A 1090 -12.86 12.23 23.02
C THR A 1090 -11.76 13.29 23.02
N ASN A 1091 -10.86 13.25 22.03
CA ASN A 1091 -9.69 14.12 21.89
C ASN A 1091 -9.49 14.52 20.43
N LEU A 1092 -10.53 15.09 19.83
CA LEU A 1092 -10.44 15.70 18.50
C LEU A 1092 -9.92 17.12 18.64
N LYS A 1093 -8.77 17.40 18.04
CA LYS A 1093 -8.16 18.74 18.04
C LYS A 1093 -8.39 19.37 16.67
N PHE A 1094 -9.15 20.45 16.64
CA PHE A 1094 -9.34 21.26 15.44
C PHE A 1094 -8.79 22.67 15.67
N GLY A 1095 -8.27 23.29 14.61
CA GLY A 1095 -7.77 24.67 14.66
C GLY A 1095 -8.89 25.69 14.93
N SER A 1096 -8.51 26.93 15.22
CA SER A 1096 -9.46 28.04 15.40
C SER A 1096 -10.34 28.24 14.15
N ILE A 1097 -11.52 28.83 14.33
CA ILE A 1097 -12.45 29.14 13.23
C ILE A 1097 -12.45 30.64 12.91
N GLU A 1098 -11.76 31.48 13.71
CA GLU A 1098 -11.66 32.90 13.37
C GLU A 1098 -10.82 33.07 12.10
N PRO A 1099 -11.38 33.65 11.02
CA PRO A 1099 -10.64 33.91 9.80
C PRO A 1099 -9.53 34.93 10.11
N LYS A 1100 -8.40 34.77 9.44
CA LYS A 1100 -7.29 35.73 9.56
C LYS A 1100 -7.42 36.77 8.44
N PRO A 1101 -6.88 37.99 8.62
CA PRO A 1101 -6.76 38.92 7.50
C PRO A 1101 -6.07 38.24 6.30
N GLY A 1102 -6.66 38.38 5.12
CA GLY A 1102 -6.25 37.69 3.89
C GLY A 1102 -7.02 36.40 3.58
N SER A 1103 -7.83 35.86 4.50
CA SER A 1103 -8.66 34.67 4.28
C SER A 1103 -9.58 34.83 3.07
N VAL A 1104 -9.56 33.85 2.16
CA VAL A 1104 -10.39 33.82 0.95
C VAL A 1104 -11.72 33.13 1.23
N VAL A 1105 -12.84 33.76 0.83
CA VAL A 1105 -14.16 33.14 0.91
C VAL A 1105 -14.29 32.07 -0.18
N ALA A 1106 -14.90 30.94 0.17
CA ALA A 1106 -15.09 29.84 -0.76
C ALA A 1106 -16.05 30.22 -1.91
N ILE A 1107 -15.52 30.65 -3.05
CA ILE A 1107 -16.26 30.85 -4.30
C ILE A 1107 -15.93 29.69 -5.23
N LEU A 1108 -16.96 29.05 -5.78
CA LEU A 1108 -16.80 27.88 -6.63
C LEU A 1108 -17.20 28.24 -8.06
N ASN A 1109 -16.39 27.82 -9.03
CA ASN A 1109 -16.60 28.18 -10.43
C ASN A 1109 -17.89 27.59 -11.01
N GLY A 1110 -18.56 26.64 -10.37
CA GLY A 1110 -19.76 25.96 -10.92
C GLY A 1110 -21.10 26.23 -10.23
N ASP A 1111 -21.13 27.03 -9.17
CA ASP A 1111 -22.25 27.06 -8.21
C ASP A 1111 -23.00 28.40 -8.21
N PHE A 1112 -23.03 29.06 -9.38
CA PHE A 1112 -23.88 30.21 -9.64
C PHE A 1112 -25.30 29.74 -10.06
N GLU A 1113 -26.19 29.78 -9.06
CA GLU A 1113 -27.60 29.40 -8.91
C GLU A 1113 -28.06 27.93 -9.08
N LEU A 1114 -28.44 27.43 -7.88
CA LEU A 1114 -29.34 26.33 -7.52
C LEU A 1114 -28.77 24.91 -7.58
N GLY A 1115 -27.77 24.65 -6.74
CA GLY A 1115 -27.59 23.37 -6.05
C GLY A 1115 -27.27 22.15 -6.90
N SER A 1116 -27.40 22.23 -8.21
CA SER A 1116 -26.92 21.23 -9.15
C SER A 1116 -25.44 21.49 -9.38
N LEU A 1117 -24.61 20.45 -9.29
CA LEU A 1117 -23.23 20.44 -9.80
C LEU A 1117 -23.22 20.58 -11.34
N LYS A 1118 -23.83 21.64 -11.87
CA LYS A 1118 -23.62 22.04 -13.26
C LYS A 1118 -22.44 22.97 -13.27
N TYR A 1119 -21.25 22.35 -13.26
CA TYR A 1119 -20.03 23.07 -13.51
C TYR A 1119 -20.16 23.86 -14.80
N TRP A 1120 -19.49 25.01 -14.79
CA TRP A 1120 -19.15 25.79 -15.97
C TRP A 1120 -18.53 24.94 -17.12
N SER A 1121 -17.96 23.78 -16.81
CA SER A 1121 -17.43 22.83 -17.79
C SER A 1121 -18.43 21.79 -18.33
N SER A 1122 -19.65 21.71 -17.79
CA SER A 1122 -20.69 20.78 -18.25
C SER A 1122 -21.50 21.41 -19.40
N SER A 1123 -22.01 20.59 -20.31
CA SER A 1123 -22.85 21.01 -21.45
C SER A 1123 -24.15 21.75 -21.06
N GLY A 1124 -24.44 21.86 -19.75
CA GLY A 1124 -25.60 22.53 -19.18
C GLY A 1124 -25.38 23.89 -18.52
N GLY A 1125 -24.14 24.35 -18.29
CA GLY A 1125 -23.78 25.69 -17.75
C GLY A 1125 -24.41 26.09 -16.39
N ALA A 1126 -23.97 27.23 -15.83
CA ALA A 1126 -24.66 27.89 -14.72
C ALA A 1126 -26.02 28.42 -15.16
N THR A 1127 -27.00 28.47 -14.25
CA THR A 1127 -28.33 29.00 -14.58
C THR A 1127 -28.23 30.51 -14.75
N TRP A 1128 -28.27 30.98 -16.01
CA TRP A 1128 -28.38 32.40 -16.34
C TRP A 1128 -29.85 32.77 -16.48
N LEU A 1129 -30.35 33.58 -15.56
CA LEU A 1129 -31.72 34.06 -15.60
C LEU A 1129 -31.75 35.39 -16.35
N THR A 1130 -32.59 35.44 -17.38
CA THR A 1130 -32.80 36.65 -18.18
C THR A 1130 -34.25 37.07 -18.06
N GLU A 1131 -34.49 38.31 -17.63
CA GLU A 1131 -35.84 38.88 -17.53
C GLU A 1131 -36.44 39.16 -18.92
N ASP A 1132 -37.77 39.10 -19.01
CA ASP A 1132 -38.51 39.29 -20.26
C ASP A 1132 -38.19 40.64 -20.92
N GLY A 1133 -37.81 40.59 -22.21
CA GLY A 1133 -37.48 41.78 -23.00
C GLY A 1133 -36.02 42.24 -22.93
N PHE A 1134 -35.19 41.60 -22.10
CA PHE A 1134 -33.73 41.75 -22.13
C PHE A 1134 -33.10 40.55 -22.82
N ARG A 1135 -32.16 40.76 -23.74
CA ARG A 1135 -31.43 39.65 -24.37
C ARG A 1135 -30.04 39.57 -23.78
N SER A 1136 -29.83 38.59 -22.92
CA SER A 1136 -28.52 38.28 -22.39
C SER A 1136 -28.31 36.77 -22.27
N SER A 1137 -27.05 36.37 -22.32
CA SER A 1137 -26.63 34.99 -22.06
C SER A 1137 -25.30 34.96 -21.33
N ALA A 1138 -25.09 33.89 -20.58
CA ALA A 1138 -23.80 33.53 -20.03
C ALA A 1138 -23.39 32.15 -20.55
N GLY A 1139 -22.12 32.01 -20.89
CA GLY A 1139 -21.53 30.76 -21.34
C GLY A 1139 -20.07 30.68 -20.92
N ILE A 1140 -19.50 29.50 -21.00
CA ILE A 1140 -18.11 29.28 -20.57
C ILE A 1140 -17.19 29.21 -21.76
N SER A 1141 -16.07 29.94 -21.65
CA SER A 1141 -15.06 30.00 -22.67
C SER A 1141 -13.76 29.37 -22.18
N SER A 1142 -13.43 28.20 -22.71
CA SER A 1142 -12.11 27.56 -22.53
C SER A 1142 -11.05 28.12 -23.48
N LYS A 1143 -11.45 28.90 -24.51
CA LYS A 1143 -10.54 29.48 -25.50
C LYS A 1143 -10.01 30.86 -25.10
N VAL A 1144 -10.73 31.55 -24.23
CA VAL A 1144 -10.40 32.91 -23.76
C VAL A 1144 -10.43 32.84 -22.25
N SER A 1145 -9.28 32.69 -21.61
CA SER A 1145 -9.13 32.67 -20.14
C SER A 1145 -7.89 33.47 -19.74
N HIS A 1146 -7.88 33.98 -18.51
CA HIS A 1146 -6.74 34.65 -17.90
C HIS A 1146 -5.83 33.64 -17.21
N THR A 1147 -6.42 32.75 -16.41
CA THR A 1147 -5.69 31.76 -15.59
C THR A 1147 -5.28 30.50 -16.36
N GLY A 1148 -5.66 30.40 -17.65
CA GLY A 1148 -5.47 29.20 -18.46
C GLY A 1148 -6.53 28.12 -18.24
N ASN A 1149 -7.49 28.34 -17.34
CA ASN A 1149 -8.65 27.48 -17.12
C ASN A 1149 -9.79 27.87 -18.08
N ALA A 1150 -10.89 28.38 -17.54
CA ALA A 1150 -12.03 28.86 -18.30
C ALA A 1150 -12.49 30.20 -17.73
N SER A 1151 -13.03 31.06 -18.57
CA SER A 1151 -13.69 32.29 -18.14
C SER A 1151 -15.20 32.18 -18.34
N LEU A 1152 -15.95 32.93 -17.53
CA LEU A 1152 -17.37 33.16 -17.78
C LEU A 1152 -17.53 34.29 -18.80
N HIS A 1153 -18.08 33.96 -19.96
CA HIS A 1153 -18.39 34.88 -21.04
C HIS A 1153 -19.86 35.30 -20.96
N LEU A 1154 -20.07 36.58 -20.73
CA LEU A 1154 -21.38 37.23 -20.68
C LEU A 1154 -21.59 38.02 -21.96
N THR A 1155 -22.76 37.88 -22.55
CA THR A 1155 -23.21 38.71 -23.67
C THR A 1155 -24.56 39.33 -23.34
N ALA A 1156 -24.71 40.60 -23.63
CA ALA A 1156 -25.97 41.30 -23.43
C ALA A 1156 -26.18 42.35 -24.53
N ASP A 1157 -27.42 42.46 -25.01
CA ASP A 1157 -27.86 43.45 -25.99
C ASP A 1157 -28.59 44.61 -25.29
N GLN A 1158 -28.83 45.70 -26.03
CA GLN A 1158 -29.62 46.82 -25.49
C GLN A 1158 -31.04 46.36 -25.18
N SER A 1159 -31.49 46.65 -23.95
CA SER A 1159 -32.85 46.35 -23.49
C SER A 1159 -33.88 47.21 -24.21
N GLU A 1160 -35.02 46.62 -24.59
CA GLU A 1160 -36.21 47.38 -25.07
C GLU A 1160 -36.97 48.04 -23.89
N THR A 1161 -36.64 47.69 -22.64
CA THR A 1161 -37.25 48.19 -21.40
C THR A 1161 -36.19 48.71 -20.42
N GLU A 1162 -36.46 49.77 -19.66
CA GLU A 1162 -35.49 50.32 -18.69
C GLU A 1162 -35.16 49.40 -17.50
N SER A 1163 -35.91 48.30 -17.30
CA SER A 1163 -35.80 47.42 -16.13
C SER A 1163 -35.14 46.06 -16.36
N GLY A 1164 -34.99 45.63 -17.62
CA GLY A 1164 -34.56 44.25 -17.91
C GLY A 1164 -33.12 43.96 -17.48
N ARG A 1165 -32.92 42.83 -16.77
CA ARG A 1165 -31.58 42.35 -16.37
C ARG A 1165 -31.37 40.86 -16.64
N GLY A 1166 -30.11 40.50 -16.80
CA GLY A 1166 -29.62 39.14 -16.77
C GLY A 1166 -28.77 38.94 -15.52
N HIS A 1167 -28.93 37.82 -14.82
CA HIS A 1167 -28.13 37.58 -13.62
C HIS A 1167 -27.86 36.10 -13.36
N THR A 1168 -26.82 35.88 -12.56
CA THR A 1168 -26.52 34.62 -11.90
C THR A 1168 -25.81 34.93 -10.58
N GLY A 1169 -25.94 34.08 -9.57
CA GLY A 1169 -25.51 34.40 -8.21
C GLY A 1169 -25.16 33.19 -7.37
N GLN A 1170 -24.33 33.39 -6.36
CA GLN A 1170 -23.95 32.34 -5.41
C GLN A 1170 -24.12 32.86 -3.99
N GLU A 1171 -24.72 32.06 -3.11
CA GLU A 1171 -24.76 32.34 -1.68
C GLU A 1171 -23.46 31.86 -1.03
N ILE A 1172 -22.79 32.76 -0.32
CA ILE A 1172 -21.54 32.49 0.40
C ILE A 1172 -21.67 32.88 1.88
N PRO A 1173 -21.03 32.12 2.79
CA PRO A 1173 -20.95 32.51 4.20
C PRO A 1173 -19.90 33.60 4.39
N ILE A 1174 -20.28 34.68 5.07
CA ILE A 1174 -19.39 35.82 5.35
C ILE A 1174 -19.49 36.22 6.82
N HIS A 1175 -18.39 36.61 7.46
CA HIS A 1175 -18.44 37.06 8.85
C HIS A 1175 -19.13 38.42 8.99
N ALA A 1176 -19.99 38.55 10.00
CA ALA A 1176 -20.67 39.80 10.33
C ALA A 1176 -19.67 40.88 10.80
N GLY A 1177 -19.95 42.15 10.46
CA GLY A 1177 -19.17 43.31 10.89
C GLY A 1177 -17.74 43.40 10.33
N ARG A 1178 -17.44 42.69 9.25
CA ARG A 1178 -16.09 42.60 8.65
C ARG A 1178 -16.03 43.26 7.27
N THR A 1179 -14.82 43.61 6.85
CA THR A 1179 -14.55 44.28 5.58
C THR A 1179 -13.94 43.30 4.59
N TYR A 1180 -14.54 43.22 3.41
CA TYR A 1180 -14.11 42.33 2.34
C TYR A 1180 -13.70 43.10 1.08
N GLU A 1181 -12.69 42.57 0.40
CA GLU A 1181 -12.23 43.01 -0.90
C GLU A 1181 -12.63 41.97 -1.96
N VAL A 1182 -13.29 42.44 -3.03
CA VAL A 1182 -13.65 41.65 -4.20
C VAL A 1182 -12.65 41.95 -5.29
N THR A 1183 -11.99 40.94 -5.83
CA THR A 1183 -11.08 41.08 -6.98
C THR A 1183 -11.52 40.15 -8.10
N VAL A 1184 -11.40 40.60 -9.35
CA VAL A 1184 -11.74 39.79 -10.53
C VAL A 1184 -10.94 40.25 -11.74
N TRP A 1185 -10.50 39.31 -12.57
CA TRP A 1185 -9.92 39.63 -13.87
C TRP A 1185 -11.03 39.79 -14.90
N GLY A 1186 -11.07 40.94 -15.55
CA GLY A 1186 -12.07 41.26 -16.56
C GLY A 1186 -11.45 41.57 -17.92
N LYS A 1187 -12.07 41.07 -18.98
CA LYS A 1187 -11.81 41.46 -20.38
C LYS A 1187 -13.14 41.88 -21.01
N ALA A 1188 -13.17 42.95 -21.77
CA ALA A 1188 -14.42 43.52 -22.28
C ALA A 1188 -14.35 43.91 -23.75
N GLN A 1189 -15.49 43.83 -24.43
CA GLN A 1189 -15.68 44.30 -25.79
C GLN A 1189 -17.00 45.06 -25.92
N ALA A 1190 -16.91 46.33 -26.32
CA ALA A 1190 -18.06 47.21 -26.55
C ALA A 1190 -19.04 47.30 -25.36
N VAL A 1191 -18.52 47.30 -24.14
CA VAL A 1191 -19.32 47.38 -22.90
C VAL A 1191 -19.81 48.81 -22.66
N THR A 1192 -21.12 49.02 -22.50
CA THR A 1192 -21.69 50.33 -22.16
C THR A 1192 -21.50 50.70 -20.69
N GLU A 1193 -21.69 51.97 -20.33
CA GLU A 1193 -21.61 52.43 -18.94
C GLU A 1193 -22.59 51.65 -18.04
N ARG A 1194 -22.12 51.20 -16.87
CA ARG A 1194 -22.86 50.40 -15.89
C ARG A 1194 -23.47 49.10 -16.41
N ALA A 1195 -22.99 48.58 -17.53
CA ALA A 1195 -23.59 47.41 -18.17
C ALA A 1195 -23.44 46.12 -17.36
N PHE A 1196 -22.31 45.94 -16.68
CA PHE A 1196 -22.02 44.76 -15.88
C PHE A 1196 -21.52 45.15 -14.49
N SER A 1197 -21.95 44.42 -13.47
CA SER A 1197 -21.53 44.63 -12.08
C SER A 1197 -21.65 43.34 -11.26
N ILE A 1198 -20.98 43.32 -10.11
CA ILE A 1198 -21.16 42.35 -9.05
C ILE A 1198 -21.93 43.03 -7.92
N GLN A 1199 -23.06 42.46 -7.51
CA GLN A 1199 -24.00 43.04 -6.54
C GLN A 1199 -24.30 42.05 -5.40
N SER A 1200 -24.65 42.54 -4.21
CA SER A 1200 -25.24 41.70 -3.16
C SER A 1200 -26.76 41.52 -3.33
N ASP A 1201 -27.40 40.69 -2.50
CA ASP A 1201 -28.87 40.52 -2.47
C ASP A 1201 -29.65 41.82 -2.30
N ASN A 1202 -29.09 42.80 -1.58
CA ASN A 1202 -29.73 44.09 -1.37
C ASN A 1202 -29.45 45.08 -2.51
N GLU A 1203 -29.01 44.58 -3.67
CA GLU A 1203 -28.58 45.34 -4.85
C GLU A 1203 -27.42 46.32 -4.57
N GLN A 1204 -26.67 46.12 -3.48
CA GLN A 1204 -25.47 46.90 -3.22
C GLN A 1204 -24.40 46.51 -4.24
N VAL A 1205 -23.92 47.48 -5.02
CA VAL A 1205 -22.83 47.28 -5.98
C VAL A 1205 -21.53 47.04 -5.22
N LEU A 1206 -20.99 45.84 -5.34
CA LEU A 1206 -19.72 45.43 -4.74
C LEU A 1206 -18.54 45.78 -5.66
N LEU A 1207 -18.75 45.64 -6.96
CA LEU A 1207 -17.76 45.90 -8.01
C LEU A 1207 -18.47 46.29 -9.31
N GLU A 1208 -17.99 47.31 -10.00
CA GLU A 1208 -18.54 47.76 -11.29
C GLU A 1208 -17.48 47.62 -12.39
N PHE A 1209 -17.85 47.02 -13.52
CA PHE A 1209 -16.94 46.83 -14.65
C PHE A 1209 -16.89 48.12 -15.49
N PRO A 1210 -15.70 48.64 -15.85
CA PRO A 1210 -15.65 49.90 -16.58
C PRO A 1210 -16.13 49.75 -18.02
N SER A 1211 -16.66 50.81 -18.62
CA SER A 1211 -17.13 50.79 -20.01
C SER A 1211 -15.97 50.72 -21.04
N GLY A 1212 -16.28 50.26 -22.25
CA GLY A 1212 -15.39 50.27 -23.41
C GLY A 1212 -14.90 48.88 -23.82
N THR A 1213 -13.74 48.84 -24.48
CA THR A 1213 -13.06 47.62 -24.91
C THR A 1213 -11.68 47.58 -24.27
N TYR A 1214 -11.37 46.52 -23.55
CA TYR A 1214 -10.07 46.34 -22.88
C TYR A 1214 -9.72 44.85 -22.79
N ASP A 1215 -8.42 44.56 -22.82
CA ASP A 1215 -7.91 43.22 -22.55
C ASP A 1215 -7.84 42.95 -21.03
N TRP A 1216 -7.48 41.73 -20.63
CA TRP A 1216 -7.45 41.31 -19.23
C TRP A 1216 -6.80 42.34 -18.30
N ARG A 1217 -7.59 42.80 -17.32
CA ARG A 1217 -7.12 43.61 -16.19
C ARG A 1217 -7.83 43.21 -14.91
N GLU A 1218 -7.14 43.39 -13.80
CA GLU A 1218 -7.72 43.20 -12.49
C GLU A 1218 -8.64 44.39 -12.15
N ILE A 1219 -9.82 44.08 -11.63
CA ILE A 1219 -10.82 45.03 -11.17
C ILE A 1219 -11.08 44.68 -9.71
N GLN A 1220 -11.14 45.70 -8.85
CA GLN A 1220 -11.24 45.52 -7.41
C GLN A 1220 -12.37 46.39 -6.84
N GLY A 1221 -13.02 45.89 -5.80
CA GLY A 1221 -14.08 46.56 -5.05
C GLY A 1221 -14.02 46.18 -3.57
N ARG A 1222 -14.69 46.93 -2.70
CA ARG A 1222 -14.75 46.63 -1.26
C ARG A 1222 -16.15 46.82 -0.73
N PHE A 1223 -16.53 45.96 0.22
CA PHE A 1223 -17.80 46.06 0.93
C PHE A 1223 -17.65 45.64 2.39
N GLN A 1224 -18.53 46.16 3.23
CA GLN A 1224 -18.58 45.84 4.66
C GLN A 1224 -19.88 45.11 4.96
N THR A 1225 -19.80 44.06 5.77
CA THR A 1225 -21.00 43.35 6.25
C THR A 1225 -21.60 44.02 7.49
N PRO A 1226 -22.91 43.89 7.72
CA PRO A 1226 -23.56 44.48 8.91
C PRO A 1226 -23.00 43.91 10.23
N GLU A 1227 -22.84 44.74 11.27
CA GLU A 1227 -22.28 44.33 12.57
C GLU A 1227 -23.16 43.37 13.38
N ASN A 1228 -24.49 43.40 13.21
CA ASN A 1228 -25.44 42.66 14.06
C ASN A 1228 -26.50 41.94 13.23
N PHE A 1229 -26.22 40.73 12.77
CA PHE A 1229 -27.21 39.87 12.14
C PHE A 1229 -27.73 38.83 13.15
N ASN A 1230 -28.67 39.24 14.03
CA ASN A 1230 -29.34 38.36 15.00
C ASN A 1230 -28.39 37.53 15.91
N GLY A 1231 -27.18 38.01 16.19
CA GLY A 1231 -26.18 37.29 16.99
C GLY A 1231 -25.50 36.12 16.28
N GLN A 1232 -25.60 36.04 14.94
CA GLN A 1232 -24.88 35.06 14.13
C GLN A 1232 -23.49 35.59 13.74
N THR A 1233 -22.48 34.74 13.89
CA THR A 1233 -21.09 35.05 13.50
C THR A 1233 -20.90 35.05 11.99
N LEU A 1234 -21.60 34.14 11.30
CA LEU A 1234 -21.63 34.01 9.84
C LEU A 1234 -23.01 34.41 9.32
N VAL A 1235 -23.03 35.15 8.21
CA VAL A 1235 -24.23 35.66 7.56
C VAL A 1235 -24.26 35.16 6.11
N PRO A 1236 -25.38 34.58 5.64
CA PRO A 1236 -25.54 34.28 4.22
C PRO A 1236 -25.56 35.57 3.41
N THR A 1237 -24.65 35.67 2.45
CA THR A 1237 -24.57 36.79 1.52
C THR A 1237 -24.57 36.24 0.10
N ARG A 1238 -25.57 36.56 -0.72
CA ARG A 1238 -25.50 36.25 -2.14
C ARG A 1238 -24.68 37.28 -2.88
N VAL A 1239 -23.81 36.79 -3.76
CA VAL A 1239 -23.04 37.58 -4.70
C VAL A 1239 -23.57 37.29 -6.09
N ASN A 1240 -24.15 38.31 -6.73
CA ASN A 1240 -24.77 38.25 -8.03
C ASN A 1240 -23.90 38.93 -9.09
N ILE A 1241 -23.62 38.23 -10.19
CA ILE A 1241 -23.09 38.83 -11.41
C ILE A 1241 -24.29 39.28 -12.24
N VAL A 1242 -24.35 40.57 -12.54
CA VAL A 1242 -25.54 41.20 -13.13
C VAL A 1242 -25.17 41.93 -14.42
N ALA A 1243 -25.96 41.72 -15.46
CA ALA A 1243 -25.96 42.47 -16.71
C ALA A 1243 -27.23 43.34 -16.81
N LYS A 1244 -27.08 44.64 -17.01
CA LYS A 1244 -28.16 45.64 -17.21
C LYS A 1244 -27.99 46.48 -18.48
N GLY A 1245 -26.87 46.33 -19.20
CA GLY A 1245 -26.57 47.09 -20.42
C GLY A 1245 -26.05 46.20 -21.53
N SER A 1246 -25.51 46.79 -22.59
CA SER A 1246 -25.04 46.05 -23.76
C SER A 1246 -23.51 45.88 -23.79
N GLY A 1247 -23.05 44.75 -24.31
CA GLY A 1247 -21.63 44.46 -24.53
C GLY A 1247 -21.28 43.00 -24.28
N GLN A 1248 -19.98 42.70 -24.33
CA GLN A 1248 -19.44 41.39 -23.96
C GLN A 1248 -18.40 41.53 -22.87
N LEU A 1249 -18.48 40.67 -21.86
CA LEU A 1249 -17.57 40.63 -20.72
C LEU A 1249 -17.10 39.19 -20.50
N TRP A 1250 -15.80 39.01 -20.34
CA TRP A 1250 -15.20 37.78 -19.82
C TRP A 1250 -14.68 38.05 -18.42
N ILE A 1251 -15.02 37.18 -17.47
CA ILE A 1251 -14.51 37.23 -16.10
C ILE A 1251 -13.78 35.94 -15.74
N ASP A 1252 -12.68 36.08 -14.99
CA ASP A 1252 -11.85 34.97 -14.51
C ASP A 1252 -11.31 35.32 -13.11
N ASP A 1253 -10.99 34.31 -12.32
CA ASP A 1253 -10.41 34.42 -10.96
C ASP A 1253 -11.11 35.44 -10.05
N LEU A 1254 -12.44 35.28 -9.90
CA LEU A 1254 -13.22 36.06 -8.94
C LEU A 1254 -12.89 35.60 -7.51
N GLN A 1255 -12.38 36.51 -6.68
CA GLN A 1255 -12.05 36.25 -5.29
C GLN A 1255 -12.68 37.28 -4.35
N ILE A 1256 -13.02 36.82 -3.15
CA ILE A 1256 -13.48 37.69 -2.05
C ILE A 1256 -12.58 37.39 -0.86
N ARG A 1257 -11.87 38.42 -0.36
CA ARG A 1257 -10.87 38.27 0.71
C ARG A 1257 -11.21 39.15 1.90
N LEU A 1258 -11.03 38.61 3.10
CA LEU A 1258 -11.14 39.37 4.34
C LEU A 1258 -9.96 40.36 4.46
N VAL A 1259 -10.24 41.62 4.78
CA VAL A 1259 -9.22 42.68 4.84
C VAL A 1259 -8.76 42.97 6.27
N ASP A 1260 -9.65 42.85 7.25
CA ASP A 1260 -9.50 43.41 8.60
C ASP A 1260 -9.36 42.38 9.75
#